data_AF-A0A926MBR7-F1
#
_entry.id   AF-A0A926MBR7-F1
#
_cell.length_a   1.000
_cell.length_b   1.000
_cell.length_c   1.000
_cell.angle_alpha   90.00
_cell.angle_beta   90.00
_cell.angle_gamma   90.00
#
_symmetry.space_group_name_H-M   'P 1'
#
loop_
_entity.id
_entity.type
_entity.pdbx_description
1 polymer ?
#
loop_
_entity_poly.entity_id
_entity_poly.type
_entity_poly.pdbx_seq_one_letter_code
_entity_poly.pdbx_strand_id
1 'polypeptide(L)'
;MRQIIKLLIFFQFVFNFAEAKMPPPGTGTSNVPANILIMLDNSGSMTWDIDGNYISSWTKMVNNPWASAVDSRGWVYVYELYNRRIMVFDDGGNRKFNKGSYGYGCNQFLYVNRMQIHNDIIYLLDSQTGTVKKLNQSLNCLGGGNITVGPQFTFGGLAVSDDYVYLGGTFQSWQNYIRIYDRNNLGSLRATLTDGWDGYQYMESLSVNSDGTKLALVSYRNHKVCVRSISGLNLGSCQKVGNSSYGSGTGYFNHPTSVVFDSNDNIYVLDQSHRIQKFDSSRSFVKQYYAFSYSDPFRNPVDISISSSDRIYAVDQANSHVYEFNTDLGYIGKIGIPKSRMQMAKAVIKQIVSNSDLITGANFGLMQWGNGFSPYLKLRIPVSSNGASLIYTDIDNVRGGGGTQLLEAMQYARQYWTNGVTVNGVKYNSPRLNGAACQLNFNILISDGEWWNHTKAMRVVADMKNRLGVKTFSVGLKITGSNKFYYNELARIGDTKPALYADSQAQLFTALADAIKQAISGTLTFTTPAVMSELQRGDFIYQSTFKYEKHKQWQGRLKKYKLNSDGSFGPLQWDAGDLLNNVKPDKRNIWTINAGTTGINNLIKSNKANLKAKLFPLKASPTDAETDELIDFVRGFDSYDTDSDTFTNDERHKLADIYNSELVVVGRPEASVTDTGFSNFQKTDAYYRLVNGYEQFKSNRDCGVVCNNREELIYAGANSGILHAFTTSQGKEKWGYIPPNLIGKISNIVTLKANATNPIYGVDGSPVVKDIFYDDTPNDNSINPRWRTVLISGLGSGGQGYFAIDVTDPDNPRHLFAFENDSFNKSVHHWGEDKSRSTLSYGRGTLLPRAELDYTQIGESWSTPRIIRIKVKDNIKGVHDKWVAVFGAGYNGAVQPDYGSAVYIIDIENEGKVLKKIKIDNQLNSRHNYVFGLPAGAQEVNLGTKGLNRYNKSSEKIIVDGVGNMGYSISEDINGNSATNIRLKFDQILPQAVTFIVSKVPKNQIVNSVPSDLTVITADSTDKADFHGALVYVGDLQGKITKIDLTETFEIENNVIKKNINTTTLFTAESNSTNDRYIFHNLEATINDDNNLWLYFGTGNMQKLAERNGQIRNRLFGIIDKDFPNYQTISPVGTVRKCTSRGCPGGAYPLGWFVNLPNSQKVTAQATVDRDRVYFSIYEPTNAADCEQGKGILGQYELKCGAGGFSISTELGSGVLSKVVAQGDKLYVGISGQAKSGLKTQDNLIQLNNIGISQNKEIQLEGWRENY
;
A
#
# COMPACT_ATOMS: atom_id res chain seq x y z
N MET A 1 50.54 -13.71 -32.05
CA MET A 1 49.78 -14.94 -32.36
C MET A 1 49.65 -15.80 -31.11
N ARG A 2 48.64 -15.57 -30.27
CA ARG A 2 48.17 -16.46 -29.19
C ARG A 2 46.66 -16.23 -29.01
N GLN A 3 45.90 -17.30 -28.88
CA GLN A 3 44.44 -17.32 -28.72
C GLN A 3 44.05 -18.64 -28.02
N ILE A 4 42.78 -18.75 -27.61
CA ILE A 4 42.14 -19.94 -26.96
C ILE A 4 42.77 -20.24 -25.58
N ILE A 5 42.06 -20.29 -24.44
CA ILE A 5 40.68 -20.69 -24.15
C ILE A 5 40.01 -19.67 -23.20
N LYS A 6 38.73 -19.34 -23.46
CA LYS A 6 37.78 -18.86 -22.43
C LYS A 6 36.66 -19.90 -22.32
N LEU A 7 36.42 -20.44 -21.13
CA LEU A 7 35.33 -21.39 -20.89
C LEU A 7 34.07 -20.63 -20.44
N LEU A 8 32.89 -21.10 -20.83
CA LEU A 8 31.62 -20.47 -20.46
C LEU A 8 31.24 -20.82 -19.02
N ILE A 9 30.82 -19.82 -18.23
CA ILE A 9 29.93 -20.00 -17.09
C ILE A 9 28.61 -19.33 -17.45
N PHE A 10 27.58 -20.14 -17.67
CA PHE A 10 26.28 -19.69 -18.18
C PHE A 10 25.37 -19.29 -17.01
N PHE A 11 25.57 -18.10 -16.44
CA PHE A 11 24.67 -17.57 -15.41
C PHE A 11 23.28 -17.29 -16.00
N GLN A 12 22.28 -18.12 -15.64
CA GLN A 12 20.88 -17.82 -15.87
C GLN A 12 20.38 -16.85 -14.78
N PHE A 13 20.57 -15.55 -15.00
CA PHE A 13 19.94 -14.51 -14.20
C PHE A 13 18.42 -14.49 -14.48
N VAL A 14 17.58 -14.82 -13.48
CA VAL A 14 16.10 -14.83 -13.57
C VAL A 14 15.40 -14.08 -12.41
N PHE A 15 15.79 -12.85 -12.12
CA PHE A 15 15.25 -11.71 -12.84
C PHE A 15 13.96 -11.99 -13.72
N ASN A 16 12.69 -11.50 -13.60
CA ASN A 16 11.93 -10.40 -12.91
C ASN A 16 11.82 -8.95 -13.54
N PHE A 17 11.49 -8.75 -14.83
CA PHE A 17 11.40 -7.40 -15.48
C PHE A 17 10.34 -6.50 -14.84
N ALA A 18 10.57 -5.18 -14.93
CA ALA A 18 9.61 -4.10 -14.67
C ALA A 18 10.18 -2.79 -15.23
N GLU A 19 9.33 -1.90 -15.75
CA GLU A 19 9.71 -0.52 -16.07
C GLU A 19 9.16 0.51 -15.05
N ALA A 20 9.33 1.79 -15.36
CA ALA A 20 9.09 2.95 -14.52
C ALA A 20 7.68 3.06 -13.91
N LYS A 21 7.55 3.84 -12.82
CA LYS A 21 6.31 4.57 -12.52
C LYS A 21 5.95 5.52 -13.67
N MET A 22 4.67 5.90 -13.76
CA MET A 22 4.23 6.84 -14.78
C MET A 22 4.83 8.25 -14.63
N PRO A 23 5.18 8.94 -15.74
CA PRO A 23 5.45 10.38 -15.72
C PRO A 23 4.19 11.17 -15.37
N PRO A 24 4.33 12.42 -14.89
CA PRO A 24 3.19 13.25 -14.53
C PRO A 24 2.22 13.48 -15.70
N PRO A 25 0.90 13.52 -15.46
CA PRO A 25 -0.06 13.97 -16.46
C PRO A 25 0.35 15.32 -17.08
N GLY A 26 0.08 15.47 -18.37
CA GLY A 26 0.44 16.64 -19.18
C GLY A 26 1.92 16.74 -19.58
N THR A 27 2.81 15.90 -19.04
CA THR A 27 4.22 15.87 -19.48
C THR A 27 4.41 14.94 -20.70
N GLY A 28 5.21 15.38 -21.68
CA GLY A 28 5.64 14.56 -22.83
C GLY A 28 4.81 14.75 -24.11
N THR A 29 5.30 14.23 -25.24
CA THR A 29 4.69 14.42 -26.59
C THR A 29 3.36 13.71 -26.80
N SER A 30 2.87 12.93 -25.84
CA SER A 30 1.53 12.35 -25.90
C SER A 30 1.07 12.01 -24.49
N ASN A 31 -0.08 12.55 -24.11
CA ASN A 31 -0.78 12.16 -22.90
C ASN A 31 -1.89 11.12 -23.17
N VAL A 32 -1.93 10.56 -24.40
CA VAL A 32 -2.97 9.64 -24.84
C VAL A 32 -2.79 8.26 -24.16
N PRO A 33 -3.79 7.75 -23.42
CA PRO A 33 -3.65 6.46 -22.75
C PRO A 33 -3.40 5.29 -23.70
N ALA A 34 -2.51 4.38 -23.29
CA ALA A 34 -2.28 3.13 -24.00
C ALA A 34 -3.51 2.20 -23.91
N ASN A 35 -3.85 1.51 -24.99
CA ASN A 35 -4.96 0.56 -25.02
C ASN A 35 -4.44 -0.86 -24.76
N ILE A 36 -4.80 -1.47 -23.63
CA ILE A 36 -4.31 -2.79 -23.20
C ILE A 36 -5.45 -3.81 -23.15
N LEU A 37 -5.39 -4.85 -23.98
CA LEU A 37 -6.28 -6.00 -23.95
C LEU A 37 -5.60 -7.20 -23.25
N ILE A 38 -6.05 -7.54 -22.05
CA ILE A 38 -5.63 -8.76 -21.35
C ILE A 38 -6.35 -9.95 -22.01
N MET A 39 -5.58 -10.90 -22.53
CA MET A 39 -6.06 -12.12 -23.20
C MET A 39 -5.72 -13.34 -22.32
N LEU A 40 -6.64 -13.68 -21.42
CA LEU A 40 -6.48 -14.78 -20.47
C LEU A 40 -6.91 -16.12 -21.10
N ASP A 41 -5.98 -17.07 -21.17
CA ASP A 41 -6.25 -18.46 -21.50
C ASP A 41 -7.24 -19.08 -20.50
N ASN A 42 -8.28 -19.71 -21.02
CA ASN A 42 -9.34 -20.38 -20.27
C ASN A 42 -9.47 -21.86 -20.64
N SER A 43 -8.42 -22.49 -21.17
CA SER A 43 -8.32 -23.93 -21.45
C SER A 43 -8.40 -24.81 -20.19
N GLY A 44 -8.44 -26.12 -20.38
CA GLY A 44 -8.53 -27.11 -19.31
C GLY A 44 -7.29 -27.18 -18.40
N SER A 45 -6.08 -26.99 -18.96
CA SER A 45 -4.81 -26.98 -18.21
C SER A 45 -4.76 -25.87 -17.16
N MET A 46 -5.38 -24.72 -17.45
CA MET A 46 -5.52 -23.63 -16.48
C MET A 46 -6.30 -24.02 -15.20
N THR A 47 -7.03 -25.15 -15.18
CA THR A 47 -7.67 -25.66 -13.95
C THR A 47 -6.72 -26.50 -13.07
N TRP A 48 -5.54 -26.87 -13.57
CA TRP A 48 -4.55 -27.71 -12.90
C TRP A 48 -3.61 -26.87 -12.02
N ASP A 49 -2.83 -27.53 -11.16
CA ASP A 49 -1.83 -26.86 -10.32
C ASP A 49 -0.65 -26.32 -11.15
N ILE A 50 0.21 -25.51 -10.52
CA ILE A 50 1.34 -24.88 -11.22
C ILE A 50 2.32 -25.92 -11.82
N ASP A 51 2.41 -27.13 -11.26
CA ASP A 51 3.24 -28.23 -11.77
C ASP A 51 2.55 -29.08 -12.85
N GLY A 52 1.27 -28.85 -13.14
CA GLY A 52 0.50 -29.56 -14.17
C GLY A 52 -0.27 -30.79 -13.64
N ASN A 53 -0.56 -30.86 -12.34
CA ASN A 53 -1.37 -31.93 -11.76
C ASN A 53 -2.86 -31.53 -11.70
N TYR A 54 -3.76 -32.45 -12.06
CA TYR A 54 -5.21 -32.20 -11.97
C TYR A 54 -5.66 -31.98 -10.51
N ILE A 55 -6.42 -30.90 -10.29
CA ILE A 55 -6.97 -30.55 -8.98
C ILE A 55 -8.39 -31.10 -8.83
N SER A 56 -8.63 -31.83 -7.75
CA SER A 56 -9.92 -32.35 -7.34
C SER A 56 -10.21 -32.00 -5.88
N SER A 57 -11.46 -32.18 -5.43
CA SER A 57 -11.86 -32.04 -4.02
C SER A 57 -11.13 -32.97 -3.04
N TRP A 58 -10.44 -34.00 -3.55
CA TRP A 58 -9.68 -34.98 -2.77
C TRP A 58 -8.16 -34.76 -2.87
N THR A 59 -7.70 -33.79 -3.65
CA THR A 59 -6.26 -33.54 -3.89
C THR A 59 -5.62 -32.86 -2.69
N LYS A 60 -5.02 -33.65 -1.79
CA LYS A 60 -4.19 -33.17 -0.69
C LYS A 60 -2.75 -32.96 -1.15
N MET A 61 -2.13 -31.80 -0.87
CA MET A 61 -0.68 -31.64 -1.08
C MET A 61 0.15 -32.15 0.12
N VAL A 62 -0.48 -32.36 1.29
CA VAL A 62 0.13 -32.90 2.50
C VAL A 62 -0.75 -34.00 3.08
N ASN A 63 -0.16 -35.09 3.57
CA ASN A 63 -0.87 -36.23 4.16
C ASN A 63 -0.40 -36.51 5.59
N ASN A 64 -1.31 -36.36 6.56
CA ASN A 64 -1.06 -36.53 8.00
C ASN A 64 0.22 -35.78 8.47
N PRO A 65 0.23 -34.44 8.40
CA PRO A 65 1.36 -33.66 8.88
C PRO A 65 1.47 -33.73 10.41
N TRP A 66 2.70 -33.73 10.92
CA TRP A 66 2.98 -33.88 12.35
C TRP A 66 3.84 -32.78 12.97
N ALA A 67 4.86 -32.30 12.25
CA ALA A 67 5.73 -31.23 12.72
C ALA A 67 6.01 -30.22 11.59
N SER A 68 6.23 -28.97 11.97
CA SER A 68 6.52 -27.87 11.05
C SER A 68 7.75 -27.07 11.48
N ALA A 69 8.41 -26.43 10.52
CA ALA A 69 9.41 -25.42 10.77
C ALA A 69 9.52 -24.47 9.56
N VAL A 70 10.03 -23.27 9.78
CA VAL A 70 10.23 -22.26 8.74
C VAL A 70 11.68 -21.81 8.74
N ASP A 71 12.25 -21.60 7.57
CA ASP A 71 13.63 -21.12 7.43
C ASP A 71 13.72 -19.59 7.25
N SER A 72 14.93 -19.05 7.06
CA SER A 72 15.14 -17.60 6.87
C SER A 72 14.43 -17.03 5.63
N ARG A 73 13.99 -17.90 4.72
CA ARG A 73 13.39 -17.61 3.42
C ARG A 73 11.87 -17.63 3.44
N GLY A 74 11.27 -17.86 4.61
CA GLY A 74 9.83 -18.06 4.76
C GLY A 74 9.33 -19.39 4.18
N TRP A 75 10.21 -20.32 3.82
CA TRP A 75 9.79 -21.62 3.27
C TRP A 75 9.37 -22.55 4.40
N VAL A 76 8.16 -23.10 4.29
CA VAL A 76 7.55 -23.93 5.32
C VAL A 76 7.82 -25.40 5.03
N TYR A 77 8.57 -26.02 5.94
CA TYR A 77 8.90 -27.44 5.97
C TYR A 77 7.85 -28.15 6.81
N VAL A 78 7.27 -29.23 6.27
CA VAL A 78 6.19 -29.99 6.92
C VAL A 78 6.51 -31.48 6.87
N TYR A 79 6.69 -32.12 8.02
CA TYR A 79 6.91 -33.57 8.11
C TYR A 79 5.59 -34.33 8.01
N GLU A 80 5.48 -35.21 7.01
CA GLU A 80 4.35 -36.13 6.83
C GLU A 80 4.59 -37.43 7.60
N LEU A 81 3.74 -37.71 8.59
CA LEU A 81 3.88 -38.88 9.45
C LEU A 81 3.75 -40.18 8.67
N TYR A 82 2.75 -40.30 7.79
CA TYR A 82 2.48 -41.55 7.06
C TYR A 82 3.48 -41.81 5.92
N ASN A 83 3.85 -40.76 5.17
CA ASN A 83 4.75 -40.88 4.03
C ASN A 83 6.25 -40.85 4.42
N ARG A 84 6.56 -40.58 5.71
CA ARG A 84 7.92 -40.58 6.28
C ARG A 84 8.89 -39.69 5.49
N ARG A 85 8.42 -38.48 5.15
CA ARG A 85 9.16 -37.48 4.35
C ARG A 85 8.81 -36.06 4.77
N ILE A 86 9.64 -35.11 4.36
CA ILE A 86 9.39 -33.68 4.57
C ILE A 86 8.95 -33.07 3.23
N MET A 87 7.78 -32.43 3.24
CA MET A 87 7.26 -31.59 2.17
C MET A 87 7.77 -30.16 2.38
N VAL A 88 8.16 -29.47 1.30
CA VAL A 88 8.66 -28.09 1.39
C VAL A 88 7.80 -27.18 0.51
N PHE A 89 7.33 -26.08 1.09
CA PHE A 89 6.51 -25.06 0.45
C PHE A 89 7.20 -23.70 0.52
N ASP A 90 6.88 -22.79 -0.42
CA ASP A 90 7.16 -21.37 -0.21
C ASP A 90 6.10 -20.68 0.66
N ASP A 91 6.37 -19.42 1.00
CA ASP A 91 5.48 -18.44 1.61
C ASP A 91 4.13 -18.31 0.89
N GLY A 92 4.13 -18.42 -0.45
CA GLY A 92 2.93 -18.49 -1.27
C GLY A 92 2.13 -19.80 -1.14
N GLY A 93 2.61 -20.77 -0.38
CA GLY A 93 2.01 -22.09 -0.18
C GLY A 93 2.24 -23.07 -1.34
N ASN A 94 3.14 -22.77 -2.28
CA ASN A 94 3.44 -23.60 -3.44
C ASN A 94 4.51 -24.63 -3.09
N ARG A 95 4.29 -25.90 -3.43
CA ARG A 95 5.27 -26.98 -3.24
C ARG A 95 6.55 -26.69 -4.04
N LYS A 96 7.71 -26.84 -3.40
CA LYS A 96 9.04 -26.78 -4.05
C LYS A 96 9.60 -28.16 -4.34
N PHE A 97 9.69 -28.98 -3.31
CA PHE A 97 10.13 -30.38 -3.40
C PHE A 97 9.65 -31.16 -2.18
N ASN A 98 9.99 -32.44 -2.13
CA ASN A 98 9.81 -33.30 -0.97
C ASN A 98 10.96 -34.30 -0.92
N LYS A 99 11.38 -34.69 0.29
CA LYS A 99 12.46 -35.67 0.46
C LYS A 99 12.33 -36.43 1.77
N GLY A 100 12.71 -37.71 1.73
CA GLY A 100 12.66 -38.62 2.87
C GLY A 100 12.11 -39.98 2.48
N SER A 101 12.40 -40.98 3.29
CA SER A 101 11.73 -42.28 3.27
C SER A 101 11.66 -42.84 4.68
N TYR A 102 10.91 -43.92 4.88
CA TYR A 102 11.10 -44.79 6.04
C TYR A 102 12.55 -45.31 6.08
N GLY A 103 13.14 -45.44 7.27
CA GLY A 103 14.48 -46.01 7.48
C GLY A 103 15.34 -45.29 8.52
N TYR A 104 16.61 -45.70 8.61
CA TYR A 104 17.55 -45.29 9.66
C TYR A 104 18.62 -44.28 9.21
N GLY A 105 18.84 -44.12 7.89
CA GLY A 105 19.79 -43.14 7.36
C GLY A 105 19.42 -41.70 7.73
N CYS A 106 20.37 -40.76 7.61
CA CYS A 106 20.11 -39.36 8.02
C CYS A 106 19.01 -38.66 7.19
N ASN A 107 18.84 -39.01 5.90
CA ASN A 107 17.70 -38.57 5.07
C ASN A 107 16.47 -39.50 5.20
N GLN A 108 16.39 -40.35 6.23
CA GLN A 108 15.29 -41.29 6.45
C GLN A 108 14.73 -41.14 7.87
N PHE A 109 13.44 -41.42 8.04
CA PHE A 109 12.70 -41.08 9.25
C PHE A 109 11.84 -42.27 9.72
N LEU A 110 11.94 -42.61 11.01
CA LEU A 110 11.02 -43.55 11.65
C LEU A 110 9.85 -42.80 12.27
N TYR A 111 10.15 -41.88 13.19
CA TYR A 111 9.16 -41.02 13.85
C TYR A 111 9.81 -39.70 14.26
N VAL A 112 9.72 -38.66 13.43
CA VAL A 112 10.12 -37.30 13.83
C VAL A 112 9.05 -36.74 14.75
N ASN A 113 9.40 -36.41 15.99
CA ASN A 113 8.47 -35.87 16.97
C ASN A 113 8.42 -34.33 16.93
N ARG A 114 9.55 -33.66 16.73
CA ARG A 114 9.66 -32.20 16.50
C ARG A 114 10.73 -31.88 15.46
N MET A 115 10.56 -30.76 14.78
CA MET A 115 11.46 -30.20 13.78
C MET A 115 11.68 -28.72 14.12
N GLN A 116 12.91 -28.22 14.00
CA GLN A 116 13.22 -26.80 14.07
C GLN A 116 14.27 -26.42 13.02
N ILE A 117 14.33 -25.14 12.68
CA ILE A 117 15.35 -24.58 11.79
C ILE A 117 16.01 -23.42 12.53
N HIS A 118 17.35 -23.43 12.60
CA HIS A 118 18.15 -22.35 13.17
C HIS A 118 19.36 -22.12 12.27
N ASN A 119 19.62 -20.86 11.89
CA ASN A 119 20.63 -20.48 10.89
C ASN A 119 20.59 -21.37 9.63
N ASP A 120 19.38 -21.63 9.12
CA ASP A 120 19.10 -22.44 7.92
C ASP A 120 19.58 -23.91 7.96
N ILE A 121 19.94 -24.41 9.15
CA ILE A 121 20.15 -25.82 9.43
C ILE A 121 18.88 -26.39 10.05
N ILE A 122 18.40 -27.50 9.50
CA ILE A 122 17.20 -28.22 9.94
C ILE A 122 17.60 -29.29 10.95
N TYR A 123 17.02 -29.22 12.14
CA TYR A 123 17.19 -30.17 13.24
C TYR A 123 15.92 -30.99 13.41
N LEU A 124 16.07 -32.32 13.41
CA LEU A 124 14.96 -33.28 13.42
C LEU A 124 15.14 -34.27 14.57
N LEU A 125 14.21 -34.27 15.53
CA LEU A 125 14.20 -35.22 16.64
C LEU A 125 13.43 -36.49 16.22
N ASP A 126 14.14 -37.52 15.78
CA ASP A 126 13.60 -38.84 15.48
C ASP A 126 13.54 -39.67 16.78
N SER A 127 12.37 -39.70 17.42
CA SER A 127 12.21 -40.24 18.78
C SER A 127 12.24 -41.77 18.82
N GLN A 128 11.91 -42.46 17.72
CA GLN A 128 11.96 -43.93 17.66
C GLN A 128 13.39 -44.45 17.49
N THR A 129 14.26 -43.72 16.77
CA THR A 129 15.71 -44.00 16.81
C THR A 129 16.40 -43.39 18.03
N GLY A 130 15.77 -42.43 18.71
CA GLY A 130 16.38 -41.63 19.75
C GLY A 130 17.57 -40.85 19.19
N THR A 131 17.39 -40.13 18.08
CA THR A 131 18.45 -39.34 17.42
C THR A 131 18.00 -37.94 17.01
N VAL A 132 18.93 -36.97 17.07
CA VAL A 132 18.80 -35.69 16.36
C VAL A 132 19.56 -35.76 15.05
N LYS A 133 18.88 -35.46 13.94
CA LYS A 133 19.42 -35.47 12.57
C LYS A 133 19.58 -34.04 12.06
N LYS A 134 20.68 -33.74 11.36
CA LYS A 134 21.00 -32.43 10.75
C LYS A 134 20.89 -32.47 9.22
N LEU A 135 20.01 -31.64 8.66
CA LEU A 135 19.91 -31.41 7.21
C LEU A 135 20.12 -29.93 6.87
N ASN A 136 20.51 -29.62 5.64
CA ASN A 136 20.41 -28.26 5.10
C ASN A 136 19.01 -28.00 4.50
N GLN A 137 18.75 -26.76 4.08
CA GLN A 137 17.51 -26.36 3.37
C GLN A 137 17.12 -27.29 2.19
N SER A 138 18.08 -27.87 1.47
CA SER A 138 17.84 -28.83 0.37
C SER A 138 17.51 -30.26 0.85
N LEU A 139 17.28 -30.45 2.15
CA LEU A 139 17.12 -31.74 2.82
C LEU A 139 18.32 -32.68 2.59
N ASN A 140 19.54 -32.15 2.45
CA ASN A 140 20.77 -32.93 2.38
C ASN A 140 21.45 -33.03 3.75
N CYS A 141 21.91 -34.22 4.12
CA CYS A 141 22.71 -34.47 5.32
C CYS A 141 23.95 -33.57 5.39
N LEU A 142 24.14 -32.91 6.53
CA LEU A 142 25.32 -32.08 6.81
C LEU A 142 26.43 -32.82 7.58
N GLY A 143 26.13 -34.02 8.11
CA GLY A 143 27.06 -34.76 8.96
C GLY A 143 27.19 -34.19 10.39
N GLY A 144 28.12 -34.76 11.15
CA GLY A 144 28.22 -34.56 12.61
C GLY A 144 27.25 -35.48 13.36
N GLY A 145 27.77 -36.25 14.32
CA GLY A 145 27.11 -37.43 14.89
C GLY A 145 25.63 -37.27 15.29
N ASN A 146 24.82 -38.26 14.91
CA ASN A 146 23.49 -38.48 15.48
C ASN A 146 23.60 -38.54 17.01
N ILE A 147 22.78 -37.78 17.73
CA ILE A 147 22.73 -37.85 19.19
C ILE A 147 21.99 -39.12 19.62
N THR A 148 22.67 -40.27 19.70
CA THR A 148 22.06 -41.51 20.20
C THR A 148 21.85 -41.42 21.72
N VAL A 149 20.65 -40.98 22.13
CA VAL A 149 20.32 -40.74 23.55
C VAL A 149 19.97 -42.00 24.35
N GLY A 150 19.76 -43.13 23.67
CA GLY A 150 19.52 -44.45 24.26
C GLY A 150 18.04 -44.77 24.52
N PRO A 151 17.64 -46.06 24.48
CA PRO A 151 16.23 -46.47 24.40
C PRO A 151 15.40 -46.30 25.70
N GLN A 152 16.00 -45.82 26.79
CA GLN A 152 15.31 -45.63 28.08
C GLN A 152 14.78 -44.19 28.29
N PHE A 153 14.95 -43.33 27.29
CA PHE A 153 14.64 -41.90 27.35
C PHE A 153 13.60 -41.53 26.28
N THR A 154 12.45 -41.00 26.69
CA THR A 154 11.42 -40.48 25.77
C THR A 154 11.57 -38.97 25.61
N PHE A 155 11.69 -38.49 24.37
CA PHE A 155 11.87 -37.07 24.07
C PHE A 155 10.65 -36.51 23.33
N GLY A 156 10.15 -35.38 23.84
CA GLY A 156 9.13 -34.57 23.19
C GLY A 156 9.78 -33.35 22.54
N GLY A 157 10.27 -32.45 23.39
CA GLY A 157 10.79 -31.15 22.98
C GLY A 157 12.21 -31.16 22.42
N LEU A 158 12.39 -30.37 21.37
CA LEU A 158 13.65 -29.98 20.74
C LEU A 158 13.65 -28.45 20.68
N ALA A 159 14.72 -27.79 21.14
CA ALA A 159 15.00 -26.40 20.82
C ALA A 159 16.45 -26.18 20.40
N VAL A 160 16.71 -25.12 19.64
CA VAL A 160 18.05 -24.75 19.15
C VAL A 160 18.34 -23.28 19.46
N SER A 161 19.62 -22.94 19.63
CA SER A 161 20.16 -21.60 19.87
C SER A 161 21.44 -21.41 19.04
N ASP A 162 22.25 -20.37 19.30
CA ASP A 162 23.54 -20.21 18.62
C ASP A 162 24.70 -21.07 19.14
N ASP A 163 24.67 -21.51 20.40
CA ASP A 163 25.70 -22.39 20.96
C ASP A 163 25.21 -23.83 21.18
N TYR A 164 23.91 -24.01 21.42
CA TYR A 164 23.38 -25.26 21.98
C TYR A 164 22.11 -25.81 21.30
N VAL A 165 21.95 -27.13 21.41
CA VAL A 165 20.70 -27.87 21.15
C VAL A 165 20.16 -28.40 22.49
N TYR A 166 18.92 -28.05 22.81
CA TYR A 166 18.20 -28.44 24.01
C TYR A 166 17.23 -29.58 23.70
N LEU A 167 17.33 -30.68 24.43
CA LEU A 167 16.43 -31.83 24.32
C LEU A 167 15.67 -32.03 25.63
N GLY A 168 14.35 -31.89 25.58
CA GLY A 168 13.44 -32.08 26.70
C GLY A 168 12.83 -33.47 26.67
N GLY A 169 12.93 -34.21 27.78
CA GLY A 169 12.41 -35.56 27.85
C GLY A 169 12.17 -36.08 29.26
N THR A 170 11.67 -37.32 29.29
CA THR A 170 11.37 -38.09 30.49
C THR A 170 12.18 -39.39 30.49
N PHE A 171 12.64 -39.82 31.66
CA PHE A 171 13.37 -41.06 31.88
C PHE A 171 12.51 -41.98 32.75
N GLN A 172 12.31 -43.21 32.28
CA GLN A 172 11.51 -44.26 32.94
C GLN A 172 10.14 -43.79 33.47
N SER A 173 9.51 -42.81 32.78
CA SER A 173 8.22 -42.16 33.13
C SER A 173 8.17 -41.26 34.37
N TRP A 174 9.24 -41.14 35.17
CA TRP A 174 9.21 -40.42 36.45
C TRP A 174 10.15 -39.21 36.53
N GLN A 175 11.33 -39.26 35.91
CA GLN A 175 12.32 -38.18 35.99
C GLN A 175 12.30 -37.34 34.71
N ASN A 176 12.12 -36.03 34.84
CA ASN A 176 12.12 -35.09 33.72
C ASN A 176 13.45 -34.34 33.69
N TYR A 177 13.98 -34.07 32.50
CA TYR A 177 15.29 -33.45 32.33
C TYR A 177 15.39 -32.66 31.03
N ILE A 178 16.30 -31.69 31.01
CA ILE A 178 16.76 -31.04 29.78
C ILE A 178 18.23 -31.40 29.58
N ARG A 179 18.57 -31.98 28.43
CA ARG A 179 19.96 -32.17 27.99
C ARG A 179 20.36 -31.04 27.06
N ILE A 180 21.53 -30.45 27.31
CA ILE A 180 22.13 -29.39 26.51
C ILE A 180 23.32 -29.98 25.78
N TYR A 181 23.27 -29.99 24.45
CA TYR A 181 24.34 -30.45 23.57
C TYR A 181 24.98 -29.29 22.84
N ASP A 182 26.27 -29.41 22.54
CA ASP A 182 26.99 -28.45 21.72
C ASP A 182 26.46 -28.44 20.28
N ARG A 183 26.05 -27.28 19.75
CA ARG A 183 25.47 -27.18 18.41
C ARG A 183 26.47 -27.56 17.32
N ASN A 184 27.75 -27.26 17.54
CA ASN A 184 28.82 -27.48 16.56
C ASN A 184 29.27 -28.96 16.61
N ASN A 185 29.35 -29.55 17.80
CA ASN A 185 29.62 -30.98 18.01
C ASN A 185 28.48 -31.67 18.77
N LEU A 186 27.45 -32.14 18.06
CA LEU A 186 26.27 -32.79 18.66
C LEU A 186 26.60 -34.02 19.54
N GLY A 187 27.74 -34.68 19.36
CA GLY A 187 28.18 -35.77 20.24
C GLY A 187 28.59 -35.32 21.65
N SER A 188 28.84 -34.03 21.84
CA SER A 188 29.25 -33.41 23.11
C SER A 188 28.05 -32.96 23.93
N LEU A 189 27.56 -33.83 24.81
CA LEU A 189 26.68 -33.46 25.92
C LEU A 189 27.41 -32.45 26.83
N ARG A 190 26.87 -31.24 26.96
CA ARG A 190 27.43 -30.16 27.79
C ARG A 190 26.82 -30.11 29.20
N ALA A 191 25.52 -30.40 29.33
CA ALA A 191 24.83 -30.48 30.62
C ALA A 191 23.61 -31.41 30.57
N THR A 192 23.23 -31.99 31.73
CA THR A 192 21.91 -32.58 31.95
C THR A 192 21.32 -31.94 33.21
N LEU A 193 20.15 -31.30 33.08
CA LEU A 193 19.49 -30.56 34.16
C LEU A 193 18.30 -31.36 34.69
N THR A 194 18.39 -31.84 35.94
CA THR A 194 17.46 -32.80 36.57
C THR A 194 16.78 -32.22 37.82
N ASP A 195 16.43 -30.93 37.78
CA ASP A 195 16.22 -30.12 38.98
C ASP A 195 14.74 -29.93 39.36
N GLY A 196 14.31 -30.59 40.44
CA GLY A 196 13.09 -30.25 41.22
C GLY A 196 11.79 -30.00 40.43
N TRP A 197 11.50 -30.78 39.39
CA TRP A 197 10.42 -30.51 38.42
C TRP A 197 8.99 -30.79 38.94
N ASP A 198 8.62 -30.31 40.13
CA ASP A 198 7.36 -30.64 40.80
C ASP A 198 6.11 -30.27 39.96
N GLY A 199 5.50 -31.31 39.41
CA GLY A 199 4.37 -31.21 38.48
C GLY A 199 4.74 -30.64 37.11
N TYR A 200 5.90 -30.96 36.55
CA TYR A 200 6.15 -30.97 35.11
C TYR A 200 6.42 -32.42 34.68
N GLN A 201 5.67 -32.92 33.70
CA GLN A 201 5.75 -34.29 33.15
C GLN A 201 5.43 -34.28 31.66
N TYR A 202 6.13 -35.12 30.89
CA TYR A 202 6.02 -35.21 29.43
C TYR A 202 6.27 -33.83 28.78
N MET A 203 7.55 -33.49 28.66
CA MET A 203 7.99 -32.23 28.04
C MET A 203 7.87 -32.32 26.51
N GLU A 204 6.69 -32.00 26.00
CA GLU A 204 6.34 -32.15 24.59
C GLU A 204 7.01 -31.13 23.67
N SER A 205 7.26 -29.91 24.13
CA SER A 205 7.87 -28.86 23.29
C SER A 205 8.77 -27.92 24.09
N LEU A 206 9.76 -27.38 23.39
CA LEU A 206 10.72 -26.39 23.83
C LEU A 206 10.85 -25.32 22.73
N SER A 207 11.03 -24.06 23.11
CA SER A 207 11.39 -22.98 22.18
C SER A 207 12.36 -22.03 22.88
N VAL A 208 13.42 -21.63 22.17
CA VAL A 208 14.31 -20.53 22.57
C VAL A 208 13.83 -19.27 21.85
N ASN A 209 13.92 -18.11 22.51
CA ASN A 209 13.57 -16.82 21.93
C ASN A 209 14.68 -16.27 20.99
N SER A 210 14.40 -15.16 20.32
CA SER A 210 15.26 -14.59 19.26
C SER A 210 16.67 -14.18 19.71
N ASP A 211 16.85 -13.75 20.97
CA ASP A 211 18.15 -13.34 21.53
C ASP A 211 18.90 -14.46 22.26
N GLY A 212 18.32 -15.65 22.38
CA GLY A 212 18.92 -16.79 23.08
C GLY A 212 18.89 -16.71 24.61
N THR A 213 18.18 -15.74 25.22
CA THR A 213 18.18 -15.54 26.68
C THR A 213 17.03 -16.23 27.42
N LYS A 214 16.03 -16.81 26.72
CA LYS A 214 14.83 -17.41 27.32
C LYS A 214 14.50 -18.76 26.68
N LEU A 215 14.15 -19.75 27.52
CA LEU A 215 13.64 -21.06 27.13
C LEU A 215 12.19 -21.22 27.59
N ALA A 216 11.25 -21.31 26.65
CA ALA A 216 9.89 -21.76 26.89
C ALA A 216 9.84 -23.31 26.89
N LEU A 217 9.02 -23.88 27.77
CA LEU A 217 8.80 -25.33 27.87
C LEU A 217 7.34 -25.67 28.20
N VAL A 218 6.86 -26.76 27.61
CA VAL A 218 5.49 -27.28 27.74
C VAL A 218 5.49 -28.56 28.58
N SER A 219 4.66 -28.66 29.62
CA SER A 219 4.30 -29.93 30.25
C SER A 219 2.89 -30.34 29.88
N TYR A 220 2.80 -31.42 29.09
CA TYR A 220 1.55 -31.96 28.57
C TYR A 220 0.62 -32.46 29.68
N ARG A 221 1.11 -33.37 30.55
CA ARG A 221 0.27 -34.03 31.57
C ARG A 221 -0.16 -33.16 32.74
N ASN A 222 0.59 -32.12 33.08
CA ASN A 222 0.23 -31.20 34.18
C ASN A 222 -0.38 -29.88 33.70
N HIS A 223 -0.50 -29.72 32.38
CA HIS A 223 -1.13 -28.57 31.73
C HIS A 223 -0.48 -27.23 32.10
N LYS A 224 0.85 -27.18 32.03
CA LYS A 224 1.65 -26.01 32.37
C LYS A 224 2.54 -25.56 31.22
N VAL A 225 2.74 -24.26 31.10
CA VAL A 225 3.76 -23.66 30.24
C VAL A 225 4.63 -22.74 31.09
N CYS A 226 5.93 -22.79 30.87
CA CYS A 226 6.93 -22.15 31.71
C CYS A 226 7.99 -21.49 30.84
N VAL A 227 8.46 -20.31 31.25
CA VAL A 227 9.67 -19.67 30.71
C VAL A 227 10.76 -19.69 31.79
N ARG A 228 12.00 -19.98 31.38
CA ARG A 228 13.20 -19.84 32.22
C ARG A 228 14.20 -18.95 31.48
N SER A 229 14.96 -18.13 32.20
CA SER A 229 16.14 -17.47 31.62
C SER A 229 17.26 -18.48 31.33
N ILE A 230 18.09 -18.18 30.34
CA ILE A 230 19.27 -18.96 29.95
C ILE A 230 20.51 -18.16 30.36
N SER A 231 21.49 -18.83 30.99
CA SER A 231 22.78 -18.22 31.35
C SER A 231 23.89 -19.25 31.15
N GLY A 232 24.40 -19.32 29.92
CA GLY A 232 25.28 -20.40 29.46
C GLY A 232 24.58 -21.76 29.55
N LEU A 233 25.13 -22.66 30.35
CA LEU A 233 24.55 -23.99 30.58
C LEU A 233 23.49 -24.03 31.70
N ASN A 234 23.24 -22.91 32.38
CA ASN A 234 22.27 -22.84 33.48
C ASN A 234 20.92 -22.32 32.99
N LEU A 235 19.84 -22.79 33.62
CA LEU A 235 18.48 -22.29 33.44
C LEU A 235 17.96 -21.67 34.75
N GLY A 236 17.33 -20.50 34.65
CA GLY A 236 16.73 -19.81 35.80
C GLY A 236 15.49 -20.51 36.37
N SER A 237 14.90 -19.89 37.39
CA SER A 237 13.65 -20.36 38.00
C SER A 237 12.48 -20.35 37.01
N CYS A 238 11.50 -21.24 37.24
CA CYS A 238 10.37 -21.39 36.34
C CYS A 238 9.34 -20.25 36.51
N GLN A 239 9.22 -19.41 35.49
CA GLN A 239 8.21 -18.35 35.40
C GLN A 239 6.98 -18.91 34.69
N LYS A 240 5.83 -18.94 35.37
CA LYS A 240 4.57 -19.47 34.82
C LYS A 240 4.06 -18.60 33.67
N VAL A 241 3.46 -19.24 32.67
CA VAL A 241 2.66 -18.56 31.63
C VAL A 241 1.19 -18.78 31.94
N GLY A 242 0.41 -17.69 31.93
CA GLY A 242 -1.00 -17.73 32.36
C GLY A 242 -1.20 -18.37 33.74
N ASN A 243 -2.33 -19.07 33.91
CA ASN A 243 -2.68 -19.74 35.16
C ASN A 243 -1.98 -21.11 35.34
N SER A 244 -1.39 -21.67 34.28
CA SER A 244 -0.61 -22.94 34.29
C SER A 244 -1.24 -24.06 35.14
N SER A 245 -2.49 -24.37 34.80
CA SER A 245 -3.32 -25.41 35.39
C SER A 245 -4.39 -25.87 34.39
N TYR A 246 -5.03 -27.01 34.66
CA TYR A 246 -6.11 -27.55 33.83
C TYR A 246 -7.26 -26.55 33.70
N GLY A 247 -7.71 -26.27 32.47
CA GLY A 247 -8.96 -25.56 32.23
C GLY A 247 -9.18 -25.13 30.77
N SER A 248 -10.46 -25.05 30.40
CA SER A 248 -10.93 -24.53 29.11
C SER A 248 -11.08 -23.01 29.06
N GLY A 249 -10.92 -22.32 30.19
CA GLY A 249 -10.93 -20.85 30.26
C GLY A 249 -9.72 -20.20 29.58
N THR A 250 -9.77 -18.89 29.41
CA THR A 250 -8.66 -18.08 28.89
C THR A 250 -7.46 -18.10 29.83
N GLY A 251 -6.26 -18.34 29.31
CA GLY A 251 -5.03 -18.41 30.10
C GLY A 251 -4.88 -19.69 30.95
N TYR A 252 -5.82 -20.62 30.87
CA TYR A 252 -5.68 -22.01 31.34
C TYR A 252 -5.30 -22.91 30.17
N PHE A 253 -4.77 -24.10 30.43
CA PHE A 253 -4.40 -25.05 29.38
C PHE A 253 -5.11 -26.40 29.54
N ASN A 254 -5.35 -27.07 28.42
CA ASN A 254 -5.76 -28.48 28.38
C ASN A 254 -4.77 -29.23 27.49
N HIS A 255 -3.88 -30.01 28.11
CA HIS A 255 -2.81 -30.77 27.42
C HIS A 255 -2.09 -29.94 26.34
N PRO A 256 -1.32 -28.89 26.73
CA PRO A 256 -0.55 -28.09 25.78
C PRO A 256 0.45 -28.99 25.02
N THR A 257 0.59 -28.76 23.71
CA THR A 257 1.34 -29.62 22.79
C THR A 257 2.58 -28.95 22.21
N SER A 258 2.52 -27.66 21.88
CA SER A 258 3.68 -26.91 21.37
C SER A 258 3.66 -25.43 21.76
N VAL A 259 4.83 -24.80 21.80
CA VAL A 259 5.06 -23.41 22.23
C VAL A 259 6.12 -22.73 21.35
N VAL A 260 5.93 -21.46 21.02
CA VAL A 260 6.93 -20.61 20.34
C VAL A 260 6.90 -19.17 20.86
N PHE A 261 8.01 -18.44 20.69
CA PHE A 261 8.09 -16.98 20.87
C PHE A 261 7.98 -16.25 19.53
N ASP A 262 7.44 -15.02 19.51
CA ASP A 262 7.71 -14.05 18.43
C ASP A 262 8.96 -13.19 18.71
N SER A 263 9.34 -12.36 17.75
CA SER A 263 10.49 -11.45 17.84
C SER A 263 10.43 -10.42 18.99
N ASN A 264 9.27 -10.27 19.65
CA ASN A 264 9.02 -9.34 20.76
C ASN A 264 8.79 -10.11 22.09
N ASP A 265 9.21 -11.37 22.17
CA ASP A 265 9.01 -12.31 23.29
C ASP A 265 7.54 -12.62 23.64
N ASN A 266 6.57 -12.34 22.76
CA ASN A 266 5.20 -12.82 22.98
C ASN A 266 5.16 -14.34 22.83
N ILE A 267 4.40 -15.02 23.69
CA ILE A 267 4.40 -16.49 23.81
C ILE A 267 3.12 -17.04 23.20
N TYR A 268 3.26 -18.02 22.32
CA TYR A 268 2.15 -18.71 21.67
C TYR A 268 2.09 -20.15 22.13
N VAL A 269 0.92 -20.60 22.59
CA VAL A 269 0.70 -21.96 23.10
C VAL A 269 -0.42 -22.63 22.32
N LEU A 270 -0.15 -23.83 21.78
CA LEU A 270 -1.15 -24.73 21.22
C LEU A 270 -1.62 -25.73 22.29
N ASP A 271 -2.93 -25.97 22.42
CA ASP A 271 -3.47 -26.98 23.34
C ASP A 271 -4.58 -27.86 22.73
N GLN A 272 -4.88 -29.00 23.37
CA GLN A 272 -5.82 -30.00 22.87
C GLN A 272 -7.28 -29.55 22.89
N SER A 273 -7.63 -28.40 23.48
CA SER A 273 -8.92 -27.75 23.24
C SER A 273 -9.00 -27.04 21.87
N HIS A 274 -8.14 -27.44 20.92
CA HIS A 274 -8.16 -27.06 19.51
C HIS A 274 -8.01 -25.54 19.31
N ARG A 275 -7.08 -24.96 20.07
CA ARG A 275 -6.85 -23.51 20.13
C ARG A 275 -5.38 -23.13 20.24
N ILE A 276 -5.08 -21.93 19.75
CA ILE A 276 -3.83 -21.22 19.99
C ILE A 276 -4.12 -20.07 20.96
N GLN A 277 -3.29 -19.89 21.99
CA GLN A 277 -3.38 -18.78 22.94
C GLN A 277 -2.11 -17.91 22.82
N LYS A 278 -2.28 -16.58 22.71
CA LYS A 278 -1.22 -15.58 22.77
C LYS A 278 -1.14 -15.02 24.20
N PHE A 279 0.09 -14.96 24.70
CA PHE A 279 0.47 -14.23 25.90
C PHE A 279 1.50 -13.17 25.52
N ASP A 280 1.57 -12.08 26.28
CA ASP A 280 2.61 -11.07 26.09
C ASP A 280 3.96 -11.53 26.68
N SER A 281 5.00 -10.71 26.49
CA SER A 281 6.32 -10.90 27.09
C SER A 281 6.34 -10.79 28.62
N SER A 282 5.29 -10.21 29.24
CA SER A 282 5.03 -10.29 30.68
C SER A 282 4.38 -11.60 31.11
N ARG A 283 4.05 -12.48 30.16
CA ARG A 283 3.37 -13.79 30.26
C ARG A 283 1.88 -13.72 30.63
N SER A 284 1.25 -12.54 30.48
CA SER A 284 -0.18 -12.31 30.68
C SER A 284 -0.98 -12.71 29.43
N PHE A 285 -2.21 -13.19 29.59
CA PHE A 285 -3.06 -13.61 28.47
C PHE A 285 -3.53 -12.41 27.65
N VAL A 286 -3.33 -12.46 26.32
CA VAL A 286 -3.73 -11.40 25.38
C VAL A 286 -4.94 -11.80 24.55
N LYS A 287 -4.92 -12.99 23.93
CA LYS A 287 -5.95 -13.43 22.96
C LYS A 287 -5.91 -14.94 22.75
N GLN A 288 -7.00 -15.53 22.28
CA GLN A 288 -7.00 -16.90 21.76
C GLN A 288 -7.72 -16.99 20.40
N TYR A 289 -7.31 -17.94 19.57
CA TYR A 289 -8.04 -18.42 18.40
C TYR A 289 -8.47 -19.86 18.68
N TYR A 290 -9.78 -20.13 18.63
CA TYR A 290 -10.37 -21.39 19.10
C TYR A 290 -11.66 -21.72 18.34
N ALA A 291 -11.98 -23.00 18.21
CA ALA A 291 -13.19 -23.48 17.53
C ALA A 291 -14.19 -24.06 18.55
N PHE A 292 -15.46 -23.66 18.44
CA PHE A 292 -16.55 -24.11 19.35
C PHE A 292 -17.74 -24.74 18.60
N SER A 293 -17.63 -24.96 17.28
CA SER A 293 -18.66 -25.60 16.46
C SER A 293 -18.05 -26.66 15.55
N TYR A 294 -18.89 -27.58 15.06
CA TYR A 294 -18.54 -28.58 14.05
C TYR A 294 -18.29 -28.00 12.63
N SER A 295 -18.14 -26.67 12.50
CA SER A 295 -18.12 -25.95 11.21
C SER A 295 -16.95 -25.00 10.99
N ASP A 296 -15.99 -24.93 11.91
CA ASP A 296 -14.71 -24.20 11.75
C ASP A 296 -13.61 -24.89 12.61
N PRO A 297 -12.32 -24.78 12.26
CA PRO A 297 -11.82 -25.89 11.44
C PRO A 297 -10.51 -26.50 11.94
N PHE A 298 -10.09 -26.28 13.18
CA PHE A 298 -8.97 -27.03 13.78
C PHE A 298 -9.43 -28.42 14.23
N ARG A 299 -8.79 -29.48 13.74
CA ARG A 299 -9.13 -30.88 14.09
C ARG A 299 -7.88 -31.67 14.44
N ASN A 300 -7.62 -31.81 15.74
CA ASN A 300 -6.35 -32.30 16.27
C ASN A 300 -5.12 -31.54 15.71
N PRO A 301 -4.97 -30.24 16.05
CA PRO A 301 -3.71 -29.56 15.80
C PRO A 301 -2.63 -30.10 16.74
N VAL A 302 -1.42 -30.34 16.21
CA VAL A 302 -0.36 -31.09 16.90
C VAL A 302 0.91 -30.28 17.17
N ASP A 303 1.20 -29.27 16.35
CA ASP A 303 2.42 -28.48 16.45
C ASP A 303 2.20 -27.02 15.99
N ILE A 304 3.04 -26.10 16.47
CA ILE A 304 3.16 -24.72 15.97
C ILE A 304 4.62 -24.38 15.73
N SER A 305 4.90 -23.74 14.60
CA SER A 305 6.18 -23.07 14.30
C SER A 305 5.94 -21.60 13.93
N ILE A 306 7.02 -20.83 13.85
CA ILE A 306 6.98 -19.40 13.52
C ILE A 306 8.15 -19.05 12.60
N SER A 307 7.97 -18.07 11.71
CA SER A 307 9.03 -17.56 10.84
C SER A 307 9.78 -16.37 11.46
N SER A 308 10.94 -16.04 10.88
CA SER A 308 11.69 -14.80 11.14
C SER A 308 10.94 -13.50 10.79
N SER A 309 9.74 -13.60 10.21
CA SER A 309 8.82 -12.48 9.93
C SER A 309 7.59 -12.46 10.85
N ASP A 310 7.62 -13.28 11.91
CA ASP A 310 6.57 -13.54 12.90
C ASP A 310 5.24 -14.08 12.32
N ARG A 311 5.30 -14.83 11.20
CA ARG A 311 4.14 -15.61 10.73
C ARG A 311 4.10 -16.95 11.44
N ILE A 312 2.94 -17.30 11.99
CA ILE A 312 2.72 -18.50 12.81
C ILE A 312 2.07 -19.59 11.95
N TYR A 313 2.62 -20.80 12.00
CA TYR A 313 2.18 -21.95 11.22
C TYR A 313 1.76 -23.08 12.15
N ALA A 314 0.48 -23.45 12.12
CA ALA A 314 -0.10 -24.46 13.00
C ALA A 314 -0.51 -25.72 12.21
N VAL A 315 0.03 -26.87 12.62
CA VAL A 315 -0.14 -28.15 11.93
C VAL A 315 -1.46 -28.79 12.33
N ASP A 316 -2.40 -28.90 11.39
CA ASP A 316 -3.65 -29.66 11.54
C ASP A 316 -3.51 -31.05 10.90
N GLN A 317 -3.38 -32.07 11.76
CA GLN A 317 -3.12 -33.43 11.33
C GLN A 317 -4.32 -34.03 10.58
N ALA A 318 -5.53 -33.88 11.11
CA ALA A 318 -6.69 -34.63 10.62
C ALA A 318 -7.27 -34.03 9.32
N ASN A 319 -7.30 -32.70 9.21
CA ASN A 319 -7.65 -32.02 7.96
C ASN A 319 -6.49 -32.06 6.95
N SER A 320 -5.27 -32.34 7.40
CA SER A 320 -4.06 -32.48 6.56
C SER A 320 -3.62 -31.18 5.88
N HIS A 321 -3.63 -30.09 6.63
CA HIS A 321 -3.20 -28.76 6.21
C HIS A 321 -2.34 -28.09 7.28
N VAL A 322 -1.59 -27.05 6.92
CA VAL A 322 -0.96 -26.14 7.89
C VAL A 322 -1.68 -24.81 7.81
N TYR A 323 -2.22 -24.34 8.93
CA TYR A 323 -2.87 -23.04 9.05
C TYR A 323 -1.83 -21.94 9.24
N GLU A 324 -2.03 -20.80 8.58
CA GLU A 324 -1.16 -19.63 8.69
C GLU A 324 -1.88 -18.48 9.41
N PHE A 325 -1.19 -17.85 10.37
CA PHE A 325 -1.67 -16.71 11.15
C PHE A 325 -0.60 -15.62 11.27
N ASN A 326 -1.04 -14.40 11.57
CA ASN A 326 -0.17 -13.34 12.09
C ASN A 326 0.04 -13.47 13.63
N THR A 327 0.90 -12.62 14.18
CA THR A 327 1.14 -12.48 15.63
C THR A 327 -0.11 -12.15 16.45
N ASP A 328 -1.17 -11.58 15.89
CA ASP A 328 -2.43 -11.31 16.61
C ASP A 328 -3.50 -12.40 16.36
N LEU A 329 -3.08 -13.60 15.94
CA LEU A 329 -3.93 -14.77 15.68
C LEU A 329 -5.10 -14.49 14.72
N GLY A 330 -4.90 -13.55 13.79
CA GLY A 330 -5.72 -13.42 12.59
C GLY A 330 -5.32 -14.48 11.57
N TYR A 331 -6.29 -15.30 11.15
CA TYR A 331 -6.10 -16.32 10.12
C TYR A 331 -5.80 -15.68 8.77
N ILE A 332 -4.67 -16.03 8.17
CA ILE A 332 -4.21 -15.56 6.85
C ILE A 332 -4.62 -16.58 5.77
N GLY A 333 -4.39 -17.87 6.01
CA GLY A 333 -4.59 -18.89 4.98
C GLY A 333 -4.19 -20.30 5.39
N LYS A 334 -4.01 -21.16 4.38
CA LYS A 334 -3.61 -22.57 4.53
C LYS A 334 -2.54 -22.94 3.52
N ILE A 335 -1.49 -23.58 4.01
CA ILE A 335 -0.48 -24.27 3.21
C ILE A 335 -0.91 -25.74 3.05
N GLY A 336 -0.64 -26.29 1.87
CA GLY A 336 -1.02 -27.66 1.50
C GLY A 336 -2.33 -27.78 0.70
N ILE A 337 -3.00 -26.66 0.38
CA ILE A 337 -4.14 -26.61 -0.55
C ILE A 337 -3.62 -26.36 -1.97
N PRO A 338 -3.98 -27.20 -2.97
CA PRO A 338 -3.59 -26.96 -4.35
C PRO A 338 -4.35 -25.76 -4.94
N LYS A 339 -3.59 -24.76 -5.41
CA LYS A 339 -4.10 -23.59 -6.15
C LYS A 339 -3.99 -23.85 -7.65
N SER A 340 -5.04 -23.57 -8.42
CA SER A 340 -4.99 -23.69 -9.88
C SER A 340 -4.29 -22.49 -10.53
N ARG A 341 -3.73 -22.72 -11.72
CA ARG A 341 -3.16 -21.67 -12.59
C ARG A 341 -4.16 -20.53 -12.85
N MET A 342 -5.44 -20.86 -13.07
CA MET A 342 -6.55 -19.91 -13.18
C MET A 342 -6.80 -19.13 -11.88
N GLN A 343 -6.73 -19.74 -10.69
CA GLN A 343 -6.85 -19.01 -9.43
C GLN A 343 -5.70 -18.01 -9.24
N MET A 344 -4.46 -18.41 -9.56
CA MET A 344 -3.30 -17.52 -9.54
C MET A 344 -3.48 -16.34 -10.51
N ALA A 345 -3.91 -16.61 -11.75
CA ALA A 345 -4.15 -15.58 -12.76
C ALA A 345 -5.29 -14.62 -12.38
N LYS A 346 -6.41 -15.13 -11.83
CA LYS A 346 -7.52 -14.29 -11.31
C LYS A 346 -7.02 -13.35 -10.20
N ALA A 347 -6.26 -13.88 -9.23
CA ALA A 347 -5.73 -13.10 -8.11
C ALA A 347 -4.76 -12.01 -8.57
N VAL A 348 -3.83 -12.35 -9.47
CA VAL A 348 -2.87 -11.39 -10.03
C VAL A 348 -3.57 -10.32 -10.87
N ILE A 349 -4.48 -10.69 -11.77
CA ILE A 349 -5.20 -9.71 -12.60
C ILE A 349 -5.97 -8.73 -11.72
N LYS A 350 -6.54 -9.17 -10.58
CA LYS A 350 -7.12 -8.26 -9.57
C LYS A 350 -6.09 -7.28 -9.00
N GLN A 351 -4.95 -7.75 -8.49
CA GLN A 351 -3.87 -6.89 -7.98
C GLN A 351 -3.43 -5.84 -9.02
N ILE A 352 -3.27 -6.27 -10.27
CA ILE A 352 -2.86 -5.43 -11.40
C ILE A 352 -3.90 -4.33 -11.65
N VAL A 353 -5.18 -4.68 -11.78
CA VAL A 353 -6.22 -3.68 -12.12
C VAL A 353 -6.71 -2.85 -10.92
N SER A 354 -6.27 -3.16 -9.70
CA SER A 354 -6.53 -2.35 -8.49
C SER A 354 -5.36 -1.45 -8.09
N ASN A 355 -4.22 -1.52 -8.77
CA ASN A 355 -3.02 -0.74 -8.48
C ASN A 355 -3.00 0.52 -9.37
N SER A 356 -3.00 1.71 -8.76
CA SER A 356 -3.02 3.01 -9.47
C SER A 356 -1.87 3.13 -10.47
N ASP A 357 -0.62 2.92 -10.03
CA ASP A 357 0.61 2.99 -10.85
C ASP A 357 0.54 2.20 -12.16
N LEU A 358 -0.25 1.13 -12.18
CA LEU A 358 -0.42 0.22 -13.31
C LEU A 358 -1.67 0.51 -14.16
N ILE A 359 -2.66 1.25 -13.62
CA ILE A 359 -3.90 1.60 -14.36
C ILE A 359 -3.96 3.05 -14.82
N THR A 360 -3.17 3.96 -14.23
CA THR A 360 -2.97 5.31 -14.78
C THR A 360 -2.42 5.19 -16.21
N GLY A 361 -2.83 6.12 -17.10
CA GLY A 361 -2.30 6.17 -18.47
C GLY A 361 -2.61 4.96 -19.36
N ALA A 362 -3.46 4.02 -18.94
CA ALA A 362 -3.91 2.92 -19.78
C ALA A 362 -5.41 2.61 -19.67
N ASN A 363 -6.03 2.37 -20.83
CA ASN A 363 -7.37 1.80 -20.94
C ASN A 363 -7.26 0.27 -20.92
N PHE A 364 -8.09 -0.42 -20.14
CA PHE A 364 -8.04 -1.88 -20.01
C PHE A 364 -9.24 -2.58 -20.62
N GLY A 365 -9.01 -3.75 -21.22
CA GLY A 365 -10.03 -4.69 -21.65
C GLY A 365 -9.67 -6.11 -21.23
N LEU A 366 -10.67 -6.99 -21.15
CA LEU A 366 -10.50 -8.41 -20.83
C LEU A 366 -11.18 -9.26 -21.89
N MET A 367 -10.41 -10.17 -22.46
CA MET A 367 -10.84 -11.24 -23.35
C MET A 367 -10.45 -12.57 -22.72
N GLN A 368 -11.38 -13.53 -22.67
CA GLN A 368 -11.05 -14.93 -22.42
C GLN A 368 -10.98 -15.69 -23.73
N TRP A 369 -10.09 -16.67 -23.81
CA TRP A 369 -9.91 -17.50 -25.00
C TRP A 369 -9.48 -18.92 -24.66
N GLY A 370 -9.94 -19.88 -25.46
CA GLY A 370 -9.68 -21.30 -25.30
C GLY A 370 -10.07 -21.98 -26.60
N ASN A 371 -11.14 -22.76 -26.62
CA ASN A 371 -11.80 -23.16 -27.87
C ASN A 371 -12.34 -21.94 -28.63
N GLY A 372 -12.30 -21.97 -29.97
CA GLY A 372 -12.68 -20.87 -30.86
C GLY A 372 -14.18 -20.52 -30.93
N PHE A 373 -14.99 -20.93 -29.96
CA PHE A 373 -16.43 -20.68 -29.91
C PHE A 373 -16.92 -20.32 -28.50
N SER A 374 -18.04 -19.61 -28.42
CA SER A 374 -18.71 -19.26 -27.15
C SER A 374 -19.14 -20.55 -26.40
N PRO A 375 -18.89 -20.67 -25.08
CA PRO A 375 -18.52 -19.61 -24.14
C PRO A 375 -17.01 -19.32 -24.03
N TYR A 376 -16.13 -20.14 -24.61
CA TYR A 376 -14.69 -20.10 -24.38
C TYR A 376 -14.03 -18.85 -24.96
N LEU A 377 -14.21 -18.60 -26.27
CA LEU A 377 -13.72 -17.40 -26.94
C LEU A 377 -14.71 -16.22 -26.78
N LYS A 378 -14.33 -15.17 -26.03
CA LYS A 378 -15.20 -14.01 -25.77
C LYS A 378 -14.46 -12.75 -25.31
N LEU A 379 -14.74 -11.60 -25.95
CA LEU A 379 -14.50 -10.28 -25.34
C LEU A 379 -15.48 -10.09 -24.17
N ARG A 380 -14.97 -9.97 -22.94
CA ARG A 380 -15.78 -9.79 -21.73
C ARG A 380 -15.97 -8.31 -21.42
N ILE A 381 -14.86 -7.59 -21.31
CA ILE A 381 -14.80 -6.15 -21.05
C ILE A 381 -14.10 -5.50 -22.25
N PRO A 382 -14.75 -4.58 -23.00
CA PRO A 382 -14.09 -3.81 -24.05
C PRO A 382 -13.04 -2.88 -23.43
N VAL A 383 -11.94 -2.67 -24.17
CA VAL A 383 -10.90 -1.70 -23.80
C VAL A 383 -11.54 -0.32 -23.66
N SER A 384 -11.49 0.21 -22.44
CA SER A 384 -12.18 1.45 -22.06
C SER A 384 -11.56 2.06 -20.80
N SER A 385 -11.79 3.36 -20.58
CA SER A 385 -11.17 4.08 -19.47
C SER A 385 -11.72 3.67 -18.09
N ASN A 386 -12.87 3.00 -18.03
CA ASN A 386 -13.40 2.36 -16.81
C ASN A 386 -13.15 0.84 -16.77
N GLY A 387 -12.33 0.33 -17.69
CA GLY A 387 -12.08 -1.09 -17.90
C GLY A 387 -11.51 -1.81 -16.68
N ALA A 388 -10.52 -1.23 -16.00
CA ALA A 388 -9.90 -1.81 -14.79
C ALA A 388 -10.94 -2.16 -13.70
N SER A 389 -11.82 -1.21 -13.37
CA SER A 389 -12.92 -1.37 -12.40
C SER A 389 -13.94 -2.43 -12.84
N LEU A 390 -14.19 -2.56 -14.15
CA LEU A 390 -15.05 -3.61 -14.69
C LEU A 390 -14.40 -5.00 -14.61
N ILE A 391 -13.11 -5.10 -14.97
CA ILE A 391 -12.31 -6.34 -14.91
C ILE A 391 -12.24 -6.87 -13.47
N TYR A 392 -11.96 -5.99 -12.48
CA TYR A 392 -11.94 -6.37 -11.06
C TYR A 392 -13.23 -7.08 -10.63
N THR A 393 -14.39 -6.64 -11.15
CA THR A 393 -15.71 -7.22 -10.85
C THR A 393 -16.14 -8.38 -11.75
N ASP A 394 -15.45 -8.66 -12.87
CA ASP A 394 -15.85 -9.70 -13.84
C ASP A 394 -14.86 -10.87 -13.97
N ILE A 395 -13.59 -10.69 -13.59
CA ILE A 395 -12.52 -11.69 -13.78
C ILE A 395 -12.81 -13.03 -13.09
N ASP A 396 -13.56 -13.05 -11.99
CA ASP A 396 -14.00 -14.30 -11.35
C ASP A 396 -14.90 -15.15 -12.27
N ASN A 397 -15.65 -14.53 -13.18
CA ASN A 397 -16.51 -15.22 -14.13
C ASN A 397 -15.74 -15.98 -15.25
N VAL A 398 -14.41 -15.86 -15.34
CA VAL A 398 -13.60 -16.67 -16.26
C VAL A 398 -13.49 -18.11 -15.71
N ARG A 399 -13.71 -19.11 -16.56
CA ARG A 399 -13.72 -20.54 -16.20
C ARG A 399 -12.83 -21.34 -17.12
N GLY A 400 -12.01 -22.23 -16.55
CA GLY A 400 -11.17 -23.14 -17.32
C GLY A 400 -11.97 -24.30 -17.96
N GLY A 401 -11.62 -24.67 -19.19
CA GLY A 401 -12.19 -25.79 -19.95
C GLY A 401 -11.91 -25.69 -21.46
N GLY A 402 -11.91 -26.82 -22.17
CA GLY A 402 -11.55 -26.85 -23.59
C GLY A 402 -10.03 -26.82 -23.84
N GLY A 403 -9.62 -26.62 -25.09
CA GLY A 403 -8.21 -26.57 -25.51
C GLY A 403 -7.71 -25.17 -25.86
N THR A 404 -6.45 -25.07 -26.29
CA THR A 404 -5.72 -23.80 -26.44
C THR A 404 -5.65 -23.35 -27.91
N GLN A 405 -6.72 -22.74 -28.44
CA GLN A 405 -6.84 -22.38 -29.87
C GLN A 405 -6.44 -20.91 -30.15
N LEU A 406 -5.13 -20.65 -30.17
CA LEU A 406 -4.59 -19.29 -30.26
C LEU A 406 -4.84 -18.59 -31.61
N LEU A 407 -4.93 -19.33 -32.72
CA LEU A 407 -5.16 -18.74 -34.05
C LEU A 407 -6.51 -18.01 -34.09
N GLU A 408 -7.55 -18.67 -33.61
CA GLU A 408 -8.93 -18.20 -33.51
C GLU A 408 -9.00 -17.00 -32.55
N ALA A 409 -8.30 -17.08 -31.41
CA ALA A 409 -8.17 -15.97 -30.47
C ALA A 409 -7.52 -14.73 -31.10
N MET A 410 -6.42 -14.90 -31.84
CA MET A 410 -5.73 -13.80 -32.51
C MET A 410 -6.53 -13.23 -33.69
N GLN A 411 -7.29 -14.06 -34.42
CA GLN A 411 -8.22 -13.58 -35.45
C GLN A 411 -9.34 -12.72 -34.86
N TYR A 412 -9.91 -13.13 -33.73
CA TYR A 412 -10.96 -12.39 -33.03
C TYR A 412 -10.43 -11.08 -32.41
N ALA A 413 -9.23 -11.11 -31.81
CA ALA A 413 -8.54 -9.90 -31.35
C ALA A 413 -8.30 -8.92 -32.52
N ARG A 414 -7.80 -9.41 -33.66
CA ARG A 414 -7.64 -8.58 -34.88
C ARG A 414 -8.96 -7.97 -35.35
N GLN A 415 -10.06 -8.73 -35.35
CA GLN A 415 -11.39 -8.22 -35.71
C GLN A 415 -11.78 -7.04 -34.80
N TYR A 416 -11.62 -7.20 -33.48
CA TYR A 416 -11.88 -6.16 -32.49
C TYR A 416 -11.03 -4.90 -32.73
N TRP A 417 -9.71 -5.02 -32.89
CA TRP A 417 -8.82 -3.89 -33.18
C TRP A 417 -9.06 -3.22 -34.54
N THR A 418 -9.58 -3.96 -35.53
CA THR A 418 -9.89 -3.42 -36.86
C THR A 418 -11.20 -2.63 -36.86
N ASN A 419 -12.32 -3.27 -36.52
CA ASN A 419 -13.69 -2.74 -36.72
C ASN A 419 -14.60 -2.83 -35.48
N GLY A 420 -14.10 -3.41 -34.38
CA GLY A 420 -14.92 -3.82 -33.25
C GLY A 420 -15.54 -5.21 -33.40
N VAL A 421 -16.25 -5.67 -32.37
CA VAL A 421 -16.98 -6.95 -32.34
C VAL A 421 -18.38 -6.77 -31.74
N THR A 422 -19.33 -7.59 -32.19
CA THR A 422 -20.67 -7.68 -31.58
C THR A 422 -20.72 -8.85 -30.61
N VAL A 423 -21.13 -8.60 -29.36
CA VAL A 423 -21.30 -9.62 -28.32
C VAL A 423 -22.71 -9.49 -27.74
N ASN A 424 -23.49 -10.57 -27.78
CA ASN A 424 -24.88 -10.61 -27.30
C ASN A 424 -25.75 -9.46 -27.88
N GLY A 425 -25.59 -9.13 -29.17
CA GLY A 425 -26.31 -8.06 -29.85
C GLY A 425 -25.75 -6.64 -29.63
N VAL A 426 -24.84 -6.44 -28.67
CA VAL A 426 -24.18 -5.14 -28.43
C VAL A 426 -22.90 -5.05 -29.27
N LYS A 427 -22.80 -4.03 -30.13
CA LYS A 427 -21.56 -3.72 -30.85
C LYS A 427 -20.60 -2.92 -29.96
N TYR A 428 -19.43 -3.48 -29.70
CA TYR A 428 -18.29 -2.74 -29.16
C TYR A 428 -17.38 -2.33 -30.31
N ASN A 429 -17.17 -1.02 -30.51
CA ASN A 429 -16.26 -0.50 -31.53
C ASN A 429 -14.78 -0.79 -31.17
N SER A 430 -13.88 -0.66 -32.14
CA SER A 430 -12.44 -0.66 -31.86
C SER A 430 -12.07 0.54 -30.95
N PRO A 431 -11.19 0.37 -29.95
CA PRO A 431 -10.70 1.44 -29.09
C PRO A 431 -9.61 2.29 -29.75
N ARG A 432 -9.12 1.86 -30.93
CA ARG A 432 -8.00 2.47 -31.66
C ARG A 432 -8.48 3.64 -32.51
N LEU A 433 -7.85 4.79 -32.32
CA LEU A 433 -7.99 5.99 -33.15
C LEU A 433 -7.18 5.82 -34.44
N ASN A 434 -7.81 6.01 -35.59
CA ASN A 434 -7.13 5.84 -36.87
C ASN A 434 -6.17 7.00 -37.15
N GLY A 435 -4.91 6.69 -37.48
CA GLY A 435 -3.85 7.68 -37.73
C GLY A 435 -3.11 8.21 -36.49
N ALA A 436 -3.61 7.96 -35.28
CA ALA A 436 -3.01 8.42 -34.03
C ALA A 436 -1.72 7.66 -33.68
N ALA A 437 -0.58 8.08 -34.25
CA ALA A 437 0.71 7.38 -34.10
C ALA A 437 1.17 7.23 -32.63
N CYS A 438 0.74 8.13 -31.76
CA CYS A 438 1.06 8.12 -30.33
C CYS A 438 0.10 7.29 -29.46
N GLN A 439 -1.07 6.87 -29.96
CA GLN A 439 -1.93 5.95 -29.21
C GLN A 439 -1.39 4.53 -29.38
N LEU A 440 -0.63 4.06 -28.40
CA LEU A 440 -0.12 2.69 -28.41
C LEU A 440 -1.21 1.68 -28.06
N ASN A 441 -1.18 0.51 -28.71
CA ASN A 441 -2.18 -0.54 -28.56
C ASN A 441 -1.48 -1.89 -28.32
N PHE A 442 -1.97 -2.67 -27.35
CA PHE A 442 -1.31 -3.88 -26.87
C PHE A 442 -2.29 -5.01 -26.59
N ASN A 443 -1.90 -6.23 -26.97
CA ASN A 443 -2.42 -7.45 -26.36
C ASN A 443 -1.43 -7.93 -25.28
N ILE A 444 -1.92 -8.43 -24.15
CA ILE A 444 -1.11 -9.17 -23.17
C ILE A 444 -1.68 -10.60 -23.11
N LEU A 445 -0.98 -11.53 -23.75
CA LEU A 445 -1.38 -12.94 -23.82
C LEU A 445 -0.87 -13.70 -22.60
N ILE A 446 -1.77 -14.29 -21.81
CA ILE A 446 -1.46 -15.12 -20.65
C ILE A 446 -1.88 -16.55 -20.97
N SER A 447 -0.96 -17.52 -20.94
CA SER A 447 -1.25 -18.93 -21.22
C SER A 447 -0.27 -19.88 -20.54
N ASP A 448 -0.73 -21.11 -20.29
CA ASP A 448 0.04 -22.21 -19.72
C ASP A 448 0.26 -23.39 -20.70
N GLY A 449 -0.22 -23.24 -21.94
CA GLY A 449 -0.41 -24.34 -22.88
C GLY A 449 0.35 -24.19 -24.20
N GLU A 450 0.35 -25.31 -24.94
CA GLU A 450 0.78 -25.39 -26.33
C GLU A 450 -0.44 -25.21 -27.26
N TRP A 451 -0.31 -24.34 -28.28
CA TRP A 451 -1.35 -24.12 -29.29
C TRP A 451 -0.93 -24.68 -30.64
N TRP A 452 -1.88 -25.15 -31.45
CA TRP A 452 -1.59 -25.55 -32.83
C TRP A 452 -1.58 -24.37 -33.79
N ASN A 453 -1.11 -24.58 -35.03
CA ASN A 453 -1.02 -23.57 -36.09
C ASN A 453 -0.12 -22.34 -35.77
N HIS A 454 0.98 -22.49 -35.01
CA HIS A 454 1.83 -21.36 -34.57
C HIS A 454 2.11 -20.33 -35.68
N THR A 455 2.58 -20.76 -36.85
CA THR A 455 2.92 -19.91 -38.00
C THR A 455 1.72 -19.09 -38.52
N LYS A 456 0.49 -19.59 -38.41
CA LYS A 456 -0.72 -18.83 -38.79
C LYS A 456 -1.05 -17.78 -37.73
N ALA A 457 -0.98 -18.12 -36.44
CA ALA A 457 -1.21 -17.16 -35.34
C ALA A 457 -0.17 -16.03 -35.38
N MET A 458 1.10 -16.37 -35.60
CA MET A 458 2.21 -15.44 -35.81
C MET A 458 1.98 -14.50 -37.00
N ARG A 459 1.45 -14.98 -38.13
CA ARG A 459 1.04 -14.11 -39.25
C ARG A 459 -0.07 -13.12 -38.88
N VAL A 460 -1.01 -13.51 -38.01
CA VAL A 460 -2.06 -12.59 -37.53
C VAL A 460 -1.48 -11.54 -36.58
N VAL A 461 -0.54 -11.90 -35.70
CA VAL A 461 0.19 -10.92 -34.87
C VAL A 461 1.03 -9.97 -35.72
N ALA A 462 1.69 -10.46 -36.77
CA ALA A 462 2.43 -9.61 -37.72
C ALA A 462 1.51 -8.62 -38.46
N ASP A 463 0.33 -9.07 -38.91
CA ASP A 463 -0.69 -8.26 -39.57
C ASP A 463 -1.28 -7.20 -38.61
N MET A 464 -1.55 -7.57 -37.35
CA MET A 464 -1.97 -6.63 -36.29
C MET A 464 -0.91 -5.57 -36.00
N LYS A 465 0.37 -5.93 -35.87
CA LYS A 465 1.44 -4.94 -35.67
C LYS A 465 1.57 -4.03 -36.89
N ASN A 466 1.81 -4.61 -38.06
CA ASN A 466 2.23 -3.87 -39.26
C ASN A 466 1.12 -2.98 -39.84
N ARG A 467 -0.16 -3.32 -39.65
CA ARG A 467 -1.31 -2.55 -40.20
C ARG A 467 -2.15 -1.85 -39.14
N LEU A 468 -2.18 -2.35 -37.89
CA LEU A 468 -3.02 -1.79 -36.84
C LEU A 468 -2.23 -1.07 -35.75
N GLY A 469 -0.89 -1.18 -35.71
CA GLY A 469 -0.07 -0.62 -34.63
C GLY A 469 -0.21 -1.35 -33.31
N VAL A 470 -0.77 -2.57 -33.32
CA VAL A 470 -1.03 -3.36 -32.11
C VAL A 470 0.14 -4.30 -31.83
N LYS A 471 0.83 -4.07 -30.72
CA LYS A 471 1.89 -4.95 -30.21
C LYS A 471 1.30 -6.10 -29.38
N THR A 472 2.06 -7.16 -29.14
CA THR A 472 1.59 -8.34 -28.37
C THR A 472 2.65 -8.86 -27.43
N PHE A 473 2.46 -8.68 -26.12
CA PHE A 473 3.23 -9.38 -25.08
C PHE A 473 2.79 -10.84 -24.99
N SER A 474 3.74 -11.73 -24.68
CA SER A 474 3.49 -13.16 -24.46
C SER A 474 4.02 -13.55 -23.07
N VAL A 475 3.12 -13.97 -22.18
CA VAL A 475 3.38 -14.31 -20.79
C VAL A 475 3.11 -15.80 -20.59
N GLY A 476 4.17 -16.58 -20.43
CA GLY A 476 4.11 -18.03 -20.27
C GLY A 476 4.12 -18.49 -18.81
N LEU A 477 3.01 -19.08 -18.36
CA LEU A 477 2.85 -19.64 -17.02
C LEU A 477 3.30 -21.11 -17.02
N LYS A 478 4.42 -21.43 -16.34
CA LYS A 478 5.08 -22.76 -16.33
C LYS A 478 5.38 -23.35 -17.73
N ILE A 479 5.74 -22.51 -18.70
CA ILE A 479 6.13 -22.98 -20.03
C ILE A 479 7.54 -23.55 -20.00
N THR A 480 7.72 -24.80 -20.44
CA THR A 480 9.02 -25.50 -20.47
C THR A 480 9.37 -25.98 -21.88
N GLY A 481 10.63 -26.41 -22.08
CA GLY A 481 11.10 -27.04 -23.31
C GLY A 481 10.97 -26.18 -24.57
N SER A 482 10.71 -26.84 -25.69
CA SER A 482 10.57 -26.24 -27.03
C SER A 482 9.54 -25.13 -27.10
N ASN A 483 8.47 -25.17 -26.30
CA ASN A 483 7.41 -24.18 -26.34
C ASN A 483 7.88 -22.77 -25.94
N LYS A 484 8.99 -22.62 -25.19
CA LYS A 484 9.59 -21.29 -24.97
C LYS A 484 10.02 -20.62 -26.28
N PHE A 485 10.35 -21.36 -27.35
CA PHE A 485 10.64 -20.78 -28.66
C PHE A 485 9.42 -20.06 -29.24
N TYR A 486 8.24 -20.69 -29.24
CA TYR A 486 7.04 -20.11 -29.84
C TYR A 486 6.52 -18.87 -29.09
N TYR A 487 6.62 -18.84 -27.76
CA TYR A 487 6.31 -17.65 -26.95
C TYR A 487 7.26 -16.50 -27.28
N ASN A 488 8.58 -16.75 -27.28
CA ASN A 488 9.58 -15.75 -27.65
C ASN A 488 9.39 -15.24 -29.09
N GLU A 489 9.09 -16.13 -30.04
CA GLU A 489 8.86 -15.76 -31.43
C GLU A 489 7.55 -14.96 -31.61
N LEU A 490 6.51 -15.26 -30.82
CA LEU A 490 5.27 -14.48 -30.81
C LEU A 490 5.52 -13.05 -30.30
N ALA A 491 6.27 -12.89 -29.20
CA ALA A 491 6.72 -11.58 -28.70
C ALA A 491 7.71 -10.89 -29.67
N ARG A 492 8.55 -11.66 -30.38
CA ARG A 492 9.48 -11.14 -31.40
C ARG A 492 8.75 -10.54 -32.60
N ILE A 493 7.69 -11.19 -33.04
CA ILE A 493 6.83 -10.72 -34.13
C ILE A 493 5.91 -9.59 -33.63
N GLY A 494 5.38 -9.70 -32.41
CA GLY A 494 4.55 -8.70 -31.72
C GLY A 494 5.30 -7.47 -31.19
N ASP A 495 6.64 -7.46 -31.28
CA ASP A 495 7.55 -6.35 -30.95
C ASP A 495 7.63 -5.96 -29.46
N THR A 496 7.74 -6.97 -28.60
CA THR A 496 7.73 -6.89 -27.12
C THR A 496 8.79 -7.83 -26.50
N LYS A 497 9.99 -7.88 -27.08
CA LYS A 497 11.02 -8.92 -26.82
C LYS A 497 11.72 -8.72 -25.47
N PRO A 498 12.09 -9.80 -24.73
CA PRO A 498 11.76 -11.21 -24.95
C PRO A 498 10.36 -11.56 -24.43
N ALA A 499 9.92 -12.82 -24.57
CA ALA A 499 8.71 -13.27 -23.87
C ALA A 499 8.94 -13.35 -22.36
N LEU A 500 7.89 -13.09 -21.59
CA LEU A 500 7.91 -13.09 -20.13
C LEU A 500 7.45 -14.46 -19.60
N TYR A 501 7.99 -14.88 -18.46
CA TYR A 501 7.73 -16.20 -17.88
C TYR A 501 7.47 -16.10 -16.38
N ALA A 502 6.60 -16.99 -15.89
CA ALA A 502 6.31 -17.13 -14.47
C ALA A 502 6.13 -18.59 -14.09
N ASP A 503 6.81 -19.01 -13.02
CA ASP A 503 6.66 -20.34 -12.39
C ASP A 503 5.97 -20.25 -11.01
N SER A 504 5.50 -19.05 -10.63
CA SER A 504 4.72 -18.78 -9.41
C SER A 504 3.76 -17.59 -9.59
N GLN A 505 2.81 -17.42 -8.65
CA GLN A 505 1.89 -16.28 -8.62
C GLN A 505 2.62 -14.93 -8.52
N ALA A 506 3.69 -14.83 -7.72
CA ALA A 506 4.46 -13.60 -7.54
C ALA A 506 5.27 -13.22 -8.81
N GLN A 507 5.81 -14.22 -9.52
CA GLN A 507 6.44 -13.99 -10.81
C GLN A 507 5.40 -13.59 -11.88
N LEU A 508 4.18 -14.13 -11.82
CA LEU A 508 3.10 -13.74 -12.74
C LEU A 508 2.65 -12.30 -12.49
N PHE A 509 2.60 -11.83 -11.23
CA PHE A 509 2.40 -10.42 -10.92
C PHE A 509 3.52 -9.55 -11.50
N THR A 510 4.78 -9.95 -11.28
CA THR A 510 5.95 -9.22 -11.81
C THR A 510 5.87 -9.09 -13.34
N ALA A 511 5.68 -10.21 -14.04
CA ALA A 511 5.58 -10.26 -15.51
C ALA A 511 4.39 -9.49 -16.09
N LEU A 512 3.28 -9.34 -15.36
CA LEU A 512 2.13 -8.56 -15.81
C LEU A 512 2.26 -7.07 -15.50
N ALA A 513 2.83 -6.71 -14.34
CA ALA A 513 3.19 -5.33 -14.04
C ALA A 513 4.22 -4.81 -15.06
N ASP A 514 5.19 -5.64 -15.45
CA ASP A 514 6.16 -5.34 -16.49
C ASP A 514 5.56 -5.06 -17.87
N ALA A 515 4.77 -6.00 -18.40
CA ALA A 515 4.14 -5.85 -19.72
C ALA A 515 3.27 -4.57 -19.79
N ILE A 516 2.65 -4.19 -18.68
CA ILE A 516 1.86 -2.95 -18.56
C ILE A 516 2.76 -1.71 -18.49
N LYS A 517 3.82 -1.74 -17.68
CA LYS A 517 4.77 -0.62 -17.56
C LYS A 517 5.52 -0.36 -18.88
N GLN A 518 5.95 -1.41 -19.58
CA GLN A 518 6.50 -1.32 -20.95
C GLN A 518 5.46 -0.84 -21.98
N ALA A 519 4.18 -1.19 -21.80
CA ALA A 519 3.11 -0.70 -22.66
C ALA A 519 2.88 0.82 -22.50
N ILE A 520 2.94 1.32 -21.27
CA ILE A 520 2.72 2.73 -20.94
C ILE A 520 3.96 3.59 -21.26
N SER A 521 5.16 3.11 -20.92
CA SER A 521 6.43 3.86 -21.08
C SER A 521 6.78 4.19 -22.55
N GLY A 522 6.25 3.43 -23.49
CA GLY A 522 6.49 3.62 -24.93
C GLY A 522 5.94 4.92 -25.50
N THR A 523 5.02 5.60 -24.81
CA THR A 523 4.36 6.84 -25.27
C THR A 523 5.26 8.09 -25.20
N LEU A 524 6.44 7.96 -24.60
CA LEU A 524 7.19 9.07 -24.02
C LEU A 524 8.42 9.48 -24.84
N THR A 525 8.46 10.76 -25.23
CA THR A 525 9.69 11.45 -25.67
C THR A 525 9.81 12.80 -24.95
N PHE A 526 11.02 13.17 -24.54
CA PHE A 526 11.27 14.23 -23.56
C PHE A 526 12.65 14.89 -23.72
N THR A 527 12.72 16.18 -23.36
CA THR A 527 13.97 16.95 -23.20
C THR A 527 13.89 18.01 -22.09
N THR A 528 12.71 18.53 -21.75
CA THR A 528 12.51 19.54 -20.69
C THR A 528 12.20 18.93 -19.31
N PRO A 529 12.61 19.59 -18.20
CA PRO A 529 12.13 19.29 -16.85
C PRO A 529 10.64 19.62 -16.66
N ALA A 530 10.03 19.15 -15.58
CA ALA A 530 8.74 19.63 -15.07
C ALA A 530 8.90 20.35 -13.71
N VAL A 531 7.98 21.28 -13.41
CA VAL A 531 7.89 22.07 -12.15
C VAL A 531 6.70 21.57 -11.35
N MET A 532 6.86 21.44 -10.02
CA MET A 532 5.87 20.76 -9.17
C MET A 532 5.48 21.52 -7.89
N SER A 533 6.43 21.75 -6.98
CA SER A 533 6.21 22.50 -5.74
C SER A 533 7.01 23.79 -5.73
N GLU A 534 6.34 24.85 -5.30
CA GLU A 534 6.83 26.21 -5.19
C GLU A 534 6.54 26.70 -3.77
N LEU A 535 7.58 27.04 -3.00
CA LEU A 535 7.42 27.53 -1.62
C LEU A 535 8.18 28.85 -1.46
N GLN A 536 7.53 29.88 -0.96
CA GLN A 536 8.17 31.15 -0.66
C GLN A 536 8.52 31.25 0.83
N ARG A 537 9.70 31.75 1.18
CA ARG A 537 9.99 32.20 2.56
C ARG A 537 10.92 33.41 2.57
N GLY A 538 10.38 34.56 2.98
CA GLY A 538 11.05 35.86 2.86
C GLY A 538 11.33 36.21 1.39
N ASP A 539 12.49 36.80 1.12
CA ASP A 539 12.96 37.20 -0.21
C ASP A 539 13.45 36.03 -1.08
N PHE A 540 12.90 34.83 -0.90
CA PHE A 540 13.33 33.62 -1.61
C PHE A 540 12.13 32.75 -2.02
N ILE A 541 12.26 32.14 -3.20
CA ILE A 541 11.39 31.07 -3.66
C ILE A 541 12.21 29.78 -3.85
N TYR A 542 11.68 28.68 -3.32
CA TYR A 542 12.18 27.34 -3.48
C TYR A 542 11.34 26.63 -4.55
N GLN A 543 12.00 25.92 -5.46
CA GLN A 543 11.35 25.25 -6.58
C GLN A 543 11.83 23.81 -6.69
N SER A 544 10.92 22.85 -6.65
CA SER A 544 11.21 21.48 -7.06
C SER A 544 11.04 21.32 -8.58
N THR A 545 12.02 20.67 -9.20
CA THR A 545 11.94 20.23 -10.59
C THR A 545 12.55 18.85 -10.74
N PHE A 546 12.23 18.14 -11.83
CA PHE A 546 12.95 16.91 -12.17
C PHE A 546 13.11 16.75 -13.68
N LYS A 547 14.15 16.05 -14.11
CA LYS A 547 14.37 15.60 -15.48
C LYS A 547 14.00 14.12 -15.60
N TYR A 548 13.10 13.81 -16.53
CA TYR A 548 12.79 12.44 -16.91
C TYR A 548 14.02 11.74 -17.51
N GLU A 549 14.31 10.53 -17.05
CA GLU A 549 15.31 9.64 -17.64
C GLU A 549 14.67 8.31 -18.03
N LYS A 550 15.00 7.82 -19.24
CA LYS A 550 14.38 6.61 -19.76
C LYS A 550 15.11 5.37 -19.24
N HIS A 551 14.38 4.50 -18.53
CA HIS A 551 14.94 3.32 -17.85
C HIS A 551 15.98 3.67 -16.76
N LYS A 552 15.88 4.83 -16.13
CA LYS A 552 16.62 5.17 -14.91
C LYS A 552 15.70 5.86 -13.89
N GLN A 553 16.05 5.84 -12.61
CA GLN A 553 15.50 6.78 -11.63
C GLN A 553 15.70 8.23 -12.13
N TRP A 554 14.65 9.06 -12.04
CA TRP A 554 14.67 10.43 -12.55
C TRP A 554 15.55 11.36 -11.70
N GLN A 555 16.05 12.42 -12.34
CA GLN A 555 16.99 13.36 -11.73
C GLN A 555 16.22 14.54 -11.13
N GLY A 556 15.97 14.50 -9.82
CA GLY A 556 15.35 15.60 -9.09
C GLY A 556 16.31 16.73 -8.75
N ARG A 557 15.78 17.94 -8.66
CA ARG A 557 16.46 19.19 -8.31
C ARG A 557 15.58 19.99 -7.36
N LEU A 558 16.21 20.66 -6.40
CA LEU A 558 15.57 21.61 -5.51
C LEU A 558 16.41 22.88 -5.56
N LYS A 559 15.86 23.94 -6.16
CA LYS A 559 16.54 25.22 -6.39
C LYS A 559 16.06 26.27 -5.39
N LYS A 560 16.96 27.15 -4.95
CA LYS A 560 16.63 28.37 -4.22
C LYS A 560 16.94 29.58 -5.10
N TYR A 561 15.92 30.34 -5.51
CA TYR A 561 16.08 31.63 -6.18
C TYR A 561 15.88 32.77 -5.19
N LYS A 562 16.68 33.83 -5.31
CA LYS A 562 16.38 35.10 -4.66
C LYS A 562 15.23 35.81 -5.40
N LEU A 563 14.37 36.50 -4.67
CA LEU A 563 13.42 37.46 -5.21
C LEU A 563 13.96 38.89 -4.99
N ASN A 564 13.71 39.76 -5.96
CA ASN A 564 13.99 41.19 -5.86
C ASN A 564 12.80 41.91 -5.21
N SER A 565 12.98 43.16 -4.76
CA SER A 565 11.96 43.93 -4.03
C SER A 565 10.73 44.32 -4.88
N ASP A 566 10.76 44.12 -6.20
CA ASP A 566 9.63 44.27 -7.13
C ASP A 566 8.90 42.94 -7.43
N GLY A 567 9.32 41.86 -6.78
CA GLY A 567 8.86 40.49 -7.03
C GLY A 567 9.45 39.85 -8.30
N SER A 568 10.45 40.45 -8.96
CA SER A 568 11.15 39.79 -10.07
C SER A 568 12.18 38.76 -9.58
N PHE A 569 12.49 37.77 -10.42
CA PHE A 569 13.51 36.78 -10.10
C PHE A 569 14.92 37.41 -10.06
N GLY A 570 15.60 37.19 -8.94
CA GLY A 570 17.03 37.40 -8.77
C GLY A 570 17.83 36.11 -9.02
N PRO A 571 19.14 36.11 -8.73
CA PRO A 571 20.01 34.98 -9.05
C PRO A 571 19.67 33.70 -8.26
N LEU A 572 19.95 32.55 -8.88
CA LEU A 572 20.02 31.26 -8.21
C LEU A 572 21.05 31.32 -7.07
N GLN A 573 20.66 30.85 -5.88
CA GLN A 573 21.50 30.80 -4.69
C GLN A 573 22.21 29.44 -4.59
N TRP A 574 21.47 28.35 -4.85
CA TRP A 574 21.98 26.98 -4.90
C TRP A 574 20.97 26.04 -5.58
N ASP A 575 21.44 24.87 -6.03
CA ASP A 575 20.64 23.69 -6.40
C ASP A 575 21.10 22.50 -5.55
N ALA A 576 20.20 21.97 -4.72
CA ALA A 576 20.51 20.89 -3.78
C ALA A 576 20.77 19.54 -4.48
N GLY A 577 20.28 19.36 -5.71
CA GLY A 577 20.59 18.18 -6.52
C GLY A 577 22.05 18.17 -6.95
N ASP A 578 22.53 19.29 -7.51
CA ASP A 578 23.95 19.43 -7.89
C ASP A 578 24.88 19.39 -6.67
N LEU A 579 24.49 20.00 -5.55
CA LEU A 579 25.25 19.91 -4.31
C LEU A 579 25.30 18.49 -3.74
N LEU A 580 24.19 17.76 -3.75
CA LEU A 580 24.16 16.37 -3.29
C LEU A 580 24.99 15.44 -4.20
N ASN A 581 25.03 15.72 -5.50
CA ASN A 581 25.88 14.98 -6.44
C ASN A 581 27.38 15.10 -6.09
N ASN A 582 27.81 16.22 -5.49
CA ASN A 582 29.18 16.39 -4.99
C ASN A 582 29.46 15.68 -3.64
N VAL A 583 28.45 15.14 -2.95
CA VAL A 583 28.62 14.34 -1.73
C VAL A 583 28.85 12.88 -2.09
N LYS A 584 29.99 12.32 -1.66
CA LYS A 584 30.32 10.90 -1.87
C LYS A 584 29.28 9.98 -1.21
N PRO A 585 28.85 8.86 -1.84
CA PRO A 585 27.78 7.99 -1.33
C PRO A 585 28.07 7.41 0.07
N ASP A 586 29.33 7.15 0.40
CA ASP A 586 29.73 6.64 1.72
C ASP A 586 29.63 7.70 2.83
N LYS A 587 29.54 9.00 2.49
CA LYS A 587 29.44 10.12 3.45
C LYS A 587 28.02 10.62 3.71
N ARG A 588 27.01 10.18 2.93
CA ARG A 588 25.60 10.56 3.16
C ARG A 588 25.05 9.93 4.46
N ASN A 589 24.23 10.69 5.18
CA ASN A 589 23.50 10.21 6.35
C ASN A 589 22.13 9.69 5.91
N ILE A 590 21.97 8.37 5.79
CA ILE A 590 20.66 7.77 5.46
C ILE A 590 20.27 6.79 6.56
N TRP A 591 19.04 6.92 7.07
CA TRP A 591 18.55 6.10 8.18
C TRP A 591 17.11 5.61 8.04
N THR A 592 16.84 4.53 8.78
CA THR A 592 15.56 3.86 8.96
C THR A 592 15.53 3.25 10.36
N ILE A 593 14.34 2.89 10.86
CA ILE A 593 14.24 2.14 12.11
C ILE A 593 14.68 0.67 11.94
N ASN A 594 15.15 0.06 13.03
CA ASN A 594 15.58 -1.35 13.14
C ASN A 594 16.63 -1.82 12.13
N ALA A 595 17.53 -0.94 11.70
CA ALA A 595 18.69 -1.29 10.87
C ALA A 595 19.85 -1.95 11.65
N GLY A 596 19.73 -2.14 12.97
CA GLY A 596 20.77 -2.74 13.82
C GLY A 596 21.69 -1.74 14.53
N THR A 597 21.80 -0.48 14.06
CA THR A 597 22.45 0.61 14.80
C THR A 597 21.53 1.82 14.96
N THR A 598 21.63 2.50 16.09
CA THR A 598 20.90 3.73 16.42
C THR A 598 21.69 4.97 15.99
N GLY A 599 21.21 5.69 14.98
CA GLY A 599 21.80 6.94 14.50
C GLY A 599 21.40 7.28 13.06
N ILE A 600 21.64 8.51 12.63
CA ILE A 600 21.19 9.05 11.32
C ILE A 600 21.92 8.50 10.08
N ASN A 601 22.86 7.55 10.26
CA ASN A 601 23.53 6.84 9.16
C ASN A 601 23.59 5.33 9.47
N ASN A 602 22.47 4.64 9.28
CA ASN A 602 22.34 3.21 9.56
C ASN A 602 21.91 2.35 8.35
N LEU A 603 21.59 2.97 7.21
CA LEU A 603 21.47 2.27 5.91
C LEU A 603 22.86 2.06 5.30
N ILE A 604 23.59 1.06 5.80
CA ILE A 604 24.99 0.76 5.44
C ILE A 604 25.25 -0.75 5.32
N LYS A 605 26.23 -1.15 4.52
CA LYS A 605 26.51 -2.57 4.20
C LYS A 605 26.93 -3.43 5.40
N SER A 606 27.50 -2.84 6.46
CA SER A 606 27.74 -3.55 7.73
C SER A 606 26.45 -4.00 8.42
N ASN A 607 25.34 -3.29 8.18
CA ASN A 607 24.04 -3.54 8.76
C ASN A 607 23.17 -4.51 7.93
N LYS A 608 23.72 -5.10 6.86
CA LYS A 608 22.99 -5.92 5.89
C LYS A 608 22.15 -7.05 6.51
N ALA A 609 22.61 -7.64 7.61
CA ALA A 609 21.89 -8.72 8.30
C ALA A 609 20.49 -8.29 8.77
N ASN A 610 20.35 -7.05 9.25
CA ASN A 610 19.07 -6.48 9.69
C ASN A 610 18.26 -5.87 8.54
N LEU A 611 18.94 -5.44 7.47
CA LEU A 611 18.32 -4.74 6.33
C LEU A 611 17.81 -5.70 5.23
N LYS A 612 18.48 -6.83 4.99
CA LYS A 612 18.22 -7.78 3.89
C LYS A 612 16.74 -8.16 3.75
N ALA A 613 16.12 -8.67 4.81
CA ALA A 613 14.72 -9.07 4.82
C ALA A 613 13.74 -7.89 4.79
N LYS A 614 14.18 -6.68 5.18
CA LYS A 614 13.35 -5.46 5.14
C LYS A 614 13.33 -4.82 3.75
N LEU A 615 14.46 -4.88 3.02
CA LEU A 615 14.60 -4.33 1.67
C LEU A 615 13.90 -5.21 0.61
N PHE A 616 13.92 -6.53 0.77
CA PHE A 616 13.34 -7.48 -0.20
C PHE A 616 12.24 -8.38 0.41
N PRO A 617 11.15 -7.83 0.98
CA PRO A 617 10.15 -8.62 1.72
C PRO A 617 9.33 -9.58 0.83
N LEU A 618 9.35 -9.40 -0.49
CA LEU A 618 8.67 -10.25 -1.48
C LEU A 618 9.61 -11.27 -2.13
N LYS A 619 10.88 -11.36 -1.69
CA LYS A 619 11.87 -12.29 -2.20
C LYS A 619 12.25 -13.28 -1.12
N ALA A 620 11.99 -14.56 -1.36
CA ALA A 620 12.39 -15.61 -0.43
C ALA A 620 13.92 -15.70 -0.21
N SER A 621 14.74 -15.30 -1.18
CA SER A 621 16.21 -15.43 -1.09
C SER A 621 16.98 -14.22 -1.66
N PRO A 622 16.96 -13.05 -1.02
CA PRO A 622 17.91 -11.97 -1.31
C PRO A 622 19.34 -12.37 -0.91
N THR A 623 20.29 -12.23 -1.83
CA THR A 623 21.71 -12.46 -1.57
C THR A 623 22.37 -11.25 -0.89
N ASP A 624 23.55 -11.43 -0.31
CA ASP A 624 24.34 -10.31 0.23
C ASP A 624 24.83 -9.34 -0.84
N ALA A 625 25.08 -9.82 -2.07
CA ALA A 625 25.46 -8.98 -3.21
C ALA A 625 24.31 -8.04 -3.59
N GLU A 626 23.11 -8.57 -3.85
CA GLU A 626 21.92 -7.77 -4.19
C GLU A 626 21.51 -6.81 -3.06
N THR A 627 21.82 -7.17 -1.80
CA THR A 627 21.60 -6.29 -0.64
C THR A 627 22.61 -5.14 -0.61
N ASP A 628 23.88 -5.42 -0.90
CA ASP A 628 24.94 -4.41 -0.99
C ASP A 628 24.71 -3.47 -2.18
N GLU A 629 24.39 -4.02 -3.36
CA GLU A 629 24.06 -3.28 -4.59
C GLU A 629 22.91 -2.29 -4.38
N LEU A 630 21.82 -2.71 -3.73
CA LEU A 630 20.67 -1.84 -3.48
C LEU A 630 20.98 -0.76 -2.43
N ILE A 631 21.75 -1.08 -1.39
CA ILE A 631 22.23 -0.09 -0.41
C ILE A 631 23.13 0.94 -1.11
N ASP A 632 24.08 0.48 -1.93
CA ASP A 632 24.98 1.36 -2.68
C ASP A 632 24.22 2.25 -3.68
N PHE A 633 23.20 1.71 -4.37
CA PHE A 633 22.36 2.48 -5.30
C PHE A 633 21.57 3.58 -4.58
N VAL A 634 20.95 3.27 -3.44
CA VAL A 634 20.16 4.24 -2.63
C VAL A 634 21.07 5.33 -2.06
N ARG A 635 22.31 4.99 -1.71
CA ARG A 635 23.33 5.95 -1.28
C ARG A 635 23.86 6.79 -2.44
N GLY A 636 23.92 6.27 -3.66
CA GLY A 636 24.19 7.03 -4.88
C GLY A 636 25.43 6.62 -5.66
N PHE A 637 25.93 5.39 -5.50
CA PHE A 637 26.77 4.76 -6.52
C PHE A 637 25.90 4.33 -7.71
N ASP A 638 26.47 4.16 -8.92
CA ASP A 638 25.77 3.47 -10.02
C ASP A 638 26.03 1.96 -10.00
N SER A 639 25.66 1.30 -8.91
CA SER A 639 25.84 -0.15 -8.72
C SER A 639 25.06 -1.04 -9.71
N TYR A 640 24.30 -0.45 -10.64
CA TYR A 640 23.59 -1.12 -11.73
C TYR A 640 24.06 -0.69 -13.13
N ASP A 641 25.22 -0.02 -13.24
CA ASP A 641 25.91 0.33 -14.50
C ASP A 641 24.96 1.09 -15.47
N THR A 642 24.15 2.03 -14.96
CA THR A 642 22.99 2.52 -15.75
C THR A 642 23.37 3.31 -17.00
N ASP A 643 24.58 3.87 -17.12
CA ASP A 643 25.04 4.54 -18.34
C ASP A 643 25.81 3.62 -19.31
N SER A 644 26.03 2.35 -18.94
CA SER A 644 26.69 1.31 -19.74
C SER A 644 28.20 1.51 -19.95
N ASP A 645 28.89 2.18 -19.04
CA ASP A 645 30.34 2.37 -19.09
C ASP A 645 31.16 1.21 -18.47
N THR A 646 30.48 0.25 -17.82
CA THR A 646 30.99 -0.96 -17.13
C THR A 646 31.65 -0.76 -15.77
N PHE A 647 31.61 0.46 -15.21
CA PHE A 647 31.90 0.70 -13.80
C PHE A 647 30.60 0.57 -12.96
N THR A 648 30.78 0.33 -11.65
CA THR A 648 29.65 0.16 -10.69
C THR A 648 29.96 0.78 -9.31
N ASN A 649 31.04 1.55 -9.23
CA ASN A 649 31.60 2.18 -8.03
C ASN A 649 31.88 3.68 -8.23
N ASP A 650 31.49 4.18 -9.39
CA ASP A 650 31.30 5.57 -9.79
C ASP A 650 30.03 6.17 -9.15
N GLU A 651 29.57 7.34 -9.61
CA GLU A 651 28.51 8.11 -8.96
C GLU A 651 27.44 8.62 -9.92
N ARG A 652 26.21 8.15 -9.70
CA ARG A 652 25.00 8.66 -10.36
C ARG A 652 24.48 9.96 -9.74
N HIS A 653 23.52 10.59 -10.42
CA HIS A 653 22.68 11.64 -9.84
C HIS A 653 21.88 11.09 -8.65
N LYS A 654 21.95 11.76 -7.48
CA LYS A 654 21.56 11.18 -6.18
C LYS A 654 20.16 11.58 -5.66
N LEU A 655 19.64 12.74 -6.07
CA LEU A 655 18.31 13.22 -5.69
C LEU A 655 17.26 12.71 -6.68
N ALA A 656 16.26 11.95 -6.22
CA ALA A 656 15.13 11.54 -7.05
C ALA A 656 14.09 12.67 -7.17
N ASP A 657 13.09 12.50 -8.03
CA ASP A 657 12.04 13.48 -8.23
C ASP A 657 11.22 13.77 -6.95
N ILE A 658 11.01 15.06 -6.69
CA ILE A 658 10.08 15.59 -5.69
C ILE A 658 8.83 15.99 -6.50
N TYR A 659 7.80 15.15 -6.47
CA TYR A 659 6.67 15.21 -7.41
C TYR A 659 5.37 15.72 -6.76
N ASN A 660 4.52 14.86 -6.19
CA ASN A 660 3.30 15.30 -5.51
C ASN A 660 3.55 15.85 -4.09
N SER A 661 4.81 15.83 -3.63
CA SER A 661 5.22 16.24 -2.29
C SER A 661 5.57 17.72 -2.26
N GLU A 662 4.83 18.52 -1.49
CA GLU A 662 5.18 19.92 -1.26
C GLU A 662 6.40 20.06 -0.34
N LEU A 663 7.08 21.20 -0.45
CA LEU A 663 8.20 21.54 0.41
C LEU A 663 7.68 22.12 1.73
N VAL A 664 8.35 21.82 2.85
CA VAL A 664 8.11 22.52 4.13
C VAL A 664 9.42 22.99 4.73
N VAL A 665 9.52 24.27 5.13
CA VAL A 665 10.68 24.78 5.87
C VAL A 665 10.40 24.75 7.37
N VAL A 666 11.41 24.42 8.17
CA VAL A 666 11.36 24.48 9.64
C VAL A 666 12.60 25.23 10.13
N GLY A 667 12.39 26.33 10.85
CA GLY A 667 13.45 27.05 11.56
C GLY A 667 13.20 27.09 13.07
N ARG A 668 13.85 28.03 13.77
CA ARG A 668 13.53 28.44 15.16
C ARG A 668 12.02 28.55 15.44
N PRO A 669 11.49 28.37 16.66
CA PRO A 669 10.05 28.55 16.91
C PRO A 669 9.62 30.03 16.74
N GLU A 670 8.72 30.33 15.80
CA GLU A 670 8.29 31.72 15.48
C GLU A 670 6.79 31.97 15.70
N ALA A 671 6.02 30.95 16.10
CA ALA A 671 4.56 31.09 16.19
C ALA A 671 4.12 32.11 17.27
N SER A 672 2.94 32.71 17.04
CA SER A 672 2.44 33.82 17.86
C SER A 672 1.84 33.34 19.18
N VAL A 673 2.07 34.13 20.23
CA VAL A 673 1.40 34.07 21.54
C VAL A 673 0.54 35.31 21.82
N THR A 674 0.41 36.19 20.81
CA THR A 674 -0.13 37.55 20.97
C THR A 674 -1.66 37.53 21.00
N ASP A 675 -2.25 38.26 21.94
CA ASP A 675 -3.68 38.53 21.96
C ASP A 675 -4.07 39.38 20.74
N THR A 676 -5.08 38.92 20.00
CA THR A 676 -5.60 39.59 18.79
C THR A 676 -6.65 40.64 19.11
N GLY A 677 -7.14 40.69 20.35
CA GLY A 677 -8.25 41.55 20.78
C GLY A 677 -9.64 41.02 20.40
N PHE A 678 -9.73 39.86 19.76
CA PHE A 678 -11.01 39.22 19.40
C PHE A 678 -11.54 38.34 20.54
N SER A 679 -12.87 38.27 20.68
CA SER A 679 -13.53 37.51 21.76
C SER A 679 -13.23 36.01 21.75
N ASN A 680 -12.83 35.46 20.59
CA ASN A 680 -12.46 34.05 20.47
C ASN A 680 -11.00 33.74 20.81
N PHE A 681 -10.17 34.73 21.20
CA PHE A 681 -8.73 34.52 21.45
C PHE A 681 -8.45 33.34 22.40
N GLN A 682 -9.22 33.18 23.48
CA GLN A 682 -9.06 32.08 24.45
C GLN A 682 -9.26 30.66 23.87
N LYS A 683 -9.72 30.54 22.62
CA LYS A 683 -9.93 29.27 21.91
C LYS A 683 -8.77 28.92 20.96
N THR A 684 -7.95 29.91 20.60
CA THR A 684 -6.87 29.86 19.61
C THR A 684 -5.64 29.03 20.04
N ASP A 685 -4.88 28.53 19.06
CA ASP A 685 -3.54 27.96 19.24
C ASP A 685 -2.58 29.04 19.77
N ALA A 686 -2.77 30.31 19.42
CA ALA A 686 -2.00 31.43 19.99
C ALA A 686 -2.16 31.57 21.52
N TYR A 687 -3.39 31.53 22.04
CA TYR A 687 -3.64 31.52 23.49
C TYR A 687 -3.16 30.23 24.15
N TYR A 688 -3.36 29.08 23.49
CA TYR A 688 -2.86 27.79 23.99
C TYR A 688 -1.32 27.77 24.11
N ARG A 689 -0.61 28.39 23.16
CA ARG A 689 0.85 28.62 23.23
C ARG A 689 1.25 29.55 24.37
N LEU A 690 0.50 30.63 24.59
CA LEU A 690 0.74 31.59 25.68
C LEU A 690 0.67 30.91 27.06
N VAL A 691 -0.39 30.14 27.33
CA VAL A 691 -0.59 29.52 28.65
C VAL A 691 0.28 28.29 28.91
N ASN A 692 0.71 27.58 27.85
CA ASN A 692 1.63 26.43 27.96
C ASN A 692 3.11 26.80 27.70
N GLY A 693 3.50 28.07 27.87
CA GLY A 693 4.91 28.46 27.96
C GLY A 693 5.72 28.36 26.66
N TYR A 694 5.14 28.71 25.51
CA TYR A 694 5.84 28.65 24.22
C TYR A 694 7.04 29.64 24.10
N GLU A 695 7.07 30.71 24.91
CA GLU A 695 8.26 31.60 25.00
C GLU A 695 9.43 30.94 25.76
N GLN A 696 9.13 30.06 26.72
CA GLN A 696 10.13 29.19 27.35
C GLN A 696 10.66 28.17 26.33
N PHE A 697 9.82 27.61 25.45
CA PHE A 697 10.30 26.75 24.35
C PHE A 697 11.26 27.49 23.41
N LYS A 698 10.93 28.71 22.97
CA LYS A 698 11.82 29.56 22.16
C LYS A 698 13.22 29.76 22.79
N SER A 699 13.30 29.77 24.11
CA SER A 699 14.54 30.02 24.87
C SER A 699 15.20 28.77 25.49
N ASN A 700 14.55 27.61 25.48
CA ASN A 700 15.12 26.35 25.98
C ASN A 700 16.11 25.71 24.98
N ARG A 701 16.67 24.55 25.34
CA ARG A 701 17.69 23.82 24.56
C ARG A 701 17.19 22.49 23.96
N ASP A 702 15.88 22.30 23.86
CA ASP A 702 15.30 21.04 23.37
C ASP A 702 15.61 20.80 21.89
N CYS A 703 15.95 21.85 21.14
CA CYS A 703 16.35 21.79 19.74
C CYS A 703 17.84 21.44 19.53
N GLY A 704 18.48 20.76 20.50
CA GLY A 704 19.94 20.51 20.57
C GLY A 704 20.78 21.76 20.88
N VAL A 705 20.44 22.87 20.23
CA VAL A 705 20.85 24.25 20.55
C VAL A 705 19.71 25.01 21.23
N VAL A 706 19.96 26.26 21.65
CA VAL A 706 18.88 27.16 22.06
C VAL A 706 17.88 27.28 20.90
N CYS A 707 16.60 27.00 21.11
CA CYS A 707 15.63 26.84 20.02
C CYS A 707 15.48 28.07 19.12
N ASN A 708 15.62 29.29 19.65
CA ASN A 708 15.69 30.53 18.86
C ASN A 708 16.83 30.56 17.81
N ASN A 709 17.83 29.69 17.97
CA ASN A 709 18.98 29.50 17.07
C ASN A 709 18.94 28.16 16.30
N ARG A 710 17.81 27.43 16.31
CA ARG A 710 17.67 26.16 15.55
C ARG A 710 17.95 26.40 14.06
N GLU A 711 18.82 25.56 13.50
CA GLU A 711 19.15 25.59 12.07
C GLU A 711 17.90 25.43 11.20
N GLU A 712 17.82 26.23 10.15
CA GLU A 712 16.64 26.27 9.28
C GLU A 712 16.78 25.29 8.10
N LEU A 713 15.96 24.23 8.13
CA LEU A 713 15.96 23.14 7.17
C LEU A 713 14.69 23.11 6.31
N ILE A 714 14.80 22.54 5.11
CA ILE A 714 13.70 22.19 4.22
C ILE A 714 13.54 20.68 4.27
N TYR A 715 12.34 20.19 4.56
CA TYR A 715 11.99 18.79 4.38
C TYR A 715 11.26 18.62 3.04
N ALA A 716 11.66 17.59 2.29
CA ALA A 716 11.11 17.29 0.96
C ALA A 716 10.97 15.79 0.77
N GLY A 717 9.75 15.33 0.45
CA GLY A 717 9.51 13.95 0.06
C GLY A 717 10.03 13.67 -1.35
N ALA A 718 10.89 12.66 -1.49
CA ALA A 718 11.41 12.25 -2.78
C ALA A 718 11.01 10.80 -3.14
N ASN A 719 10.83 10.59 -4.43
CA ASN A 719 10.45 9.32 -5.04
C ASN A 719 11.61 8.31 -5.18
N SER A 720 12.71 8.55 -4.46
CA SER A 720 13.69 7.55 -4.03
C SER A 720 13.17 6.69 -2.86
N GLY A 721 12.11 7.15 -2.19
CA GLY A 721 11.64 6.61 -0.92
C GLY A 721 12.29 7.26 0.30
N ILE A 722 12.80 8.48 0.15
CA ILE A 722 13.53 9.22 1.17
C ILE A 722 12.81 10.55 1.44
N LEU A 723 12.54 10.85 2.71
CA LEU A 723 12.31 12.22 3.17
C LEU A 723 13.68 12.87 3.40
N HIS A 724 14.07 13.82 2.56
CA HIS A 724 15.35 14.51 2.66
C HIS A 724 15.23 15.76 3.56
N ALA A 725 16.30 16.09 4.28
CA ALA A 725 16.45 17.32 5.06
C ALA A 725 17.60 18.17 4.50
N PHE A 726 17.30 19.35 3.94
CA PHE A 726 18.28 20.25 3.31
C PHE A 726 18.44 21.57 4.06
N THR A 727 19.67 22.08 4.20
CA THR A 727 19.94 23.39 4.82
C THR A 727 19.47 24.54 3.93
N THR A 728 18.64 25.46 4.44
CA THR A 728 18.18 26.64 3.66
C THR A 728 19.32 27.60 3.28
N SER A 729 20.37 27.62 4.10
CA SER A 729 21.54 28.49 3.96
C SER A 729 22.48 28.05 2.84
N GLN A 730 22.67 26.73 2.65
CA GLN A 730 23.69 26.18 1.76
C GLN A 730 23.21 25.09 0.81
N GLY A 731 21.95 24.65 0.86
CA GLY A 731 21.39 23.61 -0.01
C GLY A 731 21.92 22.19 0.24
N LYS A 732 22.64 21.96 1.34
CA LYS A 732 23.28 20.67 1.67
C LYS A 732 22.29 19.73 2.37
N GLU A 733 22.27 18.47 1.95
CA GLU A 733 21.59 17.38 2.67
C GLU A 733 22.26 17.18 4.04
N LYS A 734 21.47 17.23 5.12
CA LYS A 734 21.90 16.91 6.48
C LYS A 734 21.72 15.42 6.79
N TRP A 735 20.56 14.88 6.39
CA TRP A 735 20.23 13.46 6.37
C TRP A 735 19.04 13.16 5.45
N GLY A 736 18.82 11.87 5.17
CA GLY A 736 17.61 11.33 4.54
C GLY A 736 17.01 10.21 5.38
N TYR A 737 15.69 10.23 5.58
CA TYR A 737 14.94 9.22 6.33
C TYR A 737 14.11 8.34 5.40
N ILE A 738 14.17 7.02 5.60
CA ILE A 738 13.35 6.02 4.90
C ILE A 738 12.28 5.48 5.89
N PRO A 739 10.99 5.68 5.61
CA PRO A 739 9.90 5.14 6.44
C PRO A 739 9.85 3.59 6.43
N PRO A 740 9.48 2.95 7.55
CA PRO A 740 9.43 1.48 7.66
C PRO A 740 8.32 0.83 6.84
N ASN A 741 7.24 1.56 6.55
CA ASN A 741 6.18 1.21 5.60
C ASN A 741 6.58 1.46 4.13
N LEU A 742 7.84 1.82 3.86
CA LEU A 742 8.34 2.11 2.52
C LEU A 742 9.63 1.35 2.18
N ILE A 743 10.48 1.03 3.16
CA ILE A 743 11.79 0.37 2.97
C ILE A 743 11.76 -0.86 2.03
N GLY A 744 10.73 -1.70 2.12
CA GLY A 744 10.60 -2.89 1.28
C GLY A 744 10.17 -2.62 -0.17
N LYS A 745 9.53 -1.47 -0.42
CA LYS A 745 9.10 -1.02 -1.76
C LYS A 745 10.28 -0.42 -2.53
N ILE A 746 11.39 -0.07 -1.88
CA ILE A 746 12.61 0.42 -2.52
C ILE A 746 13.21 -0.64 -3.45
N SER A 747 13.02 -1.94 -3.20
CA SER A 747 13.42 -3.00 -4.14
C SER A 747 12.73 -2.94 -5.50
N ASN A 748 11.61 -2.22 -5.65
CA ASN A 748 10.95 -1.98 -6.96
C ASN A 748 11.77 -1.07 -7.90
N ILE A 749 12.81 -0.39 -7.39
CA ILE A 749 13.82 0.33 -8.19
C ILE A 749 14.62 -0.66 -9.07
N VAL A 750 14.81 -1.89 -8.60
CA VAL A 750 15.54 -2.92 -9.33
C VAL A 750 14.72 -3.37 -10.56
N THR A 751 15.39 -3.47 -11.70
CA THR A 751 14.88 -4.10 -12.93
C THR A 751 15.91 -5.12 -13.43
N LEU A 752 15.65 -5.80 -14.54
CA LEU A 752 16.61 -6.76 -15.14
C LEU A 752 17.30 -6.23 -16.36
N LYS A 753 16.71 -5.18 -16.93
CA LYS A 753 17.27 -4.54 -18.09
C LYS A 753 18.67 -4.12 -17.64
N ALA A 754 19.67 -4.83 -18.16
CA ALA A 754 21.05 -4.52 -17.85
C ALA A 754 21.25 -3.04 -18.16
N ASN A 755 22.00 -2.35 -17.30
CA ASN A 755 22.25 -0.93 -17.45
C ASN A 755 20.97 -0.08 -17.30
N ALA A 756 20.09 -0.40 -16.33
CA ALA A 756 18.86 0.34 -16.07
C ALA A 756 18.33 0.23 -14.63
N THR A 757 17.48 1.17 -14.24
CA THR A 757 16.69 1.17 -12.98
C THR A 757 15.30 1.76 -13.18
N ASN A 758 14.41 1.53 -12.21
CA ASN A 758 13.07 2.10 -12.19
C ASN A 758 12.99 3.33 -11.26
N PRO A 759 12.38 4.44 -11.70
CA PRO A 759 11.75 5.35 -10.76
C PRO A 759 10.52 4.65 -10.16
N ILE A 760 10.27 4.90 -8.87
CA ILE A 760 9.10 4.43 -8.12
C ILE A 760 8.27 5.64 -7.65
N TYR A 761 7.12 5.42 -7.02
CA TYR A 761 6.62 6.39 -6.04
C TYR A 761 7.16 6.02 -4.64
N GLY A 762 7.54 7.02 -3.86
CA GLY A 762 8.30 6.88 -2.62
C GLY A 762 7.65 7.65 -1.48
N VAL A 763 8.31 8.69 -0.98
CA VAL A 763 7.65 9.69 -0.12
C VAL A 763 7.04 10.72 -1.07
N ASP A 764 5.88 10.41 -1.64
CA ASP A 764 5.25 11.20 -2.70
C ASP A 764 4.18 12.18 -2.15
N GLY A 765 3.71 12.01 -0.92
CA GLY A 765 2.77 12.93 -0.27
C GLY A 765 3.46 14.13 0.38
N SER A 766 2.72 15.21 0.63
CA SER A 766 3.24 16.40 1.32
C SER A 766 3.49 16.15 2.82
N PRO A 767 4.67 16.53 3.35
CA PRO A 767 4.93 16.59 4.78
C PRO A 767 4.32 17.86 5.40
N VAL A 768 3.60 17.70 6.50
CA VAL A 768 3.09 18.81 7.33
C VAL A 768 3.83 18.82 8.67
N VAL A 769 4.15 20.01 9.15
CA VAL A 769 4.84 20.23 10.43
C VAL A 769 3.99 21.15 11.29
N LYS A 770 3.86 20.84 12.59
CA LYS A 770 3.31 21.79 13.59
C LYS A 770 4.07 21.63 14.91
N ASP A 771 4.20 22.73 15.66
CA ASP A 771 4.67 22.68 17.04
C ASP A 771 3.50 22.23 17.93
N ILE A 772 3.67 21.13 18.66
CA ILE A 772 2.65 20.54 19.55
C ILE A 772 3.18 20.43 20.98
N PHE A 773 2.27 20.40 21.96
CA PHE A 773 2.61 20.30 23.38
C PHE A 773 2.08 18.99 23.96
N TYR A 774 2.98 18.05 24.23
CA TYR A 774 2.62 16.72 24.72
C TYR A 774 3.73 16.12 25.59
N ASP A 775 3.42 15.01 26.25
CA ASP A 775 4.40 14.22 27.00
C ASP A 775 5.10 13.24 26.04
N ASP A 776 6.37 13.53 25.72
CA ASP A 776 7.21 12.71 24.84
C ASP A 776 7.98 11.61 25.60
N THR A 777 7.73 11.46 26.91
CA THR A 777 8.31 10.43 27.77
C THR A 777 7.27 9.71 28.66
N PRO A 778 6.08 9.32 28.15
CA PRO A 778 4.90 8.97 28.96
C PRO A 778 5.02 7.66 29.78
N ASN A 779 6.17 7.00 29.72
CA ASN A 779 6.50 5.78 30.47
C ASN A 779 7.50 6.03 31.61
N ASP A 780 7.94 7.27 31.87
CA ASP A 780 8.92 7.60 32.91
C ASP A 780 8.31 7.76 34.33
N ASN A 781 6.99 7.67 34.46
CA ASN A 781 6.17 7.91 35.66
C ASN A 781 6.08 9.38 36.11
N SER A 782 6.50 10.31 35.25
CA SER A 782 6.21 11.74 35.35
C SER A 782 4.94 12.10 34.56
N ILE A 783 4.58 13.38 34.62
CA ILE A 783 3.76 14.05 33.60
C ILE A 783 4.52 15.34 33.28
N ASN A 784 5.33 15.31 32.22
CA ASN A 784 6.32 16.35 31.93
C ASN A 784 6.17 16.97 30.52
N PRO A 785 4.93 17.35 30.11
CA PRO A 785 4.65 17.79 28.75
C PRO A 785 5.45 19.02 28.35
N ARG A 786 5.90 19.02 27.09
CA ARG A 786 6.78 20.04 26.52
C ARG A 786 6.55 20.17 25.03
N TRP A 787 7.08 21.25 24.46
CA TRP A 787 6.90 21.57 23.05
C TRP A 787 7.82 20.74 22.15
N ARG A 788 7.24 20.21 21.08
CA ARG A 788 7.92 19.42 20.05
C ARG A 788 7.47 19.83 18.67
N THR A 789 8.42 19.94 17.74
CA THR A 789 8.14 20.18 16.32
C THR A 789 7.97 18.84 15.63
N VAL A 790 6.72 18.44 15.37
CA VAL A 790 6.40 17.13 14.79
C VAL A 790 6.08 17.27 13.31
N LEU A 791 6.75 16.45 12.49
CA LEU A 791 6.50 16.29 11.06
C LEU A 791 5.69 15.00 10.85
N ILE A 792 4.60 15.08 10.10
CA ILE A 792 3.79 13.95 9.63
C ILE A 792 3.66 14.02 8.11
N SER A 793 3.76 12.88 7.42
CA SER A 793 3.65 12.82 5.95
C SER A 793 2.84 11.62 5.49
N GLY A 794 2.07 11.83 4.43
CA GLY A 794 1.60 10.74 3.58
C GLY A 794 2.74 10.17 2.73
N LEU A 795 2.52 8.99 2.17
CA LEU A 795 3.34 8.38 1.13
C LEU A 795 2.84 8.72 -0.30
N GLY A 796 1.69 9.37 -0.46
CA GLY A 796 1.09 9.64 -1.79
C GLY A 796 0.76 8.34 -2.52
N SER A 797 1.10 8.24 -3.81
CA SER A 797 1.03 6.96 -4.55
C SER A 797 2.06 5.93 -4.07
N GLY A 798 3.08 6.31 -3.28
CA GLY A 798 4.05 5.38 -2.70
C GLY A 798 3.48 4.44 -1.63
N GLY A 799 2.27 4.68 -1.11
CA GLY A 799 1.63 3.71 -0.24
C GLY A 799 0.35 4.12 0.49
N GLN A 800 -0.34 3.09 1.00
CA GLN A 800 -1.58 3.19 1.76
C GLN A 800 -1.29 3.40 3.24
N GLY A 801 -0.55 4.46 3.59
CA GLY A 801 -0.02 4.67 4.93
C GLY A 801 0.62 6.04 5.14
N TYR A 802 0.89 6.38 6.40
CA TYR A 802 1.51 7.65 6.83
C TYR A 802 2.64 7.35 7.81
N PHE A 803 3.50 8.33 8.07
CA PHE A 803 4.53 8.26 9.11
C PHE A 803 4.73 9.62 9.79
N ALA A 804 5.24 9.61 11.01
CA ALA A 804 5.60 10.81 11.75
C ALA A 804 6.99 10.69 12.40
N ILE A 805 7.70 11.82 12.41
CA ILE A 805 8.99 12.01 13.06
C ILE A 805 9.00 13.32 13.84
N ASP A 806 9.68 13.32 14.98
CA ASP A 806 10.01 14.51 15.74
C ASP A 806 11.30 15.12 15.15
N VAL A 807 11.21 16.40 14.79
CA VAL A 807 12.28 17.22 14.21
C VAL A 807 12.58 18.44 15.08
N THR A 808 12.32 18.34 16.38
CA THR A 808 12.64 19.39 17.35
C THR A 808 14.13 19.71 17.33
N ASP A 809 14.96 18.68 17.46
CA ASP A 809 16.41 18.72 17.21
C ASP A 809 16.70 18.26 15.77
N PRO A 810 17.26 19.11 14.90
CA PRO A 810 17.57 18.78 13.51
C PRO A 810 18.76 17.82 13.33
N ASP A 811 19.60 17.64 14.36
CA ASP A 811 20.74 16.71 14.39
C ASP A 811 20.35 15.34 14.97
N ASN A 812 19.33 15.29 15.83
CA ASN A 812 18.84 14.06 16.48
C ASN A 812 17.33 13.77 16.23
N PRO A 813 16.88 13.63 14.96
CA PRO A 813 15.48 13.33 14.65
C PRO A 813 15.03 11.97 15.20
N ARG A 814 13.79 11.90 15.69
CA ARG A 814 13.24 10.71 16.38
C ARG A 814 12.03 10.16 15.64
N HIS A 815 11.99 8.84 15.42
CA HIS A 815 10.79 8.17 14.92
C HIS A 815 9.69 8.19 15.98
N LEU A 816 8.48 8.65 15.61
CA LEU A 816 7.31 8.61 16.49
C LEU A 816 6.41 7.42 16.17
N PHE A 817 5.98 7.32 14.91
CA PHE A 817 5.16 6.21 14.45
C PHE A 817 5.15 6.07 12.92
N ALA A 818 4.69 4.93 12.44
CA ALA A 818 4.20 4.74 11.09
C ALA A 818 3.05 3.74 11.06
N PHE A 819 2.24 3.77 10.01
CA PHE A 819 1.27 2.71 9.75
C PHE A 819 1.01 2.55 8.25
N GLU A 820 0.56 1.36 7.84
CA GLU A 820 0.03 1.11 6.51
C GLU A 820 -1.10 0.07 6.52
N ASN A 821 -1.89 0.10 5.45
CA ASN A 821 -2.94 -0.85 5.16
C ASN A 821 -2.57 -1.66 3.92
N ASP A 822 -2.09 -2.89 4.08
CA ASP A 822 -2.02 -3.85 2.98
C ASP A 822 -3.43 -4.36 2.67
N SER A 823 -4.12 -3.57 1.85
CA SER A 823 -5.48 -3.85 1.40
C SER A 823 -5.62 -5.07 0.48
N PHE A 824 -4.52 -5.71 0.08
CA PHE A 824 -4.52 -6.97 -0.68
C PHE A 824 -4.43 -8.19 0.26
N ASN A 825 -3.39 -8.27 1.09
CA ASN A 825 -3.25 -9.33 2.11
C ASN A 825 -4.24 -9.15 3.28
N LYS A 826 -4.96 -8.02 3.30
CA LYS A 826 -5.88 -7.59 4.36
C LYS A 826 -5.18 -7.57 5.71
N SER A 827 -4.02 -6.90 5.76
CA SER A 827 -3.27 -6.66 7.00
C SER A 827 -2.96 -5.19 7.19
N VAL A 828 -3.16 -4.73 8.41
CA VAL A 828 -2.72 -3.43 8.89
C VAL A 828 -1.40 -3.63 9.63
N HIS A 829 -0.40 -2.80 9.32
CA HIS A 829 0.87 -2.76 10.04
C HIS A 829 1.03 -1.41 10.73
N HIS A 830 1.54 -1.42 11.96
CA HIS A 830 1.80 -0.21 12.76
C HIS A 830 3.16 -0.35 13.46
N TRP A 831 3.88 0.77 13.55
CA TRP A 831 5.15 0.92 14.23
C TRP A 831 5.04 2.07 15.24
N GLY A 832 5.47 1.85 16.47
CA GLY A 832 5.46 2.84 17.56
C GLY A 832 6.84 3.44 17.86
N GLU A 833 6.96 4.15 18.98
CA GLU A 833 8.24 4.76 19.42
C GLU A 833 9.28 3.69 19.81
N ASP A 834 8.80 2.51 20.23
CA ASP A 834 9.57 1.30 20.48
C ASP A 834 10.22 0.72 19.19
N LYS A 835 9.75 1.17 18.01
CA LYS A 835 10.09 0.72 16.66
C LYS A 835 9.66 -0.72 16.34
N SER A 836 8.89 -1.40 17.19
CA SER A 836 8.37 -2.74 16.89
C SER A 836 7.34 -2.68 15.76
N ARG A 837 6.84 -3.84 15.29
CA ARG A 837 5.80 -3.90 14.24
C ARG A 837 4.59 -4.71 14.70
N SER A 838 3.54 -4.01 15.14
CA SER A 838 2.21 -4.62 15.29
C SER A 838 1.62 -5.00 13.93
N THR A 839 0.85 -6.10 13.85
CA THR A 839 0.28 -6.60 12.59
C THR A 839 -1.10 -7.22 12.78
N LEU A 840 -2.13 -6.51 12.31
CA LEU A 840 -3.54 -6.85 12.45
C LEU A 840 -4.16 -7.24 11.10
N SER A 841 -4.35 -8.53 10.83
CA SER A 841 -5.18 -8.97 9.69
C SER A 841 -6.67 -8.81 9.96
N TYR A 842 -7.41 -8.49 8.90
CA TYR A 842 -8.84 -8.19 8.93
C TYR A 842 -9.60 -8.91 7.81
N GLY A 843 -10.86 -9.26 8.05
CA GLY A 843 -11.65 -10.06 7.13
C GLY A 843 -13.00 -10.45 7.70
N ARG A 844 -13.63 -11.49 7.14
CA ARG A 844 -14.86 -12.05 7.71
C ARG A 844 -14.53 -13.10 8.77
N GLY A 845 -15.22 -13.03 9.91
CA GLY A 845 -14.95 -13.86 11.09
C GLY A 845 -13.99 -13.21 12.09
N THR A 846 -13.09 -12.33 11.66
CA THR A 846 -12.27 -11.53 12.57
C THR A 846 -13.08 -10.36 13.13
N LEU A 847 -13.37 -10.39 14.43
CA LEU A 847 -13.53 -9.14 15.19
C LEU A 847 -12.18 -8.41 15.16
N LEU A 848 -12.17 -7.14 14.76
CA LEU A 848 -11.00 -6.27 15.01
C LEU A 848 -10.88 -6.10 16.53
N PRO A 849 -9.80 -6.60 17.17
CA PRO A 849 -9.71 -6.64 18.63
C PRO A 849 -9.26 -5.29 19.22
N ARG A 850 -8.83 -4.36 18.36
CA ARG A 850 -8.27 -3.04 18.66
C ARG A 850 -8.86 -2.05 17.68
N ALA A 851 -9.69 -1.13 18.17
CA ALA A 851 -10.32 -0.09 17.35
C ALA A 851 -9.35 1.09 17.12
N GLU A 852 -8.45 1.29 18.07
CA GLU A 852 -7.35 2.25 18.10
C GLU A 852 -6.25 1.98 17.04
N LEU A 853 -6.37 0.88 16.28
CA LEU A 853 -5.49 0.53 15.14
C LEU A 853 -6.30 0.20 13.87
N ASP A 854 -7.54 0.67 13.74
CA ASP A 854 -8.45 0.36 12.63
C ASP A 854 -8.18 1.18 11.33
N TYR A 855 -6.94 1.10 10.83
CA TYR A 855 -6.48 1.71 9.57
C TYR A 855 -7.03 1.00 8.30
N THR A 856 -7.97 0.06 8.44
CA THR A 856 -8.46 -0.86 7.38
C THR A 856 -9.07 -0.20 6.14
N GLN A 857 -9.45 1.08 6.22
CA GLN A 857 -10.00 1.85 5.11
C GLN A 857 -9.01 2.87 4.53
N ILE A 858 -7.74 2.87 4.93
CA ILE A 858 -6.73 3.73 4.28
C ILE A 858 -6.39 3.16 2.90
N GLY A 859 -6.52 4.01 1.88
CA GLY A 859 -5.96 3.84 0.55
C GLY A 859 -4.71 4.71 0.37
N GLU A 860 -4.30 4.94 -0.87
CA GLU A 860 -3.09 5.74 -1.18
C GLU A 860 -3.22 7.15 -0.58
N SER A 861 -2.18 7.56 0.15
CA SER A 861 -2.19 8.66 1.11
C SER A 861 -2.00 10.03 0.44
N TRP A 862 -2.92 10.36 -0.47
CA TRP A 862 -2.94 11.60 -1.26
C TRP A 862 -3.53 12.80 -0.49
N SER A 863 -4.32 12.53 0.56
CA SER A 863 -4.91 13.58 1.40
C SER A 863 -3.89 14.01 2.45
N THR A 864 -3.43 15.26 2.39
CA THR A 864 -2.44 15.79 3.32
C THR A 864 -3.05 15.96 4.72
N PRO A 865 -2.36 15.51 5.78
CA PRO A 865 -2.88 15.58 7.15
C PRO A 865 -2.89 16.99 7.71
N ARG A 866 -3.91 17.31 8.52
CA ARG A 866 -4.09 18.59 9.20
C ARG A 866 -3.93 18.40 10.71
N ILE A 867 -3.01 19.12 11.36
CA ILE A 867 -2.77 19.04 12.81
C ILE A 867 -3.57 20.13 13.54
N ILE A 868 -4.50 19.71 14.41
CA ILE A 868 -5.35 20.61 15.21
C ILE A 868 -5.43 20.13 16.67
N ARG A 869 -5.90 21.00 17.55
CA ARG A 869 -6.41 20.61 18.87
C ARG A 869 -7.91 20.33 18.80
N ILE A 870 -8.38 19.33 19.54
CA ILE A 870 -9.80 19.13 19.86
C ILE A 870 -9.99 19.07 21.38
N LYS A 871 -11.17 19.42 21.89
CA LYS A 871 -11.50 19.23 23.30
C LYS A 871 -11.88 17.78 23.55
N VAL A 872 -11.26 17.18 24.55
CA VAL A 872 -11.50 15.79 24.96
C VAL A 872 -11.69 15.69 26.46
N LYS A 873 -12.35 14.62 26.89
CA LYS A 873 -12.52 14.26 28.30
C LYS A 873 -12.04 12.83 28.51
N ASP A 874 -11.05 12.66 29.39
CA ASP A 874 -10.61 11.34 29.88
C ASP A 874 -10.74 11.24 31.41
N ASN A 875 -10.55 10.03 31.94
CA ASN A 875 -10.76 9.71 33.36
C ASN A 875 -9.61 10.11 34.30
N ILE A 876 -8.50 10.64 33.77
CA ILE A 876 -7.26 10.98 34.48
C ILE A 876 -7.04 12.50 34.47
N LYS A 877 -7.07 13.12 33.28
CA LYS A 877 -6.85 14.55 33.05
C LYS A 877 -8.14 15.38 33.07
N GLY A 878 -9.31 14.74 32.98
CA GLY A 878 -10.59 15.43 32.83
C GLY A 878 -10.71 16.11 31.47
N VAL A 879 -11.37 17.28 31.42
CA VAL A 879 -11.57 18.03 30.18
C VAL A 879 -10.32 18.85 29.84
N HIS A 880 -9.69 18.54 28.70
CA HIS A 880 -8.47 19.19 28.22
C HIS A 880 -8.44 19.28 26.68
N ASP A 881 -7.45 19.98 26.13
CA ASP A 881 -7.14 19.95 24.70
C ASP A 881 -6.22 18.76 24.40
N LYS A 882 -6.48 18.06 23.30
CA LYS A 882 -5.60 17.02 22.73
C LYS A 882 -5.26 17.34 21.29
N TRP A 883 -3.98 17.19 20.94
CA TRP A 883 -3.48 17.31 19.58
C TRP A 883 -3.84 16.07 18.75
N VAL A 884 -4.38 16.30 17.55
CA VAL A 884 -4.80 15.25 16.61
C VAL A 884 -4.41 15.59 15.19
N ALA A 885 -4.16 14.57 14.38
CA ALA A 885 -4.08 14.72 12.93
C ALA A 885 -5.37 14.21 12.28
N VAL A 886 -5.90 14.99 11.33
CA VAL A 886 -7.14 14.70 10.61
C VAL A 886 -6.85 14.65 9.10
N PHE A 887 -7.24 13.56 8.43
CA PHE A 887 -6.97 13.35 6.99
C PHE A 887 -8.06 12.52 6.31
N GLY A 888 -8.19 12.71 5.00
CA GLY A 888 -8.97 11.82 4.14
C GLY A 888 -8.33 10.45 4.06
N ALA A 889 -9.15 9.40 3.96
CA ALA A 889 -8.66 8.03 3.89
C ALA A 889 -7.98 7.68 2.55
N GLY A 890 -7.77 8.63 1.64
CA GLY A 890 -6.93 8.46 0.47
C GLY A 890 -7.62 7.88 -0.76
N TYR A 891 -6.83 7.67 -1.81
CA TYR A 891 -7.27 7.19 -3.12
C TYR A 891 -7.32 5.65 -3.21
N ASN A 892 -8.14 5.11 -4.12
CA ASN A 892 -8.43 3.68 -4.26
C ASN A 892 -8.55 3.20 -5.71
N GLY A 893 -7.87 3.87 -6.64
CA GLY A 893 -7.98 3.63 -8.09
C GLY A 893 -9.36 3.92 -8.70
N ALA A 894 -10.35 4.32 -7.89
CA ALA A 894 -11.78 4.18 -8.20
C ALA A 894 -12.17 2.73 -8.63
N VAL A 895 -11.44 1.72 -8.13
CA VAL A 895 -11.63 0.30 -8.46
C VAL A 895 -12.19 -0.49 -7.29
N GLN A 896 -11.62 -0.34 -6.09
CA GLN A 896 -11.94 -1.20 -4.94
C GLN A 896 -12.77 -0.47 -3.88
N PRO A 897 -14.00 -0.93 -3.57
CA PRO A 897 -14.92 -0.22 -2.67
C PRO A 897 -14.68 -0.45 -1.17
N ASP A 898 -13.64 -1.20 -0.81
CA ASP A 898 -13.34 -1.59 0.58
C ASP A 898 -12.74 -0.45 1.42
N TYR A 899 -12.07 0.51 0.78
CA TYR A 899 -11.23 1.54 1.41
C TYR A 899 -11.30 2.89 0.65
N GLY A 900 -10.66 3.93 1.19
CA GLY A 900 -10.59 5.29 0.66
C GLY A 900 -11.78 6.19 1.01
N SER A 901 -12.96 5.65 1.32
CA SER A 901 -14.20 6.42 1.56
C SER A 901 -14.45 6.75 3.05
N ALA A 902 -13.45 7.34 3.71
CA ALA A 902 -13.53 7.76 5.12
C ALA A 902 -12.67 9.01 5.39
N VAL A 903 -12.81 9.55 6.60
CA VAL A 903 -11.92 10.54 7.22
C VAL A 903 -11.44 9.95 8.55
N TYR A 904 -10.16 10.09 8.84
CA TYR A 904 -9.52 9.61 10.06
C TYR A 904 -9.19 10.76 10.99
N ILE A 905 -9.31 10.51 12.30
CA ILE A 905 -8.77 11.34 13.39
C ILE A 905 -7.84 10.43 14.19
N ILE A 906 -6.56 10.81 14.30
CA ILE A 906 -5.55 10.06 15.06
C ILE A 906 -4.96 10.89 16.20
N ASP A 907 -4.61 10.21 17.29
CA ASP A 907 -3.92 10.75 18.46
C ASP A 907 -2.41 10.80 18.19
N ILE A 908 -1.89 11.98 17.86
CA ILE A 908 -0.45 12.14 17.57
C ILE A 908 0.40 12.16 18.85
N GLU A 909 -0.22 12.34 20.02
CA GLU A 909 0.40 12.20 21.34
C GLU A 909 0.56 10.72 21.76
N ASN A 910 0.00 9.78 21.00
CA ASN A 910 -0.14 8.37 21.37
C ASN A 910 0.18 7.44 20.18
N GLU A 911 1.34 7.64 19.55
CA GLU A 911 1.86 6.84 18.42
C GLU A 911 0.92 6.78 17.20
N GLY A 912 0.13 7.83 16.98
CA GLY A 912 -0.76 7.96 15.81
C GLY A 912 -1.99 7.06 15.84
N LYS A 913 -2.37 6.52 17.01
CA LYS A 913 -3.52 5.61 17.18
C LYS A 913 -4.85 6.26 16.78
N VAL A 914 -5.76 5.47 16.22
CA VAL A 914 -7.06 5.93 15.68
C VAL A 914 -8.03 6.31 16.80
N LEU A 915 -8.27 7.62 17.01
CA LEU A 915 -9.35 8.08 17.88
C LEU A 915 -10.72 7.87 17.23
N LYS A 916 -10.83 8.14 15.93
CA LYS A 916 -12.07 7.94 15.17
C LYS A 916 -11.81 7.67 13.69
N LYS A 917 -12.59 6.74 13.14
CA LYS A 917 -12.85 6.63 11.69
C LYS A 917 -14.27 7.12 11.41
N ILE A 918 -14.38 8.22 10.67
CA ILE A 918 -15.64 8.77 10.17
C ILE A 918 -15.84 8.22 8.77
N LYS A 919 -16.83 7.33 8.58
CA LYS A 919 -17.13 6.79 7.26
C LYS A 919 -17.82 7.87 6.41
N ILE A 920 -17.28 8.15 5.23
CA ILE A 920 -17.92 9.04 4.25
C ILE A 920 -18.82 8.18 3.38
N ASP A 921 -20.14 8.28 3.58
CA ASP A 921 -21.07 7.40 2.87
C ASP A 921 -21.10 7.66 1.37
N ASN A 922 -21.01 6.56 0.62
CA ASN A 922 -21.02 6.51 -0.82
C ASN A 922 -22.46 6.72 -1.33
N GLN A 923 -22.70 7.61 -2.31
CA GLN A 923 -24.00 7.94 -2.92
C GLN A 923 -24.56 6.80 -3.78
N LEU A 924 -24.71 5.63 -3.18
CA LEU A 924 -25.37 4.50 -3.77
C LEU A 924 -26.88 4.61 -3.57
N ASN A 925 -27.48 5.66 -4.11
CA ASN A 925 -28.93 5.97 -4.07
C ASN A 925 -29.83 4.89 -4.70
N SER A 926 -29.24 3.76 -5.11
CA SER A 926 -29.93 2.54 -5.53
C SER A 926 -29.12 1.25 -5.28
N ARG A 927 -28.17 1.18 -4.32
CA ARG A 927 -27.57 -0.10 -3.89
C ARG A 927 -28.60 -0.89 -3.09
N HIS A 928 -29.33 -1.75 -3.79
CA HIS A 928 -30.15 -2.75 -3.10
C HIS A 928 -29.25 -3.93 -2.71
N ASN A 929 -29.11 -4.14 -1.40
CA ASN A 929 -28.32 -5.21 -0.81
C ASN A 929 -29.20 -6.43 -0.52
N TYR A 930 -28.93 -7.53 -1.21
CA TYR A 930 -29.51 -8.83 -0.94
C TYR A 930 -28.55 -9.62 -0.06
N VAL A 931 -28.78 -9.57 1.25
CA VAL A 931 -27.96 -10.26 2.26
C VAL A 931 -28.58 -11.62 2.57
N PHE A 932 -27.83 -12.71 2.41
CA PHE A 932 -28.35 -14.06 2.66
C PHE A 932 -27.26 -15.06 3.06
N GLY A 933 -27.59 -16.00 3.93
CA GLY A 933 -26.78 -17.20 4.17
C GLY A 933 -27.00 -18.26 3.10
N LEU A 934 -25.93 -18.99 2.75
CA LEU A 934 -25.96 -20.30 2.11
C LEU A 934 -25.35 -21.34 3.06
N PRO A 935 -25.86 -22.58 3.09
CA PRO A 935 -25.27 -23.66 3.88
C PRO A 935 -23.98 -24.19 3.25
N ALA A 936 -23.20 -24.92 4.06
CA ALA A 936 -22.18 -25.83 3.54
C ALA A 936 -22.81 -26.83 2.54
N GLY A 937 -22.05 -27.28 1.54
CA GLY A 937 -22.55 -28.15 0.49
C GLY A 937 -23.24 -27.43 -0.69
N ALA A 938 -23.54 -26.14 -0.58
CA ALA A 938 -24.09 -25.39 -1.72
C ALA A 938 -23.02 -25.16 -2.81
N GLN A 939 -23.39 -25.38 -4.07
CA GLN A 939 -22.56 -25.07 -5.25
C GLN A 939 -23.21 -24.00 -6.15
N GLU A 940 -24.51 -23.76 -5.98
CA GLU A 940 -25.30 -22.80 -6.75
C GLU A 940 -26.41 -22.20 -5.88
N VAL A 941 -26.70 -20.91 -6.05
CA VAL A 941 -27.90 -20.24 -5.52
C VAL A 941 -28.61 -19.47 -6.63
N ASN A 942 -29.93 -19.63 -6.75
CA ASN A 942 -30.76 -18.72 -7.55
C ASN A 942 -31.13 -17.48 -6.71
N LEU A 943 -30.69 -16.31 -7.15
CA LEU A 943 -30.84 -15.05 -6.43
C LEU A 943 -32.27 -14.49 -6.43
N GLY A 944 -33.15 -14.99 -7.31
CA GLY A 944 -34.59 -14.74 -7.22
C GLY A 944 -35.16 -15.22 -5.88
N THR A 945 -34.69 -16.37 -5.37
CA THR A 945 -35.04 -16.89 -4.04
C THR A 945 -34.53 -16.01 -2.88
N LYS A 946 -33.67 -15.03 -3.19
CA LYS A 946 -33.07 -14.06 -2.26
C LYS A 946 -33.52 -12.62 -2.56
N GLY A 947 -34.55 -12.44 -3.39
CA GLY A 947 -35.16 -11.14 -3.75
C GLY A 947 -34.66 -10.50 -5.05
N LEU A 948 -33.50 -10.91 -5.59
CA LEU A 948 -32.94 -10.36 -6.82
C LEU A 948 -33.43 -11.14 -8.05
N ASN A 949 -34.68 -10.87 -8.44
CA ASN A 949 -35.33 -11.53 -9.57
C ASN A 949 -34.89 -10.98 -10.94
N ARG A 950 -34.52 -9.69 -11.02
CA ARG A 950 -34.22 -8.97 -12.27
C ARG A 950 -33.28 -7.78 -12.04
N TYR A 951 -32.42 -7.48 -13.03
CA TYR A 951 -31.77 -6.16 -13.18
C TYR A 951 -31.70 -5.73 -14.65
N ASN A 952 -31.48 -4.44 -14.88
CA ASN A 952 -31.25 -3.88 -16.22
C ASN A 952 -29.76 -3.94 -16.55
N LYS A 953 -29.34 -4.93 -17.34
CA LYS A 953 -27.93 -5.17 -17.68
C LYS A 953 -27.31 -4.08 -18.57
N SER A 954 -28.09 -3.17 -19.14
CA SER A 954 -27.53 -2.00 -19.86
C SER A 954 -27.09 -0.87 -18.92
N SER A 955 -27.81 -0.65 -17.81
CA SER A 955 -27.58 0.47 -16.88
C SER A 955 -27.14 0.06 -15.47
N GLU A 956 -27.20 -1.22 -15.11
CA GLU A 956 -26.87 -1.77 -13.79
C GLU A 956 -25.88 -2.94 -13.92
N LYS A 957 -25.14 -3.22 -12.84
CA LYS A 957 -24.30 -4.40 -12.62
C LYS A 957 -24.58 -5.01 -11.25
N ILE A 958 -24.10 -6.24 -11.04
CA ILE A 958 -24.12 -6.94 -9.75
C ILE A 958 -22.69 -6.99 -9.20
N ILE A 959 -22.54 -6.72 -7.89
CA ILE A 959 -21.32 -6.96 -7.11
C ILE A 959 -21.65 -8.05 -6.06
N VAL A 960 -20.69 -8.92 -5.72
CA VAL A 960 -20.85 -10.03 -4.77
C VAL A 960 -19.77 -9.95 -3.70
N ASP A 961 -20.12 -9.48 -2.50
CA ASP A 961 -19.18 -9.38 -1.39
C ASP A 961 -19.35 -10.61 -0.46
N GLY A 962 -18.28 -11.39 -0.28
CA GLY A 962 -18.22 -12.43 0.76
C GLY A 962 -17.45 -13.70 0.48
N VAL A 963 -16.98 -13.92 -0.74
CA VAL A 963 -16.11 -15.06 -1.07
C VAL A 963 -14.69 -14.85 -0.54
N GLY A 964 -14.31 -15.57 0.52
CA GLY A 964 -12.91 -15.66 0.95
C GLY A 964 -12.08 -16.47 -0.05
N ASN A 965 -11.57 -15.82 -1.10
CA ASN A 965 -10.78 -16.41 -2.21
C ASN A 965 -11.46 -17.56 -2.99
N MET A 966 -12.75 -17.82 -2.77
CA MET A 966 -13.54 -18.78 -3.54
C MET A 966 -13.96 -18.17 -4.89
N GLY A 967 -13.53 -18.77 -5.99
CA GLY A 967 -14.01 -18.38 -7.32
C GLY A 967 -15.52 -18.60 -7.46
N TYR A 968 -16.19 -17.69 -8.16
CA TYR A 968 -17.62 -17.78 -8.46
C TYR A 968 -17.91 -17.21 -9.86
N SER A 969 -19.07 -17.56 -10.40
CA SER A 969 -19.60 -16.93 -11.61
C SER A 969 -21.09 -16.64 -11.49
N ILE A 970 -21.54 -15.57 -12.14
CA ILE A 970 -22.96 -15.27 -12.31
C ILE A 970 -23.44 -15.86 -13.64
N SER A 971 -24.49 -16.68 -13.60
CA SER A 971 -25.26 -17.11 -14.78
C SER A 971 -26.65 -16.51 -14.75
N GLU A 972 -27.17 -16.08 -15.89
CA GLU A 972 -28.43 -15.35 -15.99
C GLU A 972 -29.02 -15.49 -17.40
N ASP A 973 -30.35 -15.47 -17.49
CA ASP A 973 -31.06 -15.42 -18.77
C ASP A 973 -31.19 -13.95 -19.20
N ILE A 974 -30.76 -13.65 -20.42
CA ILE A 974 -30.71 -12.29 -20.97
C ILE A 974 -31.76 -12.13 -22.07
N ASN A 975 -32.69 -11.19 -21.90
CA ASN A 975 -33.64 -10.79 -22.93
C ASN A 975 -33.59 -9.27 -23.13
N GLY A 976 -32.99 -8.83 -24.24
CA GLY A 976 -32.63 -7.44 -24.48
C GLY A 976 -31.76 -6.88 -23.34
N ASN A 977 -32.18 -5.75 -22.77
CA ASN A 977 -31.52 -5.12 -21.62
C ASN A 977 -31.84 -5.79 -20.27
N SER A 978 -32.69 -6.83 -20.23
CA SER A 978 -33.12 -7.50 -19.01
C SER A 978 -32.27 -8.72 -18.69
N ALA A 979 -31.77 -8.82 -17.46
CA ALA A 979 -31.21 -10.06 -16.91
C ALA A 979 -32.14 -10.62 -15.83
N THR A 980 -32.41 -11.93 -15.88
CA THR A 980 -33.39 -12.68 -15.07
C THR A 980 -32.87 -14.10 -14.77
N ASN A 981 -33.55 -14.87 -13.90
CA ASN A 981 -33.08 -16.22 -13.46
C ASN A 981 -31.61 -16.19 -13.00
N ILE A 982 -31.25 -15.14 -12.25
CA ILE A 982 -29.87 -14.80 -11.92
C ILE A 982 -29.37 -15.77 -10.86
N ARG A 983 -28.24 -16.43 -11.09
CA ARG A 983 -27.68 -17.43 -10.18
C ARG A 983 -26.20 -17.24 -9.95
N LEU A 984 -25.78 -17.46 -8.72
CA LEU A 984 -24.39 -17.46 -8.26
C LEU A 984 -23.92 -18.91 -8.20
N LYS A 985 -22.97 -19.29 -9.05
CA LYS A 985 -22.37 -20.64 -9.12
C LYS A 985 -20.93 -20.58 -8.64
N PHE A 986 -20.56 -21.38 -7.66
CA PHE A 986 -19.22 -21.41 -7.10
C PHE A 986 -18.30 -22.36 -7.89
N ASP A 987 -17.01 -22.03 -7.98
CA ASP A 987 -16.00 -22.86 -8.65
C ASP A 987 -15.64 -24.10 -7.80
N GLN A 988 -15.99 -24.10 -6.50
CA GLN A 988 -15.93 -25.23 -5.57
C GLN A 988 -17.21 -25.27 -4.72
N ILE A 989 -17.55 -26.43 -4.15
CA ILE A 989 -18.67 -26.57 -3.20
C ILE A 989 -18.32 -25.81 -1.91
N LEU A 990 -19.27 -25.03 -1.35
CA LEU A 990 -19.02 -24.27 -0.12
C LEU A 990 -18.64 -25.20 1.05
N PRO A 991 -17.45 -25.03 1.68
CA PRO A 991 -16.98 -25.93 2.75
C PRO A 991 -17.67 -25.67 4.10
N GLN A 992 -18.17 -24.46 4.31
CA GLN A 992 -18.92 -24.04 5.50
C GLN A 992 -20.09 -23.15 5.09
N ALA A 993 -20.97 -22.82 6.03
CA ALA A 993 -22.04 -21.85 5.76
C ALA A 993 -21.45 -20.44 5.60
N VAL A 994 -21.84 -19.73 4.54
CA VAL A 994 -21.29 -18.40 4.20
C VAL A 994 -22.43 -17.42 3.93
N THR A 995 -22.35 -16.24 4.55
CA THR A 995 -23.21 -15.10 4.21
C THR A 995 -22.70 -14.42 2.94
N PHE A 996 -23.60 -14.01 2.06
CA PHE A 996 -23.29 -13.22 0.87
C PHE A 996 -23.99 -11.87 0.97
N ILE A 997 -23.35 -10.82 0.47
CA ILE A 997 -23.97 -9.52 0.21
C ILE A 997 -23.94 -9.33 -1.29
N VAL A 998 -25.05 -9.60 -1.98
CA VAL A 998 -25.17 -9.31 -3.40
C VAL A 998 -25.76 -7.94 -3.58
N SER A 999 -25.12 -7.10 -4.39
CA SER A 999 -25.40 -5.68 -4.48
C SER A 999 -25.76 -5.31 -5.91
N LYS A 1000 -27.01 -4.89 -6.17
CA LYS A 1000 -27.40 -4.34 -7.47
C LYS A 1000 -27.04 -2.85 -7.50
N VAL A 1001 -26.23 -2.41 -8.47
CA VAL A 1001 -25.69 -1.03 -8.54
C VAL A 1001 -25.65 -0.50 -9.98
N PRO A 1002 -25.94 0.78 -10.24
CA PRO A 1002 -25.75 1.42 -11.56
C PRO A 1002 -24.32 1.33 -12.11
N LYS A 1003 -24.19 1.26 -13.45
CA LYS A 1003 -22.91 1.16 -14.17
C LYS A 1003 -22.10 2.45 -14.25
N ASN A 1004 -22.76 3.61 -14.12
CA ASN A 1004 -22.14 4.94 -14.17
C ASN A 1004 -21.67 5.45 -12.79
N GLN A 1005 -21.68 4.59 -11.77
CA GLN A 1005 -21.25 4.95 -10.42
C GLN A 1005 -19.73 4.96 -10.28
N ILE A 1006 -19.30 5.84 -9.38
CA ILE A 1006 -17.92 6.03 -8.96
C ILE A 1006 -17.71 5.22 -7.68
N VAL A 1007 -16.61 4.47 -7.60
CA VAL A 1007 -16.14 3.94 -6.32
C VAL A 1007 -15.57 5.11 -5.53
N ASN A 1008 -16.26 5.52 -4.45
CA ASN A 1008 -15.91 6.74 -3.75
C ASN A 1008 -14.56 6.63 -3.01
N SER A 1009 -13.84 7.74 -2.93
CA SER A 1009 -12.66 7.92 -2.09
C SER A 1009 -12.46 9.40 -1.77
N VAL A 1010 -11.67 9.67 -0.72
CA VAL A 1010 -11.30 11.00 -0.24
C VAL A 1010 -9.80 11.23 -0.49
N PRO A 1011 -9.37 11.48 -1.74
CA PRO A 1011 -8.01 11.92 -2.04
C PRO A 1011 -7.80 13.42 -1.73
N SER A 1012 -8.89 14.18 -1.63
CA SER A 1012 -8.89 15.62 -1.36
C SER A 1012 -8.24 15.94 -0.02
N ASP A 1013 -7.36 16.94 -0.01
CA ASP A 1013 -6.90 17.63 1.18
C ASP A 1013 -8.08 18.15 2.02
N LEU A 1014 -7.91 18.22 3.34
CA LEU A 1014 -8.98 18.70 4.21
C LEU A 1014 -8.95 20.21 4.38
N THR A 1015 -10.11 20.85 4.28
CA THR A 1015 -10.28 22.28 4.53
C THR A 1015 -10.74 22.45 5.97
N VAL A 1016 -9.92 23.06 6.82
CA VAL A 1016 -10.11 23.07 8.27
C VAL A 1016 -10.19 24.51 8.74
N ILE A 1017 -11.19 24.82 9.57
CA ILE A 1017 -11.40 26.16 10.11
C ILE A 1017 -11.39 26.08 11.64
N THR A 1018 -10.46 26.80 12.24
CA THR A 1018 -10.17 26.89 13.69
C THR A 1018 -10.43 28.31 14.19
N ALA A 1019 -10.36 28.53 15.51
CA ALA A 1019 -10.46 29.87 16.09
C ALA A 1019 -9.38 30.84 15.58
N ASP A 1020 -8.19 30.31 15.25
CA ASP A 1020 -7.08 31.08 14.67
C ASP A 1020 -7.38 31.56 13.24
N SER A 1021 -8.28 30.89 12.50
CA SER A 1021 -8.57 31.24 11.11
C SER A 1021 -9.41 32.53 10.96
N THR A 1022 -10.35 32.78 11.88
CA THR A 1022 -11.23 33.96 11.86
C THR A 1022 -11.84 34.21 13.23
N ASP A 1023 -11.98 35.49 13.56
CA ASP A 1023 -12.79 36.05 14.66
C ASP A 1023 -14.22 35.46 14.79
N LYS A 1024 -14.81 34.98 13.69
CA LYS A 1024 -16.12 34.30 13.68
C LYS A 1024 -16.09 32.88 14.24
N ALA A 1025 -14.95 32.20 14.18
CA ALA A 1025 -14.80 30.84 14.67
C ALA A 1025 -14.71 30.86 16.20
N ASP A 1026 -15.82 31.15 16.87
CA ASP A 1026 -15.91 31.25 18.32
C ASP A 1026 -16.13 29.89 19.01
N PHE A 1027 -15.42 28.86 18.55
CA PHE A 1027 -15.46 27.50 19.09
C PHE A 1027 -14.06 26.97 19.40
N HIS A 1028 -13.97 26.00 20.32
CA HIS A 1028 -12.78 25.14 20.38
C HIS A 1028 -12.89 24.06 19.28
N GLY A 1029 -11.78 23.38 18.98
CA GLY A 1029 -11.79 22.36 17.93
C GLY A 1029 -11.87 22.98 16.53
N ALA A 1030 -12.56 22.31 15.61
CA ALA A 1030 -12.63 22.75 14.22
C ALA A 1030 -13.95 22.40 13.52
N LEU A 1031 -14.26 23.15 12.46
CA LEU A 1031 -15.15 22.70 11.40
C LEU A 1031 -14.30 22.21 10.22
N VAL A 1032 -14.55 20.98 9.76
CA VAL A 1032 -13.77 20.32 8.70
C VAL A 1032 -14.64 20.07 7.48
N TYR A 1033 -14.18 20.51 6.31
CA TYR A 1033 -14.87 20.42 5.03
C TYR A 1033 -14.07 19.56 4.05
N VAL A 1034 -14.77 18.64 3.39
CA VAL A 1034 -14.16 17.48 2.71
C VAL A 1034 -14.78 17.29 1.33
N GLY A 1035 -13.95 17.31 0.28
CA GLY A 1035 -14.32 16.90 -1.07
C GLY A 1035 -14.14 15.40 -1.30
N ASP A 1036 -14.97 14.77 -2.13
CA ASP A 1036 -14.76 13.38 -2.57
C ASP A 1036 -14.97 13.17 -4.07
N LEU A 1037 -14.57 12.00 -4.61
CA LEU A 1037 -14.71 11.71 -6.04
C LEU A 1037 -16.17 11.77 -6.53
N GLN A 1038 -17.14 11.50 -5.65
CA GLN A 1038 -18.57 11.66 -5.93
C GLN A 1038 -19.05 13.12 -5.90
N GLY A 1039 -18.13 14.06 -5.75
CA GLY A 1039 -18.38 15.48 -5.82
C GLY A 1039 -19.22 15.99 -4.65
N LYS A 1040 -19.26 15.27 -3.51
CA LYS A 1040 -19.88 15.77 -2.28
C LYS A 1040 -18.93 16.73 -1.59
N ILE A 1041 -19.50 17.76 -0.97
CA ILE A 1041 -18.85 18.52 0.10
C ILE A 1041 -19.46 18.05 1.41
N THR A 1042 -18.68 17.37 2.24
CA THR A 1042 -19.10 16.93 3.59
C THR A 1042 -18.50 17.86 4.64
N LYS A 1043 -19.35 18.44 5.49
CA LYS A 1043 -18.97 19.20 6.69
C LYS A 1043 -19.01 18.27 7.90
N ILE A 1044 -17.97 18.30 8.70
CA ILE A 1044 -17.73 17.48 9.89
C ILE A 1044 -17.53 18.44 11.07
N ASP A 1045 -18.18 18.13 12.19
CA ASP A 1045 -18.20 18.94 13.41
C ASP A 1045 -17.23 18.38 14.45
N LEU A 1046 -16.09 19.06 14.67
CA LEU A 1046 -15.14 18.74 15.74
C LEU A 1046 -15.16 19.80 16.85
N THR A 1047 -16.27 20.53 17.01
CA THR A 1047 -16.34 21.71 17.90
C THR A 1047 -16.75 21.40 19.35
N GLU A 1048 -17.22 20.17 19.60
CA GLU A 1048 -17.66 19.72 20.92
C GLU A 1048 -16.55 19.04 21.74
N THR A 1049 -16.83 18.73 23.02
CA THR A 1049 -15.93 17.94 23.87
C THR A 1049 -16.22 16.45 23.70
N PHE A 1050 -15.22 15.68 23.26
CA PHE A 1050 -15.34 14.25 23.02
C PHE A 1050 -14.89 13.40 24.22
N GLU A 1051 -15.75 12.49 24.70
CA GLU A 1051 -15.35 11.51 25.71
C GLU A 1051 -14.52 10.39 25.07
N ILE A 1052 -13.32 10.13 25.63
CA ILE A 1052 -12.41 9.06 25.21
C ILE A 1052 -12.59 7.86 26.14
N GLU A 1053 -12.89 6.70 25.55
CA GLU A 1053 -13.01 5.43 26.28
C GLU A 1053 -12.21 4.36 25.54
N ASN A 1054 -11.20 3.78 26.22
CA ASN A 1054 -10.24 2.84 25.63
C ASN A 1054 -9.54 3.42 24.38
N ASN A 1055 -8.97 4.63 24.51
CA ASN A 1055 -8.27 5.38 23.45
C ASN A 1055 -9.08 5.64 22.16
N VAL A 1056 -10.42 5.56 22.21
CA VAL A 1056 -11.29 5.87 21.06
C VAL A 1056 -12.48 6.74 21.43
N ILE A 1057 -12.92 7.59 20.51
CA ILE A 1057 -14.14 8.40 20.62
C ILE A 1057 -15.33 7.49 20.25
N LYS A 1058 -16.10 7.04 21.24
CA LYS A 1058 -17.25 6.15 20.98
C LYS A 1058 -18.37 6.88 20.23
N LYS A 1059 -18.70 8.11 20.66
CA LYS A 1059 -19.77 8.95 20.09
C LYS A 1059 -19.65 9.08 18.56
N ASN A 1060 -20.79 9.11 17.86
CA ASN A 1060 -20.80 9.46 16.44
C ASN A 1060 -20.65 10.97 16.28
N ILE A 1061 -19.64 11.37 15.50
CA ILE A 1061 -19.33 12.77 15.20
C ILE A 1061 -20.36 13.29 14.18
N ASN A 1062 -20.86 14.53 14.37
CA ASN A 1062 -21.88 15.07 13.47
C ASN A 1062 -21.28 15.32 12.07
N THR A 1063 -22.00 14.89 11.03
CA THR A 1063 -21.60 15.11 9.64
C THR A 1063 -22.80 15.40 8.75
N THR A 1064 -22.64 16.31 7.78
CA THR A 1064 -23.67 16.60 6.78
C THR A 1064 -23.06 16.82 5.40
N THR A 1065 -23.80 16.53 4.33
CA THR A 1065 -23.40 16.90 2.97
C THR A 1065 -24.01 18.25 2.62
N LEU A 1066 -23.18 19.30 2.56
CA LEU A 1066 -23.63 20.66 2.21
C LEU A 1066 -24.08 20.72 0.75
N PHE A 1067 -23.29 20.13 -0.15
CA PHE A 1067 -23.41 20.30 -1.59
C PHE A 1067 -23.03 19.02 -2.35
N THR A 1068 -23.55 18.86 -3.58
CA THR A 1068 -23.00 17.93 -4.57
C THR A 1068 -22.85 18.54 -5.95
N ALA A 1069 -21.70 18.30 -6.57
CA ALA A 1069 -21.39 18.62 -7.96
C ALA A 1069 -22.08 17.68 -8.99
N GLU A 1070 -22.91 16.73 -8.54
CA GLU A 1070 -23.64 15.76 -9.37
C GLU A 1070 -22.71 14.79 -10.14
N SER A 1071 -21.65 14.30 -9.50
CA SER A 1071 -20.59 13.51 -10.14
C SER A 1071 -21.03 12.11 -10.57
N ASN A 1072 -20.53 11.64 -11.72
CA ASN A 1072 -20.64 10.27 -12.21
C ASN A 1072 -19.55 9.97 -13.24
N SER A 1073 -19.32 8.68 -13.56
CA SER A 1073 -18.25 8.26 -14.48
C SER A 1073 -18.53 8.51 -15.97
N THR A 1074 -19.50 9.37 -16.29
CA THR A 1074 -19.77 9.91 -17.63
C THR A 1074 -19.52 11.41 -17.71
N ASN A 1075 -19.77 12.18 -16.64
CA ASN A 1075 -19.51 13.62 -16.60
C ASN A 1075 -18.14 14.01 -16.00
N ASP A 1076 -17.47 13.06 -15.33
CA ASP A 1076 -16.07 13.11 -14.88
C ASP A 1076 -15.78 14.17 -13.78
N ARG A 1077 -16.83 14.62 -13.07
CA ARG A 1077 -16.78 15.70 -12.07
C ARG A 1077 -16.17 15.31 -10.71
N TYR A 1078 -15.01 14.71 -10.74
CA TYR A 1078 -14.32 14.24 -9.54
C TYR A 1078 -13.65 15.42 -8.84
N ILE A 1079 -13.65 15.43 -7.49
CA ILE A 1079 -12.90 16.41 -6.69
C ILE A 1079 -11.63 15.73 -6.18
N PHE A 1080 -10.47 16.21 -6.61
CA PHE A 1080 -9.14 15.74 -6.18
C PHE A 1080 -8.40 16.73 -5.27
N HIS A 1081 -8.67 18.03 -5.41
CA HIS A 1081 -8.07 19.08 -4.57
C HIS A 1081 -9.04 19.48 -3.45
N ASN A 1082 -8.56 20.21 -2.44
CA ASN A 1082 -9.40 20.77 -1.37
C ASN A 1082 -10.24 21.97 -1.85
N LEU A 1083 -10.97 22.53 -0.90
CA LEU A 1083 -11.85 23.67 -1.08
C LEU A 1083 -11.09 24.90 -0.54
N GLU A 1084 -10.85 25.90 -1.38
CA GLU A 1084 -10.21 27.15 -0.95
C GLU A 1084 -11.24 28.02 -0.21
N ALA A 1085 -10.94 28.43 1.01
CA ALA A 1085 -11.93 29.02 1.93
C ALA A 1085 -11.67 30.51 2.21
N THR A 1086 -12.71 31.35 2.16
CA THR A 1086 -12.62 32.75 2.58
C THR A 1086 -13.93 33.30 3.17
N ILE A 1087 -13.83 34.36 3.96
CA ILE A 1087 -14.94 35.24 4.35
C ILE A 1087 -14.96 36.37 3.33
N ASN A 1088 -16.11 36.63 2.71
CA ASN A 1088 -16.26 37.79 1.83
C ASN A 1088 -16.89 38.98 2.55
N ASP A 1089 -16.98 40.13 1.87
CA ASP A 1089 -17.67 41.33 2.37
C ASP A 1089 -19.18 41.11 2.61
N ASP A 1090 -19.77 40.08 1.98
CA ASP A 1090 -21.12 39.56 2.23
C ASP A 1090 -21.26 38.84 3.59
N ASN A 1091 -20.16 38.73 4.33
CA ASN A 1091 -20.03 38.16 5.66
C ASN A 1091 -20.23 36.63 5.73
N ASN A 1092 -20.37 35.93 4.61
CA ASN A 1092 -20.53 34.47 4.56
C ASN A 1092 -19.18 33.72 4.42
N LEU A 1093 -19.17 32.42 4.73
CA LEU A 1093 -18.08 31.53 4.37
C LEU A 1093 -18.26 30.99 2.94
N TRP A 1094 -17.24 31.18 2.12
CA TRP A 1094 -17.16 30.70 0.74
C TRP A 1094 -16.15 29.55 0.60
N LEU A 1095 -16.46 28.60 -0.27
CA LEU A 1095 -15.65 27.41 -0.59
C LEU A 1095 -15.49 27.29 -2.11
N TYR A 1096 -14.29 27.53 -2.62
CA TYR A 1096 -13.97 27.48 -4.05
C TYR A 1096 -13.25 26.19 -4.43
N PHE A 1097 -13.73 25.53 -5.50
CA PHE A 1097 -13.14 24.29 -6.00
C PHE A 1097 -13.54 24.07 -7.45
N GLY A 1098 -12.87 23.12 -8.11
CA GLY A 1098 -13.25 22.68 -9.45
C GLY A 1098 -13.17 21.17 -9.58
N THR A 1099 -13.61 20.66 -10.73
CA THR A 1099 -13.71 19.22 -10.97
C THR A 1099 -12.92 18.76 -12.18
N GLY A 1100 -12.48 17.51 -12.13
CA GLY A 1100 -11.85 16.82 -13.25
C GLY A 1100 -11.06 15.60 -12.80
N ASN A 1101 -10.83 14.67 -13.71
CA ASN A 1101 -10.13 13.43 -13.41
C ASN A 1101 -8.62 13.51 -13.69
N MET A 1102 -7.84 13.74 -12.63
CA MET A 1102 -6.38 13.86 -12.69
C MET A 1102 -5.69 12.63 -13.29
N GLN A 1103 -6.26 11.44 -13.08
CA GLN A 1103 -5.71 10.18 -13.58
C GLN A 1103 -5.93 9.96 -15.08
N LYS A 1104 -6.74 10.81 -15.72
CA LYS A 1104 -7.11 10.74 -17.13
C LYS A 1104 -7.13 12.12 -17.76
N LEU A 1105 -6.11 12.93 -17.46
CA LEU A 1105 -6.11 14.36 -17.78
C LEU A 1105 -6.38 14.65 -19.27
N ALA A 1106 -5.83 13.83 -20.16
CA ALA A 1106 -6.02 13.91 -21.61
C ALA A 1106 -7.30 13.26 -22.16
N GLU A 1107 -8.16 12.61 -21.35
CA GLU A 1107 -9.40 12.02 -21.85
C GLU A 1107 -10.32 13.14 -22.35
N ARG A 1108 -10.52 13.17 -23.67
CA ARG A 1108 -11.40 14.11 -24.37
C ARG A 1108 -12.62 13.36 -24.88
N ASN A 1109 -13.76 13.61 -24.25
CA ASN A 1109 -15.03 12.97 -24.53
C ASN A 1109 -16.14 14.02 -24.47
N GLY A 1110 -16.98 14.07 -25.51
CA GLY A 1110 -18.12 14.98 -25.62
C GLY A 1110 -19.18 14.85 -24.52
N GLN A 1111 -19.06 13.87 -23.61
CA GLN A 1111 -19.88 13.69 -22.41
C GLN A 1111 -19.31 14.34 -21.13
N ILE A 1112 -18.00 14.61 -21.07
CA ILE A 1112 -17.35 15.27 -19.91
C ILE A 1112 -17.92 16.67 -19.72
N ARG A 1113 -18.30 17.02 -18.48
CA ARG A 1113 -18.97 18.29 -18.15
C ARG A 1113 -18.47 18.84 -16.82
N ASN A 1114 -17.17 19.04 -16.72
CA ASN A 1114 -16.52 19.62 -15.55
C ASN A 1114 -16.96 21.06 -15.26
N ARG A 1115 -16.74 21.49 -14.02
CA ARG A 1115 -17.17 22.79 -13.51
C ARG A 1115 -16.15 23.39 -12.54
N LEU A 1116 -16.17 24.71 -12.46
CA LEU A 1116 -15.67 25.49 -11.33
C LEU A 1116 -16.86 25.89 -10.45
N PHE A 1117 -16.64 26.06 -9.16
CA PHE A 1117 -17.65 26.45 -8.19
C PHE A 1117 -17.09 27.44 -7.17
N GLY A 1118 -17.94 28.34 -6.69
CA GLY A 1118 -17.81 29.01 -5.40
C GLY A 1118 -19.10 28.79 -4.62
N ILE A 1119 -19.05 28.04 -3.53
CA ILE A 1119 -20.21 27.60 -2.75
C ILE A 1119 -20.25 28.26 -1.38
N ILE A 1120 -21.43 28.64 -0.92
CA ILE A 1120 -21.65 29.35 0.34
C ILE A 1120 -22.09 28.39 1.46
N ASP A 1121 -21.38 28.36 2.58
CA ASP A 1121 -21.87 27.81 3.84
C ASP A 1121 -22.52 28.93 4.69
N LYS A 1122 -23.81 29.15 4.43
CA LYS A 1122 -24.65 30.16 5.09
C LYS A 1122 -24.88 29.92 6.59
N ASP A 1123 -24.51 28.76 7.11
CA ASP A 1123 -24.77 28.36 8.50
C ASP A 1123 -23.52 28.50 9.39
N PHE A 1124 -22.34 28.68 8.79
CA PHE A 1124 -21.09 29.05 9.47
C PHE A 1124 -21.27 30.35 10.30
N PRO A 1125 -20.72 30.45 11.52
CA PRO A 1125 -19.78 29.54 12.19
C PRO A 1125 -20.42 28.32 12.87
N ASN A 1126 -21.73 28.13 12.78
CA ASN A 1126 -22.41 27.02 13.43
C ASN A 1126 -22.34 25.73 12.58
N TYR A 1127 -22.49 24.57 13.22
CA TYR A 1127 -22.89 23.36 12.54
C TYR A 1127 -24.41 23.28 12.41
N GLN A 1128 -24.91 22.87 11.25
CA GLN A 1128 -26.33 22.60 10.98
C GLN A 1128 -26.47 21.41 10.04
N THR A 1129 -27.44 20.51 10.31
CA THR A 1129 -27.67 19.33 9.47
C THR A 1129 -28.49 19.71 8.23
N ILE A 1130 -27.85 19.74 7.06
CA ILE A 1130 -28.50 20.12 5.79
C ILE A 1130 -29.34 18.97 5.22
N SER A 1131 -30.64 19.23 5.05
CA SER A 1131 -31.55 18.38 4.26
C SER A 1131 -32.67 19.24 3.63
N PRO A 1132 -32.96 19.12 2.33
CA PRO A 1132 -32.22 18.36 1.32
C PRO A 1132 -30.90 19.04 0.92
N VAL A 1133 -29.89 18.20 0.64
CA VAL A 1133 -28.53 18.55 0.20
C VAL A 1133 -28.53 19.62 -0.90
N GLY A 1134 -27.55 20.53 -0.86
CA GLY A 1134 -27.31 21.52 -1.91
C GLY A 1134 -26.96 20.89 -3.25
N THR A 1135 -27.48 21.47 -4.34
CA THR A 1135 -27.16 21.05 -5.72
C THR A 1135 -26.98 22.28 -6.58
N VAL A 1136 -26.41 22.10 -7.78
CA VAL A 1136 -26.21 23.20 -8.75
C VAL A 1136 -27.48 23.99 -9.07
N ARG A 1137 -28.68 23.43 -8.86
CA ARG A 1137 -29.96 24.13 -9.05
C ARG A 1137 -30.14 25.34 -8.11
N LYS A 1138 -29.46 25.35 -6.97
CA LYS A 1138 -29.42 26.47 -6.01
C LYS A 1138 -28.23 27.43 -6.29
N CYS A 1139 -27.56 27.29 -7.43
CA CYS A 1139 -26.39 28.09 -7.82
C CYS A 1139 -26.63 28.80 -9.16
N THR A 1140 -26.03 29.98 -9.33
CA THR A 1140 -26.11 30.79 -10.57
C THR A 1140 -24.92 30.50 -11.50
N SER A 1141 -25.04 30.85 -12.78
CA SER A 1141 -23.97 30.75 -13.79
C SER A 1141 -23.89 31.98 -14.71
N ARG A 1142 -24.54 33.09 -14.36
CA ARG A 1142 -24.66 34.31 -15.19
C ARG A 1142 -24.64 35.63 -14.41
N GLY A 1143 -24.30 35.60 -13.12
CA GLY A 1143 -24.39 36.76 -12.22
C GLY A 1143 -24.18 36.33 -10.77
N CYS A 1144 -24.36 37.27 -9.84
CA CYS A 1144 -24.16 37.06 -8.41
C CYS A 1144 -25.26 36.17 -7.78
N PRO A 1145 -24.94 35.37 -6.74
CA PRO A 1145 -25.91 34.59 -5.97
C PRO A 1145 -26.94 35.46 -5.23
N GLY A 1146 -28.06 34.83 -4.87
CA GLY A 1146 -29.19 35.50 -4.21
C GLY A 1146 -30.54 34.95 -4.67
N GLY A 1147 -31.59 35.22 -3.88
CA GLY A 1147 -32.97 34.81 -4.18
C GLY A 1147 -33.10 33.29 -4.42
N ALA A 1148 -33.40 32.91 -5.66
CA ALA A 1148 -33.52 31.50 -6.06
C ALA A 1148 -32.18 30.73 -6.11
N TYR A 1149 -31.04 31.43 -6.06
CA TYR A 1149 -29.69 30.86 -6.12
C TYR A 1149 -28.88 31.18 -4.84
N PRO A 1150 -29.28 30.67 -3.65
CA PRO A 1150 -28.68 31.07 -2.37
C PRO A 1150 -27.39 30.31 -2.00
N LEU A 1151 -26.91 29.36 -2.80
CA LEU A 1151 -25.75 28.52 -2.44
C LEU A 1151 -24.45 28.85 -3.20
N GLY A 1152 -24.42 29.88 -4.04
CA GLY A 1152 -23.21 30.29 -4.75
C GLY A 1152 -23.31 30.23 -6.28
N TRP A 1153 -22.17 30.10 -6.94
CA TRP A 1153 -22.05 30.14 -8.41
C TRP A 1153 -21.28 28.95 -8.99
N PHE A 1154 -21.45 28.71 -10.29
CA PHE A 1154 -20.68 27.73 -11.05
C PHE A 1154 -20.37 28.19 -12.48
N VAL A 1155 -19.23 27.75 -13.00
CA VAL A 1155 -18.81 27.93 -14.40
C VAL A 1155 -18.68 26.54 -15.03
N ASN A 1156 -19.22 26.31 -16.23
CA ASN A 1156 -19.01 25.05 -16.95
C ASN A 1156 -17.71 25.12 -17.76
N LEU A 1157 -16.87 24.10 -17.64
CA LEU A 1157 -15.63 23.98 -18.37
C LEU A 1157 -15.89 23.32 -19.76
N PRO A 1158 -15.55 23.98 -20.89
CA PRO A 1158 -15.73 23.45 -22.25
C PRO A 1158 -14.69 22.35 -22.58
N ASN A 1159 -14.74 21.81 -23.80
CA ASN A 1159 -13.65 21.04 -24.42
C ASN A 1159 -13.09 19.81 -23.65
N SER A 1160 -13.83 19.27 -22.67
CA SER A 1160 -13.34 18.26 -21.71
C SER A 1160 -12.18 18.75 -20.80
N GLN A 1161 -12.09 20.06 -20.60
CA GLN A 1161 -11.21 20.71 -19.64
C GLN A 1161 -11.39 20.16 -18.21
N LYS A 1162 -10.34 20.26 -17.41
CA LYS A 1162 -10.24 19.76 -16.02
C LYS A 1162 -9.46 20.78 -15.18
N VAL A 1163 -9.80 20.92 -13.90
CA VAL A 1163 -8.92 21.61 -12.94
C VAL A 1163 -7.76 20.70 -12.53
N THR A 1164 -6.59 21.29 -12.30
CA THR A 1164 -5.33 20.54 -12.08
C THR A 1164 -4.53 20.91 -10.84
N ALA A 1165 -4.97 21.93 -10.10
CA ALA A 1165 -4.41 22.29 -8.80
C ALA A 1165 -5.54 22.82 -7.89
N GLN A 1166 -5.21 23.06 -6.62
CA GLN A 1166 -6.07 23.82 -5.72
C GLN A 1166 -6.38 25.21 -6.31
N ALA A 1167 -7.56 25.74 -5.98
CA ALA A 1167 -7.87 27.15 -6.27
C ALA A 1167 -6.96 28.07 -5.43
N THR A 1168 -6.89 29.35 -5.76
CA THR A 1168 -6.16 30.34 -4.95
C THR A 1168 -6.97 31.61 -4.87
N VAL A 1169 -7.22 32.10 -3.66
CA VAL A 1169 -7.86 33.39 -3.41
C VAL A 1169 -6.78 34.45 -3.17
N ASP A 1170 -6.94 35.62 -3.77
CA ASP A 1170 -6.15 36.83 -3.50
C ASP A 1170 -7.01 38.05 -3.85
N ARG A 1171 -7.02 39.08 -3.00
CA ARG A 1171 -7.74 40.36 -3.21
C ARG A 1171 -9.25 40.17 -3.45
N ASP A 1172 -9.70 40.41 -4.69
CA ASP A 1172 -11.08 40.28 -5.16
C ASP A 1172 -11.22 39.17 -6.23
N ARG A 1173 -10.26 38.23 -6.29
CA ARG A 1173 -10.19 37.18 -7.32
C ARG A 1173 -10.01 35.78 -6.73
N VAL A 1174 -10.54 34.80 -7.45
CA VAL A 1174 -10.15 33.39 -7.34
C VAL A 1174 -9.54 32.90 -8.65
N TYR A 1175 -8.42 32.20 -8.52
CA TYR A 1175 -7.61 31.67 -9.61
C TYR A 1175 -7.73 30.14 -9.67
N PHE A 1176 -7.77 29.58 -10.88
CA PHE A 1176 -7.83 28.14 -11.14
C PHE A 1176 -6.85 27.73 -12.24
N SER A 1177 -6.00 26.76 -11.95
CA SER A 1177 -5.18 26.05 -12.95
C SER A 1177 -6.04 25.03 -13.69
N ILE A 1178 -6.19 25.22 -15.00
CA ILE A 1178 -7.07 24.44 -15.89
C ILE A 1178 -6.23 23.83 -17.01
N TYR A 1179 -6.50 22.56 -17.35
CA TYR A 1179 -5.91 21.87 -18.50
C TYR A 1179 -6.98 21.61 -19.57
N GLU A 1180 -6.70 21.96 -20.83
CA GLU A 1180 -7.51 21.59 -22.00
C GLU A 1180 -6.85 20.47 -22.83
N PRO A 1181 -7.51 19.31 -23.04
CA PRO A 1181 -6.97 18.26 -23.90
C PRO A 1181 -7.09 18.58 -25.41
N THR A 1182 -6.01 18.33 -26.15
CA THR A 1182 -5.92 18.31 -27.63
C THR A 1182 -6.71 17.15 -28.26
N ASN A 1183 -6.72 16.96 -29.59
CA ASN A 1183 -7.21 15.68 -30.12
C ASN A 1183 -6.10 14.64 -29.99
N ALA A 1184 -6.45 13.44 -29.53
CA ALA A 1184 -5.52 12.32 -29.41
C ALA A 1184 -4.94 11.80 -30.76
N ALA A 1185 -5.42 12.33 -31.89
CA ALA A 1185 -4.85 12.09 -33.22
C ALA A 1185 -3.70 13.05 -33.56
N ASP A 1186 -3.67 14.24 -32.95
CA ASP A 1186 -2.70 15.30 -33.27
C ASP A 1186 -1.33 15.02 -32.62
N CYS A 1187 -1.31 14.22 -31.55
CA CYS A 1187 -0.12 13.89 -30.75
C CYS A 1187 0.60 15.13 -30.21
N GLU A 1188 -0.18 16.05 -29.65
CA GLU A 1188 0.28 17.27 -28.97
C GLU A 1188 -0.06 17.25 -27.47
N GLN A 1189 0.67 18.03 -26.68
CA GLN A 1189 0.31 18.33 -25.29
C GLN A 1189 -0.98 19.15 -25.21
N GLY A 1190 -1.78 18.92 -24.17
CA GLY A 1190 -2.88 19.84 -23.84
C GLY A 1190 -2.37 21.20 -23.37
N LYS A 1191 -3.29 22.15 -23.22
CA LYS A 1191 -3.00 23.55 -22.92
C LYS A 1191 -3.13 23.84 -21.44
N GLY A 1192 -2.14 24.51 -20.87
CA GLY A 1192 -2.20 25.11 -19.54
C GLY A 1192 -2.92 26.46 -19.62
N ILE A 1193 -4.04 26.59 -18.91
CA ILE A 1193 -4.91 27.77 -18.90
C ILE A 1193 -5.09 28.26 -17.47
N LEU A 1194 -4.71 29.51 -17.20
CA LEU A 1194 -5.03 30.20 -15.96
C LEU A 1194 -6.42 30.84 -16.08
N GLY A 1195 -7.40 30.28 -15.37
CA GLY A 1195 -8.70 30.90 -15.17
C GLY A 1195 -8.68 31.88 -13.98
N GLN A 1196 -9.25 33.06 -14.16
CA GLN A 1196 -9.41 34.10 -13.15
C GLN A 1196 -10.88 34.48 -13.07
N TYR A 1197 -11.45 34.60 -11.87
CA TYR A 1197 -12.87 34.91 -11.65
C TYR A 1197 -13.06 35.84 -10.45
N GLU A 1198 -14.13 36.63 -10.41
CA GLU A 1198 -14.50 37.40 -9.20
C GLU A 1198 -15.12 36.48 -8.13
N LEU A 1199 -14.83 36.76 -6.87
CA LEU A 1199 -15.14 35.88 -5.74
C LEU A 1199 -16.64 35.62 -5.53
N LYS A 1200 -17.50 36.64 -5.60
CA LYS A 1200 -18.92 36.54 -5.28
C LYS A 1200 -19.78 36.10 -6.47
N CYS A 1201 -19.43 36.50 -7.68
CA CYS A 1201 -20.27 36.37 -8.87
C CYS A 1201 -19.64 35.48 -9.95
N GLY A 1202 -18.41 35.01 -9.74
CA GLY A 1202 -17.66 34.20 -10.71
C GLY A 1202 -17.54 34.91 -12.06
N ALA A 1203 -17.75 34.16 -13.13
CA ALA A 1203 -17.80 34.69 -14.50
C ALA A 1203 -18.97 35.69 -14.76
N GLY A 1204 -19.88 35.88 -13.80
CA GLY A 1204 -20.91 36.91 -13.86
C GLY A 1204 -20.47 38.30 -13.40
N GLY A 1205 -19.32 38.42 -12.71
CA GLY A 1205 -18.71 39.69 -12.32
C GLY A 1205 -17.51 40.05 -13.18
N PHE A 1206 -16.50 39.18 -13.18
CA PHE A 1206 -15.29 39.28 -14.00
C PHE A 1206 -14.79 37.88 -14.32
N SER A 1207 -14.28 37.67 -15.53
CA SER A 1207 -13.48 36.48 -15.83
C SER A 1207 -12.49 36.68 -16.95
N ILE A 1208 -11.30 36.07 -16.80
CA ILE A 1208 -10.28 35.95 -17.83
C ILE A 1208 -9.81 34.49 -17.88
N SER A 1209 -9.56 33.96 -19.08
CA SER A 1209 -8.88 32.68 -19.26
C SER A 1209 -7.63 32.91 -20.12
N THR A 1210 -6.46 32.75 -19.53
CA THR A 1210 -5.17 33.01 -20.19
C THR A 1210 -4.46 31.69 -20.48
N GLU A 1211 -4.28 31.36 -21.76
CA GLU A 1211 -3.41 30.25 -22.19
C GLU A 1211 -1.94 30.60 -21.91
N LEU A 1212 -1.32 29.89 -20.97
CA LEU A 1212 0.05 30.12 -20.50
C LEU A 1212 1.09 29.25 -21.19
N GLY A 1213 0.68 28.17 -21.89
CA GLY A 1213 1.58 27.29 -22.62
C GLY A 1213 1.02 25.88 -22.81
N SER A 1214 1.91 24.92 -23.08
CA SER A 1214 1.59 23.49 -23.17
C SER A 1214 1.89 22.76 -21.85
N GLY A 1215 1.15 21.69 -21.55
CA GLY A 1215 1.27 20.92 -20.32
C GLY A 1215 0.31 21.37 -19.22
N VAL A 1216 0.62 21.01 -17.97
CA VAL A 1216 -0.16 21.34 -16.76
C VAL A 1216 0.41 22.57 -16.08
N LEU A 1217 -0.45 23.31 -15.39
CA LEU A 1217 -0.05 24.39 -14.48
C LEU A 1217 -0.08 23.89 -13.02
N SER A 1218 0.91 24.29 -12.23
CA SER A 1218 0.95 24.08 -10.76
C SER A 1218 -0.11 24.92 -10.05
N LYS A 1219 -0.12 24.93 -8.69
CA LYS A 1219 -0.92 25.89 -7.92
C LYS A 1219 -0.43 27.32 -8.22
N VAL A 1220 -1.35 28.28 -8.25
CA VAL A 1220 -1.00 29.69 -8.36
C VAL A 1220 -0.45 30.19 -7.02
N VAL A 1221 0.74 30.78 -7.02
CA VAL A 1221 1.31 31.45 -5.83
C VAL A 1221 1.17 32.95 -5.99
N ALA A 1222 0.43 33.61 -5.11
CA ALA A 1222 0.25 35.06 -5.10
C ALA A 1222 1.22 35.73 -4.12
N GLN A 1223 1.87 36.82 -4.54
CA GLN A 1223 2.76 37.61 -3.68
C GLN A 1223 2.78 39.06 -4.14
N GLY A 1224 2.34 39.98 -3.27
CA GLY A 1224 2.26 41.41 -3.62
C GLY A 1224 1.50 41.59 -4.94
N ASP A 1225 2.02 42.38 -5.87
CA ASP A 1225 1.41 42.59 -7.20
C ASP A 1225 1.85 41.56 -8.26
N LYS A 1226 2.21 40.34 -7.85
CA LYS A 1226 2.66 39.24 -8.72
C LYS A 1226 1.90 37.95 -8.46
N LEU A 1227 1.84 37.13 -9.51
CA LEU A 1227 1.43 35.73 -9.46
C LEU A 1227 2.56 34.90 -10.09
N TYR A 1228 2.87 33.75 -9.49
CA TYR A 1228 3.77 32.75 -10.06
C TYR A 1228 3.00 31.46 -10.36
N VAL A 1229 3.32 30.82 -11.48
CA VAL A 1229 2.72 29.55 -11.91
C VAL A 1229 3.76 28.73 -12.67
N GLY A 1230 4.16 27.58 -12.15
CA GLY A 1230 4.96 26.59 -12.86
C GLY A 1230 4.18 25.91 -14.00
N ILE A 1231 4.87 25.59 -15.10
CA ILE A 1231 4.31 24.80 -16.21
C ILE A 1231 5.12 23.53 -16.47
N SER A 1232 4.43 22.41 -16.77
CA SER A 1232 5.07 21.10 -16.99
C SER A 1232 5.50 20.81 -18.44
N GLY A 1233 5.10 21.69 -19.38
CA GLY A 1233 5.55 21.71 -20.78
C GLY A 1233 6.24 23.02 -21.14
N GLN A 1234 5.97 23.56 -22.33
CA GLN A 1234 6.59 24.81 -22.80
C GLN A 1234 5.71 26.02 -22.49
N ALA A 1235 6.27 27.01 -21.79
CA ALA A 1235 5.63 28.31 -21.59
C ALA A 1235 5.46 29.05 -22.92
N LYS A 1236 4.37 29.83 -23.03
CA LYS A 1236 4.03 30.60 -24.22
C LYS A 1236 5.00 31.77 -24.44
N SER A 1237 5.45 31.94 -25.68
CA SER A 1237 6.35 33.03 -26.07
C SER A 1237 5.80 34.41 -25.70
N GLY A 1238 6.66 35.26 -25.14
CA GLY A 1238 6.31 36.61 -24.67
C GLY A 1238 5.95 36.71 -23.18
N LEU A 1239 5.81 35.60 -22.46
CA LEU A 1239 5.68 35.59 -21.00
C LEU A 1239 7.05 35.79 -20.33
N LYS A 1240 7.06 36.34 -19.09
CA LYS A 1240 8.25 36.34 -18.25
C LYS A 1240 8.41 34.97 -17.60
N THR A 1241 9.55 34.31 -17.81
CA THR A 1241 9.83 33.01 -17.18
C THR A 1241 11.24 32.90 -16.59
N GLN A 1242 11.39 32.02 -15.61
CA GLN A 1242 12.67 31.52 -15.09
C GLN A 1242 12.57 29.98 -15.02
N ASP A 1243 13.42 29.27 -15.75
CA ASP A 1243 13.12 27.88 -16.17
C ASP A 1243 11.68 27.80 -16.75
N ASN A 1244 10.83 26.89 -16.25
CA ASN A 1244 9.41 26.82 -16.59
C ASN A 1244 8.49 27.52 -15.55
N LEU A 1245 9.04 28.38 -14.68
CA LEU A 1245 8.22 29.18 -13.76
C LEU A 1245 7.78 30.47 -14.44
N ILE A 1246 6.47 30.68 -14.55
CA ILE A 1246 5.88 31.85 -15.23
C ILE A 1246 5.57 32.92 -14.19
N GLN A 1247 6.04 34.15 -14.44
CA GLN A 1247 5.71 35.33 -13.64
C GLN A 1247 4.65 36.18 -14.36
N LEU A 1248 3.55 36.49 -13.67
CA LEU A 1248 2.48 37.36 -14.14
C LEU A 1248 2.30 38.55 -13.19
N ASN A 1249 1.67 39.63 -13.68
CA ASN A 1249 1.17 40.69 -12.80
C ASN A 1249 -0.17 40.27 -12.21
N ASN A 1250 -0.40 40.59 -10.94
CA ASN A 1250 -1.73 40.52 -10.34
C ASN A 1250 -2.57 41.73 -10.82
N ILE A 1251 -3.86 41.54 -11.07
CA ILE A 1251 -4.79 42.54 -11.63
C ILE A 1251 -6.06 42.69 -10.74
N GLY A 1252 -5.97 42.28 -9.48
CA GLY A 1252 -6.99 42.58 -8.46
C GLY A 1252 -7.00 44.07 -8.08
N ILE A 1253 -8.16 44.59 -7.67
CA ILE A 1253 -8.44 46.04 -7.59
C ILE A 1253 -8.53 46.55 -6.14
N SER A 1254 -8.69 45.67 -5.15
CA SER A 1254 -8.84 46.04 -3.73
C SER A 1254 -8.10 45.07 -2.81
N GLN A 1255 -7.62 45.57 -1.66
CA GLN A 1255 -7.18 44.73 -0.55
C GLN A 1255 -8.41 44.44 0.34
N ASN A 1256 -8.86 43.20 0.36
CA ASN A 1256 -9.96 42.74 1.20
C ASN A 1256 -9.41 42.01 2.44
N LYS A 1257 -10.26 41.82 3.47
CA LYS A 1257 -9.92 40.98 4.62
C LYS A 1257 -10.07 39.50 4.23
N GLU A 1258 -8.99 38.90 3.78
CA GLU A 1258 -8.88 37.45 3.60
C GLU A 1258 -9.05 36.71 4.94
N ILE A 1259 -9.58 35.48 4.93
CA ILE A 1259 -9.36 34.55 6.05
C ILE A 1259 -7.85 34.31 6.14
N GLN A 1260 -7.26 34.46 7.32
CA GLN A 1260 -5.92 33.92 7.55
C GLN A 1260 -6.04 32.40 7.70
N LEU A 1261 -6.01 31.70 6.57
CA LEU A 1261 -5.79 30.25 6.59
C LEU A 1261 -4.40 30.02 7.22
N GLU A 1262 -4.34 29.03 8.10
CA GLU A 1262 -3.18 28.69 8.92
C GLU A 1262 -1.86 28.72 8.08
N GLY A 1263 -0.91 29.59 8.42
CA GLY A 1263 0.30 29.85 7.60
C GLY A 1263 1.35 28.73 7.70
N TRP A 1264 2.54 28.89 7.08
CA TRP A 1264 3.52 27.85 6.73
C TRP A 1264 4.07 26.91 7.82
N ARG A 1265 3.68 27.09 9.09
CA ARG A 1265 3.95 26.19 10.22
C ARG A 1265 2.71 25.41 10.69
N GLU A 1266 1.61 25.60 10.00
CA GLU A 1266 0.26 25.27 10.43
C GLU A 1266 -0.55 24.77 9.22
N ASN A 1267 -0.52 25.45 8.05
CA ASN A 1267 -0.90 24.89 6.73
C ASN A 1267 -0.29 25.51 5.43
N TYR A 1268 0.18 26.78 5.38
CA TYR A 1268 0.60 27.41 4.09
C TYR A 1268 1.79 28.38 4.08
#